data_AF-G8TNI4-F1
#
_entry.id   AF-G8TNI4-F1
#
_cell.length_a   1.000
_cell.length_b   1.000
_cell.length_c   1.000
_cell.angle_alpha   90.00
_cell.angle_beta   90.00
_cell.angle_gamma   90.00
#
_symmetry.space_group_name_H-M   'P 1'
#
loop_
_entity.id
_entity.type
_entity.pdbx_description
1 polymer ?
#
loop_
_entity_poly.entity_id
_entity_poly.type
_entity_poly.pdbx_seq_one_letter_code
_entity_poly.pdbx_strand_id
1 'polypeptide(L)'
;MNFIARLCFPSPTGGGREGARLFLTTMLLILSAASPVKAQLTARHLRCEMLINPAGIDATQPRLSWQLAGKVRNIQQVAYQVLVASTPEKLAKQEGDIWNSGKVSSNQSINIEYKGKALASRTACYWKVKVYTNKGETGWSQPASWSMGLLTPGDWKAQWIGLDKAMPWDSVTQYSRLSARYFLKTFTQQLAVKRATVYVSGLGLYELFINGQRIGDAVMAPGATDFNKSVLYNTYDVTKQLQHGNNAIAAVLGNGRFFTMRQNYKPKKINTFGFPKLLLQLEVEYTNGTKKTIVTDGSWKMTADGPIRTNNEYDGEEYDATKEMTGWNKAGFNSAGWQQPEMVQAPAGHLTAQMNEPIKIMKTIKPVSITQLKPGVFILDMGQNMVGRLQMQVKAGKGQQVTLRFGESLQPGGELYVRNLRDAKVTDIYTAKGVGIETWMPDFVYHGFRYVEITGYPGTPAVTNFEGKVIFDDLATTGTFETNNEIVNRIHQNAWWGISANYKGMPLDCPQRNERMPWLADHAIGSLGESFMFGNGNLYAKWLQDIEEAQTPEGSIPDVAPAYWNYFSDNMTWPGTYLVVADMLYNQYGDKRVIEKHYASMKKWLQYMQTRFMKDYIISKDKYGDWCVPPESPELIHSQDSMRNTDGTLIATAYFYRMMWYIQKFAGLINKPEDAKEFAELNQHIQEAFTKRFFNKQKKSYSNNTVTANLLPLYFGITPDSLRESVFNNISSKIWTANHGHISTGVIGTQWLMRCLSEYKLPDMAYTLISDTTYPSWGYMVKHGATTIWELWNGNTAAPQMNSQNHVMLLGDLLVWMYENAAGIKSDDTATGFKKIIMKPTPLDGLTFVNASYQSVHGLIKSNWKNSIDRFTWNVSIPANTTALLYIPADDVKNILENNKPIAGADGIRFVRMEGRKAVLEVGSGDYSFVSNYKFKSGIVTDEFIFDRTSFPESHAATIAETPKGLVTAWFGGTKERNPDVCIWVSRQVNNKWTEPVNVANGIINDSLRYACWNPVLYQAPNGELLLFYKVGPNVAGWKGWLIRSKDSGVSWGKPEALPEGFLGPIKNKPVLLSNGDLICPSSREGSGWTVLFEVTSDFGKTWRMVGPINPDKKINAIQPSILTYKDGKMQILCRSKTSSVVESWSTDNGKTWTPLAESTLPNNNSGTDAVTLKDGRQLIVYNHVATPKGAPKGARTPLNVAVSSDGKLWQAALVLEDSPVSQYSYPSVIQSADGMVHIVYTWRRQRVKYVKVDPTKLKLVPLTEFHSGNQSGDSEL
;
A
#
# COMPACT_ATOMS: atom_id res chain seq x y z
N MET A 1 24.75 8.80 0.67
CA MET A 1 26.05 9.49 0.51
C MET A 1 26.74 9.49 1.86
N ASN A 2 27.86 8.77 1.95
CA ASN A 2 28.74 8.68 3.11
C ASN A 2 29.50 9.99 3.31
N PHE A 3 29.63 10.48 4.55
CA PHE A 3 30.83 11.18 5.01
C PHE A 3 30.93 11.10 6.54
N ILE A 4 31.89 10.30 7.02
CA ILE A 4 32.38 10.27 8.40
C ILE A 4 33.72 11.01 8.40
N ALA A 5 33.88 11.99 9.29
CA ALA A 5 35.17 12.61 9.59
C ALA A 5 35.52 12.36 11.07
N ARG A 6 36.65 11.68 11.28
CA ARG A 6 37.33 11.50 12.58
C ARG A 6 38.17 12.73 12.88
N LEU A 7 38.22 13.17 14.13
CA LEU A 7 39.28 14.02 14.65
C LEU A 7 39.77 13.47 16.00
N CYS A 8 41.10 13.35 16.09
CA CYS A 8 41.89 12.83 17.20
C CYS A 8 42.12 13.89 18.29
N PHE A 9 42.24 13.43 19.53
CA PHE A 9 42.72 14.19 20.68
C PHE A 9 44.25 14.35 20.66
N PRO A 10 44.77 15.31 21.45
CA PRO A 10 45.94 15.05 22.27
C PRO A 10 45.73 15.39 23.76
N SER A 11 46.39 14.59 24.59
CA SER A 11 46.59 14.76 26.04
C SER A 11 47.68 15.82 26.30
N PRO A 12 47.75 16.42 27.51
CA PRO A 12 48.94 16.18 28.32
C PRO A 12 48.69 15.94 29.83
N THR A 13 49.71 15.32 30.40
CA THR A 13 49.91 14.74 31.73
C THR A 13 50.47 15.70 32.81
N GLY A 14 50.28 15.34 34.08
CA GLY A 14 51.10 15.74 35.27
C GLY A 14 50.54 16.94 36.04
N GLY A 15 50.41 16.98 37.37
CA GLY A 15 50.90 16.18 38.48
C GLY A 15 51.30 17.14 39.61
N GLY A 16 50.73 17.02 40.83
CA GLY A 16 51.16 17.82 41.98
C GLY A 16 50.12 17.97 43.09
N ARG A 17 50.40 17.37 44.25
CA ARG A 17 49.59 17.35 45.50
C ARG A 17 49.77 18.66 46.27
N GLU A 18 48.68 19.25 46.74
CA GLU A 18 48.57 19.92 48.05
C GLU A 18 47.09 20.24 48.33
N GLY A 19 46.65 20.12 49.60
CA GLY A 19 45.32 20.60 50.02
C GLY A 19 44.34 19.58 50.59
N ALA A 20 44.82 18.52 51.27
CA ALA A 20 43.96 17.67 52.10
C ALA A 20 43.57 18.39 53.41
N ARG A 21 42.66 19.39 53.33
CA ARG A 21 41.87 19.88 54.49
C ARG A 21 40.69 20.82 54.12
N LEU A 22 40.27 20.85 52.85
CA LEU A 22 39.11 21.62 52.38
C LEU A 22 38.14 20.76 51.54
N PHE A 23 37.96 19.48 51.90
CA PHE A 23 37.17 18.53 51.11
C PHE A 23 35.92 17.97 51.82
N LEU A 24 35.69 18.26 53.10
CA LEU A 24 34.50 17.77 53.80
C LEU A 24 33.38 18.81 54.02
N THR A 25 33.63 20.10 53.82
CA THR A 25 32.61 21.16 54.01
C THR A 25 31.99 21.66 52.71
N THR A 26 32.60 21.38 51.55
CA THR A 26 32.06 21.74 50.22
C THR A 26 31.20 20.62 49.61
N MET A 27 31.26 19.40 50.17
CA MET A 27 30.50 18.24 49.67
C MET A 27 29.05 18.18 50.21
N LEU A 28 28.71 18.98 51.24
CA LEU A 28 27.33 19.09 51.75
C LEU A 28 26.55 20.33 51.25
N LEU A 29 27.17 21.24 50.49
CA LEU A 29 26.51 22.44 49.93
C LEU A 29 26.26 22.38 48.42
N ILE A 30 26.62 21.27 47.75
CA ILE A 30 26.30 20.99 46.33
C ILE A 30 25.13 19.99 46.20
N LEU A 31 24.59 19.49 47.31
CA LEU A 31 23.48 18.53 47.35
C LEU A 31 22.08 19.16 47.48
N SER A 32 21.94 20.49 47.39
CA SER A 32 20.65 21.19 47.57
C SER A 32 20.25 22.14 46.43
N ALA A 33 20.77 21.93 45.21
CA ALA A 33 20.28 22.64 44.03
C ALA A 33 20.30 21.81 42.72
N ALA A 34 20.04 20.51 42.80
CA ALA A 34 19.54 19.78 41.63
C ALA A 34 18.04 20.08 41.49
N SER A 35 17.70 21.27 41.00
CA SER A 35 16.34 21.48 40.47
C SER A 35 16.15 20.45 39.37
N PRO A 36 15.10 19.60 39.40
CA PRO A 36 14.83 18.72 38.28
C PRO A 36 14.66 19.60 37.05
N VAL A 37 15.54 19.43 36.06
CA VAL A 37 15.34 20.00 34.73
C VAL A 37 14.03 19.40 34.24
N LYS A 38 12.91 20.11 34.47
CA LYS A 38 11.60 19.70 33.98
C LYS A 38 11.77 19.52 32.48
N ALA A 39 11.53 18.31 31.98
CA ALA A 39 11.56 18.02 30.56
C ALA A 39 10.65 19.04 29.86
N GLN A 40 11.24 19.91 29.03
CA GLN A 40 10.53 21.04 28.46
C GLN A 40 9.48 20.53 27.45
N LEU A 41 8.21 20.56 27.85
CA LEU A 41 7.08 20.27 26.97
C LEU A 41 6.81 21.48 26.09
N THR A 42 6.54 21.26 24.80
CA THR A 42 6.27 22.34 23.84
C THR A 42 5.08 22.00 22.96
N ALA A 43 4.21 22.99 22.73
CA ALA A 43 3.25 22.97 21.62
C ALA A 43 3.91 23.53 20.35
N ARG A 44 3.77 22.83 19.23
CA ARG A 44 4.41 23.15 17.95
C ARG A 44 3.51 22.77 16.77
N HIS A 45 3.95 23.11 15.55
CA HIS A 45 3.22 22.83 14.30
C HIS A 45 1.77 23.32 14.35
N LEU A 46 1.59 24.59 14.76
CA LEU A 46 0.30 25.25 14.78
C LEU A 46 -0.26 25.35 13.35
N ARG A 47 -1.52 24.96 13.18
CA ARG A 47 -2.24 24.98 11.89
C ARG A 47 -3.62 25.59 12.06
N CYS A 48 -4.07 26.30 11.02
CA CYS A 48 -5.43 26.83 10.88
C CYS A 48 -6.03 26.24 9.61
N GLU A 49 -7.16 25.54 9.71
CA GLU A 49 -7.75 24.75 8.60
C GLU A 49 -6.70 23.82 7.94
N MET A 50 -5.95 23.11 8.78
CA MET A 50 -4.80 22.25 8.40
C MET A 50 -3.65 22.95 7.66
N LEU A 51 -3.74 24.24 7.35
CA LEU A 51 -2.70 25.04 6.68
C LEU A 51 -1.77 25.74 7.67
N ILE A 52 -0.56 26.06 7.21
CA ILE A 52 0.43 26.84 7.97
C ILE A 52 0.26 28.32 7.58
N ASN A 53 -0.09 29.14 8.57
CA ASN A 53 -0.25 30.59 8.42
C ASN A 53 -1.06 31.03 7.18
N PRO A 54 -2.28 30.48 6.95
CA PRO A 54 -3.01 30.75 5.71
C PRO A 54 -3.46 32.22 5.63
N ALA A 55 -3.40 32.78 4.43
CA ALA A 55 -3.79 34.16 4.15
C ALA A 55 -5.10 34.21 3.35
N GLY A 56 -6.02 35.07 3.79
CA GLY A 56 -7.27 35.34 3.09
C GLY A 56 -8.24 34.16 3.03
N ILE A 57 -8.47 33.47 4.15
CA ILE A 57 -9.44 32.37 4.23
C ILE A 57 -10.88 32.89 4.38
N ASP A 58 -11.85 32.11 3.90
CA ASP A 58 -13.28 32.45 4.02
C ASP A 58 -13.99 31.68 5.14
N ALA A 59 -13.32 30.73 5.79
CA ALA A 59 -13.85 30.00 6.95
C ALA A 59 -13.97 30.95 8.15
N THR A 60 -15.18 31.43 8.45
CA THR A 60 -15.46 32.40 9.53
C THR A 60 -15.39 31.79 10.94
N GLN A 61 -15.43 30.45 11.04
CA GLN A 61 -15.16 29.68 12.25
C GLN A 61 -14.00 28.71 12.00
N PRO A 62 -12.78 29.23 11.83
CA PRO A 62 -11.64 28.41 11.44
C PRO A 62 -11.26 27.42 12.55
N ARG A 63 -10.73 26.27 12.15
CA ARG A 63 -10.27 25.20 13.03
C ARG A 63 -8.78 25.28 13.30
N LEU A 64 -8.40 25.28 14.57
CA LEU A 64 -7.02 25.35 15.04
C LEU A 64 -6.53 23.97 15.48
N SER A 65 -5.28 23.66 15.15
CA SER A 65 -4.63 22.39 15.53
C SER A 65 -3.20 22.62 15.99
N TRP A 66 -2.71 21.77 16.89
CA TRP A 66 -1.33 21.77 17.35
C TRP A 66 -0.85 20.36 17.70
N GLN A 67 0.46 20.16 17.61
CA GLN A 67 1.14 18.96 18.07
C GLN A 67 1.89 19.22 19.37
N LEU A 68 2.01 18.18 20.20
CA LEU A 68 2.82 18.22 21.42
C LEU A 68 4.15 17.51 21.21
N ALA A 69 5.19 17.99 21.89
CA ALA A 69 6.49 17.34 21.92
C ALA A 69 7.06 17.35 23.34
N GLY A 70 7.77 16.27 23.67
CA GLY A 70 8.48 16.07 24.93
C GLY A 70 9.28 14.76 24.89
N LYS A 71 10.26 14.62 25.78
CA LYS A 71 11.13 13.44 25.87
C LYS A 71 10.58 12.33 26.79
N VAL A 72 9.56 12.64 27.59
CA VAL A 72 8.96 11.69 28.54
C VAL A 72 7.83 10.89 27.90
N ARG A 73 7.63 9.65 28.36
CA ARG A 73 6.52 8.81 27.91
C ARG A 73 5.17 9.27 28.47
N ASN A 74 4.11 8.83 27.81
CA ASN A 74 2.72 8.97 28.21
C ASN A 74 2.32 10.43 28.48
N ILE A 75 2.66 11.33 27.55
CA ILE A 75 2.23 12.72 27.57
C ILE A 75 0.79 12.78 27.05
N GLN A 76 -0.12 13.26 27.88
CA GLN A 76 -1.52 13.43 27.55
C GLN A 76 -1.96 14.86 27.85
N GLN A 77 -2.61 15.50 26.89
CA GLN A 77 -3.24 16.80 27.12
C GLN A 77 -4.47 16.61 28.01
N VAL A 78 -4.61 17.47 29.02
CA VAL A 78 -5.79 17.53 29.89
C VAL A 78 -6.56 18.84 29.76
N ALA A 79 -5.87 19.93 29.35
CA ALA A 79 -6.49 21.21 29.05
C ALA A 79 -5.64 22.02 28.07
N TYR A 80 -6.23 23.05 27.46
CA TYR A 80 -5.52 24.04 26.64
C TYR A 80 -6.02 25.46 26.92
N GLN A 81 -5.26 26.45 26.48
CA GLN A 81 -5.69 27.84 26.38
C GLN A 81 -5.19 28.43 25.07
N VAL A 82 -6.08 29.00 24.28
CA VAL A 82 -5.78 29.71 23.03
C VAL A 82 -5.96 31.22 23.26
N LEU A 83 -4.99 31.99 22.78
CA LEU A 83 -5.11 33.44 22.62
C LEU A 83 -5.08 33.79 21.14
N VAL A 84 -5.99 34.67 20.72
CA VAL A 84 -6.03 35.28 19.40
C VAL A 84 -6.08 36.79 19.58
N ALA A 85 -5.20 37.50 18.90
CA ALA A 85 -5.10 38.95 18.96
C ALA A 85 -5.10 39.57 17.56
N SER A 86 -5.52 40.83 17.48
CA SER A 86 -5.56 41.63 16.25
C SER A 86 -4.17 42.08 15.76
N THR A 87 -3.15 42.01 16.62
CA THR A 87 -1.78 42.44 16.32
C THR A 87 -0.76 41.55 17.03
N PRO A 88 0.47 41.42 16.50
CA PRO A 88 1.56 40.70 17.17
C PRO A 88 1.89 41.31 18.55
N GLU A 89 1.82 42.63 18.70
CA GLU A 89 2.18 43.35 19.93
C GLU A 89 1.22 43.02 21.07
N LYS A 90 -0.09 43.00 20.80
CA LYS A 90 -1.11 42.57 21.78
C LYS A 90 -0.90 41.10 22.16
N LEU A 91 -0.65 40.23 21.19
CA LEU A 91 -0.40 38.82 21.47
C LEU A 91 0.86 38.63 22.34
N ALA A 92 1.91 39.40 22.11
CA ALA A 92 3.15 39.38 22.91
C ALA A 92 2.88 39.75 24.37
N LYS A 93 2.01 40.74 24.61
CA LYS A 93 1.49 41.12 25.95
C LYS A 93 0.48 40.14 26.54
N GLN A 94 0.18 39.03 25.85
CA GLN A 94 -0.85 38.04 26.23
C GLN A 94 -2.28 38.62 26.24
N GLU A 95 -2.53 39.68 25.47
CA GLU A 95 -3.84 40.29 25.27
C GLU A 95 -4.55 39.64 24.08
N GLY A 96 -5.40 38.64 24.36
CA GLY A 96 -6.25 37.99 23.37
C GLY A 96 -7.52 38.80 23.05
N ASP A 97 -7.37 39.98 22.46
CA ASP A 97 -8.48 40.92 22.24
C ASP A 97 -9.54 40.45 21.23
N ILE A 98 -9.20 39.47 20.40
CA ILE A 98 -10.12 38.78 19.49
C ILE A 98 -10.73 37.55 20.17
N TRP A 99 -9.89 36.73 20.81
CA TRP A 99 -10.32 35.54 21.55
C TRP A 99 -9.33 35.19 22.66
N ASN A 100 -9.87 34.83 23.83
CA ASN A 100 -9.16 34.10 24.86
C ASN A 100 -10.09 32.97 25.28
N SER A 101 -9.68 31.72 25.03
CA SER A 101 -10.52 30.57 25.38
C SER A 101 -10.65 30.35 26.89
N GLY A 102 -9.79 31.00 27.70
CA GLY A 102 -9.50 30.55 29.05
C GLY A 102 -8.90 29.14 29.06
N LYS A 103 -8.72 28.57 30.25
CA LYS A 103 -8.31 27.17 30.39
C LYS A 103 -9.50 26.27 30.10
N VAL A 104 -9.48 25.57 28.97
CA VAL A 104 -10.52 24.63 28.55
C VAL A 104 -10.08 23.21 28.89
N SER A 105 -10.85 22.51 29.73
CA SER A 105 -10.63 21.10 30.07
C SER A 105 -10.99 20.19 28.90
N SER A 106 -10.01 19.84 28.08
CA SER A 106 -10.18 18.97 26.92
C SER A 106 -8.83 18.37 26.49
N ASN A 107 -8.87 17.11 26.06
CA ASN A 107 -7.72 16.40 25.48
C ASN A 107 -7.62 16.55 23.95
N GLN A 108 -8.54 17.30 23.33
CA GLN A 108 -8.54 17.54 21.88
C GLN A 108 -7.46 18.57 21.52
N SER A 109 -6.65 18.27 20.51
CA SER A 109 -5.58 19.15 20.02
C SER A 109 -5.62 19.38 18.50
N ILE A 110 -6.64 18.82 17.83
CA ILE A 110 -6.87 18.95 16.39
C ILE A 110 -8.28 19.45 16.18
N ASN A 111 -8.50 20.20 15.10
CA ASN A 111 -9.81 20.67 14.67
C ASN A 111 -10.59 21.46 15.75
N ILE A 112 -9.88 22.27 16.55
CA ILE A 112 -10.49 23.13 17.59
C ILE A 112 -11.15 24.33 16.92
N GLU A 113 -12.46 24.35 16.90
CA GLU A 113 -13.23 25.46 16.32
C GLU A 113 -13.00 26.76 17.08
N TYR A 114 -12.74 27.82 16.32
CA TYR A 114 -12.65 29.18 16.83
C TYR A 114 -14.00 29.64 17.42
N LYS A 115 -13.98 30.14 18.66
CA LYS A 115 -15.16 30.62 19.41
C LYS A 115 -15.01 32.06 19.91
N GLY A 116 -14.20 32.86 19.21
CA GLY A 116 -13.99 34.26 19.55
C GLY A 116 -15.04 35.20 18.96
N LYS A 117 -14.70 36.48 18.90
CA LYS A 117 -15.52 37.50 18.22
C LYS A 117 -15.75 37.15 16.75
N ALA A 118 -16.89 37.53 16.18
CA ALA A 118 -17.16 37.34 14.76
C ALA A 118 -16.04 37.95 13.90
N LEU A 119 -15.52 37.16 12.96
CA LEU A 119 -14.42 37.56 12.09
C LEU A 119 -14.97 38.27 10.85
N ALA A 120 -14.54 39.51 10.62
CA ALA A 120 -14.91 40.30 9.44
C ALA A 120 -13.86 40.17 8.32
N SER A 121 -14.22 40.55 7.09
CA SER A 121 -13.30 40.60 5.96
C SER A 121 -12.01 41.37 6.30
N ARG A 122 -10.85 40.89 5.81
CA ARG A 122 -9.51 41.49 6.02
C ARG A 122 -8.96 41.43 7.46
N THR A 123 -9.69 40.83 8.40
CA THR A 123 -9.22 40.69 9.79
C THR A 123 -7.94 39.87 9.82
N ALA A 124 -6.88 40.42 10.42
CA ALA A 124 -5.66 39.68 10.72
C ALA A 124 -5.75 39.10 12.12
N CYS A 125 -5.40 37.83 12.25
CA CYS A 125 -5.45 37.08 13.50
C CYS A 125 -4.08 36.50 13.80
N TYR A 126 -3.52 36.84 14.95
CA TYR A 126 -2.29 36.25 15.47
C TYR A 126 -2.64 35.42 16.68
N TRP A 127 -2.16 34.19 16.76
CA TRP A 127 -2.56 33.28 17.82
C TRP A 127 -1.41 32.45 18.37
N LYS A 128 -1.61 31.99 19.60
CA LYS A 128 -0.71 31.05 20.28
C LYS A 128 -1.50 30.18 21.24
N VAL A 129 -0.95 29.03 21.58
CA VAL A 129 -1.59 28.07 22.49
C VAL A 129 -0.67 27.72 23.65
N LYS A 130 -1.25 27.57 24.83
CA LYS A 130 -0.62 26.96 26.02
C LYS A 130 -1.36 25.66 26.32
N VAL A 131 -0.62 24.61 26.65
CA VAL A 131 -1.19 23.29 26.87
C VAL A 131 -0.83 22.77 28.27
N TYR A 132 -1.82 22.20 28.94
CA TYR A 132 -1.68 21.55 30.24
C TYR A 132 -1.74 20.05 30.02
N THR A 133 -0.77 19.32 30.56
CA THR A 133 -0.66 17.87 30.43
C THR A 133 -0.59 17.20 31.79
N ASN A 134 -0.73 15.88 31.81
CA ASN A 134 -0.45 15.04 32.98
C ASN A 134 1.04 15.06 33.42
N LYS A 135 1.95 15.67 32.63
CA LYS A 135 3.39 15.81 32.91
C LYS A 135 3.83 17.26 33.14
N GLY A 136 2.88 18.16 33.37
CA GLY A 136 3.11 19.59 33.52
C GLY A 136 2.54 20.42 32.38
N GLU A 137 2.79 21.72 32.39
CA GLU A 137 2.33 22.64 31.34
C GLU A 137 3.46 23.02 30.39
N THR A 138 3.08 23.39 29.16
CA THR A 138 3.99 23.99 28.19
C THR A 138 4.19 25.47 28.51
N GLY A 139 5.27 26.06 27.97
CA GLY A 139 5.25 27.49 27.68
C GLY A 139 4.20 27.83 26.61
N TRP A 140 3.96 29.11 26.36
CA TRP A 140 3.22 29.51 25.17
C TRP A 140 3.95 29.03 23.91
N SER A 141 3.22 28.55 22.92
CA SER A 141 3.78 28.24 21.60
C SER A 141 4.40 29.47 20.95
N GLN A 142 5.21 29.25 19.93
CA GLN A 142 5.52 30.33 18.98
C GLN A 142 4.21 30.86 18.36
N PRO A 143 4.07 32.17 18.15
CA PRO A 143 2.93 32.74 17.45
C PRO A 143 2.77 32.17 16.04
N ALA A 144 1.53 31.93 15.65
CA ALA A 144 1.10 31.65 14.28
C ALA A 144 0.05 32.68 13.88
N SER A 145 -0.37 32.69 12.62
CA SER A 145 -1.35 33.66 12.13
C SER A 145 -2.35 33.08 11.15
N TRP A 146 -3.44 33.78 10.91
CA TRP A 146 -4.22 33.67 9.68
C TRP A 146 -4.83 35.03 9.36
N SER A 147 -5.34 35.21 8.14
CA SER A 147 -6.14 36.39 7.82
C SER A 147 -7.42 36.00 7.10
N MET A 148 -8.48 36.79 7.32
CA MET A 148 -9.74 36.65 6.61
C MET A 148 -9.64 37.25 5.21
N GLY A 149 -10.29 36.60 4.26
CA GLY A 149 -10.43 37.03 2.89
C GLY A 149 -11.46 38.15 2.70
N LEU A 150 -12.10 38.13 1.54
CA LEU A 150 -13.20 39.01 1.15
C LEU A 150 -14.51 38.21 1.23
N LEU A 151 -15.17 38.26 2.39
CA LEU A 151 -16.25 37.33 2.77
C LEU A 151 -17.57 37.58 2.03
N THR A 152 -17.76 38.78 1.47
CA THR A 152 -18.99 39.15 0.78
C THR A 152 -18.68 39.71 -0.60
N PRO A 153 -19.58 39.55 -1.60
CA PRO A 153 -19.37 40.16 -2.92
C PRO A 153 -19.13 41.68 -2.87
N GLY A 154 -19.75 42.37 -1.92
CA GLY A 154 -19.58 43.82 -1.72
C GLY A 154 -18.19 44.24 -1.23
N ASP A 155 -17.37 43.31 -0.74
CA ASP A 155 -15.98 43.57 -0.37
C ASP A 155 -15.07 43.78 -1.58
N TRP A 156 -15.44 43.25 -2.74
CA TRP A 156 -14.78 43.49 -4.01
C TRP A 156 -15.23 44.84 -4.58
N LYS A 157 -14.26 45.71 -4.85
CA LYS A 157 -14.40 46.96 -5.60
C LYS A 157 -13.82 46.83 -7.01
N ALA A 158 -13.07 45.76 -7.25
CA ALA A 158 -12.52 45.43 -8.55
C ALA A 158 -13.58 44.90 -9.50
N GLN A 159 -13.31 45.08 -10.79
CA GLN A 159 -14.15 44.65 -11.88
C GLN A 159 -13.40 43.61 -12.72
N TRP A 160 -14.15 42.69 -13.32
CA TRP A 160 -13.58 41.72 -14.25
C TRP A 160 -13.16 42.41 -15.55
N ILE A 161 -11.89 42.23 -15.92
CA ILE A 161 -11.31 42.76 -17.16
C ILE A 161 -10.74 41.61 -18.00
N GLY A 162 -10.80 41.72 -19.32
CA GLY A 162 -10.36 40.65 -20.21
C GLY A 162 -10.41 41.00 -21.69
N LEU A 163 -10.43 39.95 -22.52
CA LEU A 163 -10.64 40.02 -23.96
C LEU A 163 -11.45 38.78 -24.37
N ASP A 164 -12.77 38.91 -24.46
CA ASP A 164 -13.68 37.78 -24.73
C ASP A 164 -13.75 37.47 -26.25
N LYS A 165 -12.57 37.44 -26.90
CA LYS A 165 -12.40 37.08 -28.32
C LYS A 165 -11.01 36.53 -28.62
N ALA A 166 -10.94 35.77 -29.71
CA ALA A 166 -9.71 35.30 -30.33
C ALA A 166 -9.07 36.40 -31.18
N MET A 167 -7.73 36.48 -31.21
CA MET A 167 -6.99 37.31 -32.15
C MET A 167 -6.94 36.66 -33.53
N PRO A 168 -6.59 37.39 -34.61
CA PRO A 168 -6.54 36.81 -35.97
C PRO A 168 -5.58 35.62 -36.14
N TRP A 169 -4.59 35.48 -35.25
CA TRP A 169 -3.62 34.36 -35.23
C TRP A 169 -4.01 33.22 -34.27
N ASP A 170 -5.08 33.39 -33.49
CA ASP A 170 -5.61 32.38 -32.57
C ASP A 170 -6.54 31.40 -33.34
N SER A 171 -6.83 30.24 -32.75
CA SER A 171 -7.76 29.22 -33.28
C SER A 171 -8.69 28.70 -32.19
N VAL A 172 -10.00 28.72 -32.45
CA VAL A 172 -11.07 28.21 -31.56
C VAL A 172 -11.67 26.90 -32.09
N THR A 173 -10.81 26.02 -32.62
CA THR A 173 -11.18 24.71 -33.19
C THR A 173 -10.89 23.57 -32.19
N GLN A 174 -11.03 22.31 -32.62
CA GLN A 174 -10.55 21.14 -31.87
C GLN A 174 -9.07 21.29 -31.46
N TYR A 175 -8.22 21.85 -32.32
CA TYR A 175 -6.83 22.14 -31.95
C TYR A 175 -6.71 23.61 -31.57
N SER A 176 -7.32 23.93 -30.42
CA SER A 176 -7.42 25.31 -29.95
C SER A 176 -6.04 25.90 -29.64
N ARG A 177 -5.84 27.13 -30.11
CA ARG A 177 -4.63 27.93 -29.92
C ARG A 177 -5.05 29.31 -29.48
N LEU A 178 -4.67 29.71 -28.28
CA LEU A 178 -5.02 31.02 -27.76
C LEU A 178 -3.79 31.62 -27.06
N SER A 179 -3.34 32.78 -27.54
CA SER A 179 -2.18 33.47 -26.97
C SER A 179 -2.44 33.98 -25.54
N ALA A 180 -1.40 34.05 -24.72
CA ALA A 180 -1.55 34.56 -23.36
C ALA A 180 -1.97 36.04 -23.35
N ARG A 181 -2.70 36.45 -22.31
CA ARG A 181 -3.19 37.83 -22.15
C ARG A 181 -2.36 38.55 -21.09
N TYR A 182 -1.65 39.61 -21.46
CA TYR A 182 -0.77 40.39 -20.57
C TYR A 182 -1.48 41.67 -20.14
N PHE A 183 -1.45 41.99 -18.84
CA PHE A 183 -2.10 43.13 -18.22
C PHE A 183 -1.09 43.95 -17.43
N LEU A 184 -1.15 45.28 -17.53
CA LEU A 184 -0.28 46.20 -16.81
C LEU A 184 -1.06 47.40 -16.28
N LYS A 185 -0.81 47.76 -15.02
CA LYS A 185 -1.21 49.05 -14.44
C LYS A 185 -0.04 49.66 -13.68
N THR A 186 0.20 50.93 -13.95
CA THR A 186 1.16 51.75 -13.21
C THR A 186 0.42 52.67 -12.25
N PHE A 187 0.98 52.90 -11.08
CA PHE A 187 0.42 53.82 -10.09
C PHE A 187 1.52 54.42 -9.22
N THR A 188 1.23 55.59 -8.64
CA THR A 188 2.17 56.27 -7.74
C THR A 188 1.82 56.03 -6.27
N GLN A 189 2.85 55.85 -5.46
CA GLN A 189 2.81 55.57 -4.03
C GLN A 189 3.77 56.50 -3.28
N GLN A 190 3.27 57.52 -2.59
CA GLN A 190 4.13 58.49 -1.87
C GLN A 190 4.21 58.21 -0.36
N LEU A 191 3.13 57.72 0.24
CA LEU A 191 3.05 57.48 1.67
C LEU A 191 3.81 56.20 2.06
N ALA A 192 4.34 56.17 3.28
CA ALA A 192 4.97 54.98 3.83
C ALA A 192 3.93 53.86 4.03
N VAL A 193 4.18 52.70 3.43
CA VAL A 193 3.31 51.53 3.49
C VAL A 193 3.48 50.84 4.84
N LYS A 194 2.36 50.60 5.53
CA LYS A 194 2.29 49.77 6.73
C LYS A 194 2.01 48.31 6.38
N ARG A 195 1.07 48.08 5.45
CA ARG A 195 0.68 46.75 4.96
C ARG A 195 0.12 46.88 3.54
N ALA A 196 0.41 45.90 2.69
CA ALA A 196 -0.25 45.77 1.39
C ALA A 196 -0.65 44.32 1.15
N THR A 197 -1.91 44.11 0.76
CA THR A 197 -2.47 42.78 0.48
C THR A 197 -3.10 42.79 -0.91
N VAL A 198 -2.80 41.79 -1.72
CA VAL A 198 -3.44 41.59 -3.02
C VAL A 198 -4.34 40.36 -2.98
N TYR A 199 -5.56 40.53 -3.49
CA TYR A 199 -6.54 39.50 -3.75
C TYR A 199 -6.65 39.34 -5.27
N VAL A 200 -6.48 38.13 -5.79
CA VAL A 200 -6.41 37.89 -7.24
C VAL A 200 -7.13 36.61 -7.64
N SER A 201 -7.92 36.70 -8.71
CA SER A 201 -8.47 35.57 -9.44
C SER A 201 -8.22 35.79 -10.93
N GLY A 202 -7.35 34.97 -11.51
CA GLY A 202 -7.15 34.91 -12.96
C GLY A 202 -7.79 33.65 -13.50
N LEU A 203 -8.90 33.79 -14.24
CA LEU A 203 -9.58 32.65 -14.83
C LEU A 203 -8.82 32.13 -16.04
N GLY A 204 -8.67 30.82 -16.08
CA GLY A 204 -7.66 30.15 -16.87
C GLY A 204 -6.52 29.76 -15.94
N LEU A 205 -5.41 30.47 -16.03
CA LEU A 205 -4.30 30.45 -15.07
C LEU A 205 -3.69 31.86 -14.99
N TYR A 206 -2.98 32.23 -13.93
CA TYR A 206 -2.25 33.50 -13.87
C TYR A 206 -0.85 33.39 -13.29
N GLU A 207 0.00 34.33 -13.70
CA GLU A 207 1.16 34.78 -12.91
C GLU A 207 1.03 36.27 -12.61
N LEU A 208 1.39 36.66 -11.38
CA LEU A 208 1.29 38.04 -10.89
C LEU A 208 2.69 38.61 -10.66
N PHE A 209 2.88 39.88 -11.03
CA PHE A 209 4.12 40.61 -10.84
C PHE A 209 3.88 41.98 -10.22
N ILE A 210 4.78 42.41 -9.33
CA ILE A 210 4.86 43.78 -8.84
C ILE A 210 6.30 44.25 -9.00
N ASN A 211 6.49 45.37 -9.69
CA ASN A 211 7.81 45.96 -9.95
C ASN A 211 8.84 44.97 -10.53
N GLY A 212 8.38 44.09 -11.42
CA GLY A 212 9.19 43.04 -12.06
C GLY A 212 9.43 41.79 -11.21
N GLN A 213 8.98 41.75 -9.95
CA GLN A 213 9.08 40.57 -9.09
C GLN A 213 7.83 39.72 -9.17
N ARG A 214 7.98 38.41 -9.42
CA ARG A 214 6.88 37.44 -9.37
C ARG A 214 6.34 37.32 -7.94
N ILE A 215 5.03 37.32 -7.78
CA ILE A 215 4.35 37.19 -6.49
C ILE A 215 4.00 35.71 -6.25
N GLY A 216 4.47 35.19 -5.13
CA GLY A 216 4.32 33.77 -4.79
C GLY A 216 5.20 32.83 -5.62
N ASP A 217 5.16 31.56 -5.26
CA ASP A 217 5.88 30.45 -5.90
C ASP A 217 4.94 29.41 -6.53
N ALA A 218 3.63 29.60 -6.40
CA ALA A 218 2.62 28.77 -7.06
C ALA A 218 2.76 28.82 -8.59
N VAL A 219 2.51 27.69 -9.23
CA VAL A 219 2.35 27.53 -10.68
C VAL A 219 0.94 27.04 -10.94
N MET A 220 0.42 27.24 -12.15
CA MET A 220 -0.94 26.78 -12.51
C MET A 220 -2.01 27.30 -11.53
N ALA A 221 -1.87 28.54 -11.04
CA ALA A 221 -2.81 29.15 -10.11
C ALA A 221 -3.94 29.89 -10.87
N PRO A 222 -5.17 29.99 -10.31
CA PRO A 222 -5.62 29.30 -9.10
C PRO A 222 -5.94 27.82 -9.39
N GLY A 223 -6.27 27.05 -8.35
CA GLY A 223 -6.75 25.67 -8.53
C GLY A 223 -8.00 25.59 -9.42
N ALA A 224 -8.14 24.47 -10.15
CA ALA A 224 -9.24 24.25 -11.07
C ALA A 224 -10.53 23.83 -10.34
N THR A 225 -11.68 24.35 -10.78
CA THR A 225 -13.04 24.02 -10.28
C THR A 225 -14.01 23.90 -11.44
N ASP A 226 -15.28 23.55 -11.17
CA ASP A 226 -16.35 23.88 -12.12
C ASP A 226 -16.61 25.39 -12.04
N PHE A 227 -16.11 26.13 -13.03
CA PHE A 227 -16.18 27.59 -13.04
C PHE A 227 -17.61 28.15 -13.17
N ASN A 228 -18.61 27.30 -13.40
CA ASN A 228 -20.02 27.69 -13.33
C ASN A 228 -20.59 27.64 -11.90
N LYS A 229 -19.85 27.04 -10.95
CA LYS A 229 -20.28 26.81 -9.57
C LYS A 229 -19.43 27.58 -8.58
N SER A 230 -18.11 27.47 -8.72
CA SER A 230 -17.15 28.13 -7.85
C SER A 230 -15.95 28.64 -8.63
N VAL A 231 -15.37 29.75 -8.17
CA VAL A 231 -14.17 30.36 -8.73
C VAL A 231 -13.22 30.71 -7.58
N LEU A 232 -12.01 30.19 -7.65
CA LEU A 232 -11.01 30.39 -6.61
C LEU A 232 -10.31 31.75 -6.76
N TYR A 233 -10.03 32.39 -5.63
CA TYR A 233 -9.08 33.50 -5.54
C TYR A 233 -7.97 33.19 -4.54
N ASN A 234 -6.81 33.82 -4.73
CA ASN A 234 -5.66 33.73 -3.85
C ASN A 234 -5.35 35.08 -3.21
N THR A 235 -4.72 35.05 -2.04
CA THR A 235 -4.36 36.23 -1.27
C THR A 235 -2.87 36.23 -0.98
N TYR A 236 -2.19 37.36 -1.21
CA TYR A 236 -0.76 37.52 -0.93
C TYR A 236 -0.49 38.79 -0.13
N ASP A 237 0.41 38.70 0.84
CA ASP A 237 1.07 39.87 1.43
C ASP A 237 2.14 40.36 0.45
N VAL A 238 1.98 41.60 -0.02
CA VAL A 238 2.86 42.27 -0.98
C VAL A 238 3.47 43.55 -0.41
N THR A 239 3.49 43.68 0.92
CA THR A 239 3.97 44.87 1.64
C THR A 239 5.40 45.25 1.23
N LYS A 240 6.27 44.25 1.02
CA LYS A 240 7.69 44.46 0.71
C LYS A 240 7.97 44.72 -0.77
N GLN A 241 6.98 44.50 -1.64
CA GLN A 241 7.12 44.59 -3.09
C GLN A 241 6.73 45.97 -3.62
N LEU A 242 6.04 46.78 -2.81
CA LEU A 242 5.76 48.18 -3.11
C LEU A 242 6.96 49.07 -2.78
N GLN A 243 7.19 50.07 -3.63
CA GLN A 243 8.24 51.07 -3.46
C GLN A 243 7.66 52.49 -3.40
N HIS A 244 8.45 53.44 -2.89
CA HIS A 244 8.11 54.86 -2.99
C HIS A 244 8.16 55.31 -4.46
N GLY A 245 7.24 56.18 -4.87
CA GLY A 245 7.13 56.69 -6.23
C GLY A 245 6.34 55.76 -7.15
N ASN A 246 6.84 55.55 -8.36
CA ASN A 246 6.12 54.79 -9.38
C ASN A 246 6.23 53.29 -9.15
N ASN A 247 5.10 52.62 -9.21
CA ASN A 247 4.96 51.17 -9.11
C ASN A 247 4.26 50.63 -10.36
N ALA A 248 4.54 49.37 -10.69
CA ALA A 248 3.78 48.59 -11.65
C ALA A 248 3.23 47.33 -10.98
N ILE A 249 1.99 47.01 -11.29
CA ILE A 249 1.37 45.71 -11.05
C ILE A 249 0.97 45.13 -12.39
N ALA A 250 1.32 43.87 -12.63
CA ALA A 250 1.18 43.23 -13.92
C ALA A 250 0.74 41.78 -13.75
N ALA A 251 -0.06 41.27 -14.67
CA ALA A 251 -0.45 39.85 -14.67
C ALA A 251 -0.39 39.30 -16.09
N VAL A 252 -0.06 38.02 -16.23
CA VAL A 252 -0.21 37.28 -17.48
C VAL A 252 -1.18 36.13 -17.24
N LEU A 253 -2.13 35.95 -18.15
CA LEU A 253 -3.11 34.88 -18.08
C LEU A 253 -2.84 33.79 -19.13
N GLY A 254 -2.81 32.55 -18.66
CA GLY A 254 -2.87 31.34 -19.48
C GLY A 254 -4.30 30.83 -19.64
N ASN A 255 -4.48 29.84 -20.50
CA ASN A 255 -5.79 29.33 -20.90
C ASN A 255 -6.42 28.45 -19.82
N GLY A 256 -5.62 27.61 -19.16
CA GLY A 256 -6.06 26.63 -18.17
C GLY A 256 -7.25 25.80 -18.66
N ARG A 257 -8.09 25.34 -17.74
CA ARG A 257 -9.34 24.63 -18.08
C ARG A 257 -10.50 25.56 -18.40
N PHE A 258 -10.37 26.85 -18.09
CA PHE A 258 -11.40 27.86 -18.35
C PHE A 258 -11.63 28.06 -19.85
N PHE A 259 -10.54 28.29 -20.59
CA PHE A 259 -10.56 28.17 -22.04
C PHE A 259 -10.23 26.73 -22.41
N THR A 260 -11.26 25.89 -22.36
CA THR A 260 -11.13 24.44 -22.45
C THR A 260 -10.45 24.00 -23.75
N MET A 261 -9.61 22.97 -23.65
CA MET A 261 -8.98 22.33 -24.80
C MET A 261 -10.05 21.71 -25.68
N ARG A 262 -9.80 21.62 -26.99
CA ARG A 262 -10.74 21.01 -27.94
C ARG A 262 -12.07 21.79 -27.99
N GLN A 263 -11.96 23.11 -28.19
CA GLN A 263 -13.09 24.01 -28.36
C GLN A 263 -14.05 23.50 -29.44
N ASN A 264 -15.35 23.54 -29.14
CA ASN A 264 -16.43 23.08 -30.01
C ASN A 264 -16.35 21.60 -30.45
N TYR A 265 -15.43 20.81 -29.88
CA TYR A 265 -15.33 19.38 -30.12
C TYR A 265 -16.26 18.63 -29.16
N LYS A 266 -17.29 17.97 -29.69
CA LYS A 266 -18.32 17.28 -28.89
C LYS A 266 -18.92 18.20 -27.80
N PRO A 267 -19.54 19.34 -28.16
CA PRO A 267 -19.98 20.38 -27.21
C PRO A 267 -21.06 19.92 -26.21
N LYS A 268 -21.75 18.80 -26.48
CA LYS A 268 -22.65 18.17 -25.49
C LYS A 268 -21.88 17.45 -24.38
N LYS A 269 -20.69 16.92 -24.70
CA LYS A 269 -19.83 16.18 -23.77
C LYS A 269 -18.88 17.11 -23.03
N ILE A 270 -18.21 18.03 -23.72
CA ILE A 270 -17.12 18.83 -23.15
C ILE A 270 -17.64 20.23 -22.83
N ASN A 271 -17.59 20.62 -21.56
CA ASN A 271 -17.96 21.96 -21.12
C ASN A 271 -16.89 22.97 -21.52
N THR A 272 -17.32 24.16 -21.91
CA THR A 272 -16.46 25.31 -22.20
C THR A 272 -16.97 26.50 -21.39
N PHE A 273 -16.07 27.28 -20.79
CA PHE A 273 -16.46 28.34 -19.85
C PHE A 273 -16.25 29.75 -20.40
N GLY A 274 -15.13 30.03 -21.07
CA GLY A 274 -14.90 31.34 -21.70
C GLY A 274 -13.43 31.64 -21.98
N PHE A 275 -13.14 32.91 -22.26
CA PHE A 275 -11.77 33.42 -22.47
C PHE A 275 -11.13 33.88 -21.15
N PRO A 276 -9.79 33.81 -21.01
CA PRO A 276 -9.12 34.22 -19.78
C PRO A 276 -9.45 35.66 -19.37
N LYS A 277 -9.73 35.86 -18.07
CA LYS A 277 -10.11 37.15 -17.49
C LYS A 277 -9.59 37.32 -16.07
N LEU A 278 -9.35 38.57 -15.68
CA LEU A 278 -8.70 38.95 -14.42
C LEU A 278 -9.63 39.74 -13.51
N LEU A 279 -9.65 39.35 -12.24
CA LEU A 279 -10.15 40.16 -11.13
C LEU A 279 -9.01 40.34 -10.13
N LEU A 280 -8.62 41.59 -9.85
CA LEU A 280 -7.55 41.87 -8.88
C LEU A 280 -7.84 43.12 -8.07
N GLN A 281 -7.60 43.03 -6.77
CA GLN A 281 -7.70 44.12 -5.81
C GLN A 281 -6.45 44.16 -4.91
N LEU A 282 -5.67 45.23 -5.01
CA LEU A 282 -4.56 45.55 -4.11
C LEU A 282 -5.03 46.59 -3.09
N GLU A 283 -5.00 46.23 -1.82
CA GLU A 283 -5.30 47.14 -0.70
C GLU A 283 -4.02 47.52 0.02
N VAL A 284 -3.78 48.83 0.16
CA VAL A 284 -2.60 49.41 0.81
C VAL A 284 -3.04 50.21 2.03
N GLU A 285 -2.52 49.86 3.19
CA GLU A 285 -2.65 50.60 4.44
C GLU A 285 -1.36 51.36 4.71
N TYR A 286 -1.47 52.65 5.03
CA TYR A 286 -0.33 53.51 5.32
C TYR A 286 -0.08 53.67 6.81
N THR A 287 1.13 54.09 7.17
CA THR A 287 1.51 54.34 8.57
C THR A 287 0.71 55.46 9.24
N ASN A 288 0.16 56.39 8.45
CA ASN A 288 -0.73 57.46 8.92
C ASN A 288 -2.21 57.02 9.09
N GLY A 289 -2.53 55.74 8.86
CA GLY A 289 -3.87 55.18 9.00
C GLY A 289 -4.78 55.29 7.78
N THR A 290 -4.39 56.06 6.75
CA THR A 290 -5.16 56.13 5.49
C THR A 290 -4.97 54.86 4.65
N LYS A 291 -5.90 54.60 3.71
CA LYS A 291 -5.88 53.43 2.83
C LYS A 291 -6.04 53.82 1.36
N LYS A 292 -5.45 53.03 0.47
CA LYS A 292 -5.61 53.14 -0.98
C LYS A 292 -5.92 51.77 -1.56
N THR A 293 -6.88 51.71 -2.48
CA THR A 293 -7.23 50.49 -3.20
C THR A 293 -6.92 50.67 -4.68
N ILE A 294 -6.17 49.74 -5.25
CA ILE A 294 -5.86 49.66 -6.68
C ILE A 294 -6.61 48.44 -7.22
N VAL A 295 -7.48 48.66 -8.20
CA VAL A 295 -8.40 47.64 -8.71
C VAL A 295 -8.21 47.39 -10.21
N THR A 296 -8.64 46.22 -10.67
CA THR A 296 -8.94 45.96 -12.09
C THR A 296 -10.15 46.76 -12.55
N ASP A 297 -9.92 47.55 -13.61
CA ASP A 297 -10.85 48.53 -14.21
C ASP A 297 -10.34 48.90 -15.63
N GLY A 298 -11.06 49.79 -16.33
CA GLY A 298 -10.68 50.24 -17.68
C GLY A 298 -9.39 51.06 -17.80
N SER A 299 -8.71 51.39 -16.69
CA SER A 299 -7.42 52.13 -16.73
C SER A 299 -6.22 51.22 -16.96
N TRP A 300 -6.40 49.90 -16.86
CA TRP A 300 -5.36 48.94 -17.20
C TRP A 300 -5.01 48.97 -18.69
N LYS A 301 -3.82 48.49 -19.02
CA LYS A 301 -3.37 48.23 -20.39
C LYS A 301 -3.26 46.72 -20.58
N MET A 302 -3.53 46.26 -21.80
CA MET A 302 -3.52 44.85 -22.15
C MET A 302 -2.92 44.61 -23.55
N THR A 303 -2.25 43.47 -23.74
CA THR A 303 -1.91 42.95 -25.07
C THR A 303 -2.04 41.42 -25.12
N ALA A 304 -2.38 40.92 -26.30
CA ALA A 304 -2.37 39.49 -26.63
C ALA A 304 -1.20 39.13 -27.57
N ASP A 305 -0.39 40.12 -27.98
CA ASP A 305 0.76 39.93 -28.86
C ASP A 305 2.07 39.79 -28.07
N GLY A 306 2.08 38.86 -27.10
CA GLY A 306 3.26 38.53 -26.30
C GLY A 306 3.99 37.27 -26.79
N PRO A 307 5.02 36.82 -26.05
CA PRO A 307 5.82 35.66 -26.43
C PRO A 307 5.09 34.33 -26.31
N ILE A 308 4.17 34.14 -25.35
CA ILE A 308 3.38 32.90 -25.24
C ILE A 308 2.27 32.91 -26.29
N ARG A 309 2.46 32.17 -27.38
CA ARG A 309 1.58 32.16 -28.57
C ARG A 309 0.42 31.20 -28.43
N THR A 310 0.60 30.11 -27.71
CA THR A 310 -0.46 29.19 -27.30
C THR A 310 0.00 28.41 -26.09
N ASN A 311 -0.92 28.04 -25.22
CA ASN A 311 -0.66 27.18 -24.06
C ASN A 311 -1.92 26.36 -23.78
N ASN A 312 -1.86 25.04 -23.78
CA ASN A 312 -2.94 24.23 -23.22
C ASN A 312 -2.42 22.87 -22.74
N GLU A 313 -3.07 22.28 -21.74
CA GLU A 313 -2.60 21.06 -21.08
C GLU A 313 -2.34 19.91 -22.08
N TYR A 314 -3.14 19.74 -23.13
CA TYR A 314 -3.01 18.60 -24.04
C TYR A 314 -1.93 18.77 -25.10
N ASP A 315 -1.82 19.98 -25.67
CA ASP A 315 -0.99 20.18 -26.85
C ASP A 315 0.38 20.78 -26.53
N GLY A 316 0.53 21.47 -25.40
CA GLY A 316 1.77 22.11 -24.95
C GLY A 316 1.81 23.62 -25.18
N GLU A 317 3.00 24.20 -25.09
CA GLU A 317 3.23 25.64 -25.19
C GLU A 317 4.13 26.01 -26.37
N GLU A 318 3.72 27.03 -27.11
CA GLU A 318 4.59 27.66 -28.11
C GLU A 318 4.99 29.05 -27.64
N TYR A 319 6.30 29.25 -27.54
CA TYR A 319 6.91 30.47 -27.06
C TYR A 319 7.78 31.10 -28.16
N ASP A 320 7.51 32.35 -28.49
CA ASP A 320 8.29 33.15 -29.43
C ASP A 320 9.07 34.23 -28.67
N ALA A 321 10.35 33.95 -28.38
CA ALA A 321 11.21 34.86 -27.64
C ALA A 321 11.51 36.15 -28.44
N THR A 322 11.30 36.16 -29.76
CA THR A 322 11.43 37.40 -30.55
C THR A 322 10.35 38.44 -30.22
N LYS A 323 9.28 38.01 -29.54
CA LYS A 323 8.16 38.84 -29.05
C LYS A 323 8.26 39.17 -27.55
N GLU A 324 9.37 38.85 -26.89
CA GLU A 324 9.57 39.25 -25.49
C GLU A 324 9.49 40.77 -25.31
N MET A 325 8.67 41.21 -24.36
CA MET A 325 8.50 42.63 -24.02
C MET A 325 9.39 42.95 -22.82
N THR A 326 10.66 43.29 -23.05
CA THR A 326 11.63 43.51 -21.96
C THR A 326 11.13 44.58 -20.98
N GLY A 327 11.03 44.21 -19.69
CA GLY A 327 10.61 45.12 -18.64
C GLY A 327 9.11 45.44 -18.58
N TRP A 328 8.25 44.73 -19.33
CA TRP A 328 6.80 44.99 -19.41
C TRP A 328 6.07 45.07 -18.06
N ASN A 329 6.59 44.39 -17.05
CA ASN A 329 6.07 44.32 -15.69
C ASN A 329 6.73 45.32 -14.72
N LYS A 330 7.41 46.36 -15.24
CA LYS A 330 8.05 47.44 -14.46
C LYS A 330 7.41 48.80 -14.79
N ALA A 331 7.49 49.74 -13.85
CA ALA A 331 6.82 51.03 -13.95
C ALA A 331 7.32 51.93 -15.09
N GLY A 332 8.55 51.74 -15.57
CA GLY A 332 9.15 52.51 -16.67
C GLY A 332 8.86 51.97 -18.07
N PHE A 333 8.03 50.94 -18.21
CA PHE A 333 7.72 50.34 -19.51
C PHE A 333 6.80 51.23 -20.36
N ASN A 334 7.12 51.37 -21.65
CA ASN A 334 6.26 52.09 -22.59
C ASN A 334 5.14 51.17 -23.12
N SER A 335 3.95 51.29 -22.52
CA SER A 335 2.74 50.56 -22.90
C SER A 335 1.80 51.34 -23.83
N ALA A 336 2.27 52.40 -24.49
CA ALA A 336 1.42 53.23 -25.37
C ALA A 336 0.77 52.42 -26.52
N GLY A 337 1.46 51.39 -27.02
CA GLY A 337 0.94 50.48 -28.06
C GLY A 337 0.03 49.37 -27.53
N TRP A 338 -0.23 49.30 -26.23
CA TRP A 338 -1.14 48.32 -25.64
C TRP A 338 -2.57 48.86 -25.64
N GLN A 339 -3.52 47.99 -25.96
CA GLN A 339 -4.95 48.32 -25.92
C GLN A 339 -5.47 48.42 -24.49
N GLN A 340 -6.66 49.00 -24.31
CA GLN A 340 -7.39 48.84 -23.05
C GLN A 340 -8.06 47.46 -23.02
N PRO A 341 -8.13 46.80 -21.84
CA PRO A 341 -8.92 45.59 -21.71
C PRO A 341 -10.41 45.91 -21.78
N GLU A 342 -11.21 44.92 -22.16
CA GLU A 342 -12.66 45.00 -22.15
C GLU A 342 -13.18 44.74 -20.72
N MET A 343 -14.26 45.42 -20.34
CA MET A 343 -15.04 45.07 -19.17
C MET A 343 -15.85 43.82 -19.51
N VAL A 344 -15.52 42.69 -18.90
CA VAL A 344 -16.12 41.40 -19.27
C VAL A 344 -17.10 40.93 -18.21
N GLN A 345 -18.01 40.04 -18.62
CA GLN A 345 -18.96 39.44 -17.69
C GLN A 345 -18.22 38.59 -16.64
N ALA A 346 -18.66 38.71 -15.39
CA ALA A 346 -18.22 37.83 -14.30
C ALA A 346 -18.55 36.36 -14.63
N PRO A 347 -17.71 35.40 -14.18
CA PRO A 347 -18.04 33.98 -14.27
C PRO A 347 -19.33 33.67 -13.50
N ALA A 348 -20.00 32.57 -13.86
CA ALA A 348 -21.22 32.15 -13.17
C ALA A 348 -20.94 31.63 -11.74
N GLY A 349 -19.76 31.05 -11.51
CA GLY A 349 -19.38 30.51 -10.20
C GLY A 349 -19.13 31.56 -9.12
N HIS A 350 -19.37 31.18 -7.87
CA HIS A 350 -19.15 32.03 -6.70
C HIS A 350 -17.65 32.17 -6.38
N LEU A 351 -17.20 33.40 -6.12
CA LEU A 351 -15.84 33.66 -5.66
C LEU A 351 -15.64 33.10 -4.25
N THR A 352 -14.59 32.30 -4.07
CA THR A 352 -14.23 31.69 -2.77
C THR A 352 -12.71 31.58 -2.64
N ALA A 353 -12.21 31.67 -1.42
CA ALA A 353 -10.79 31.51 -1.13
C ALA A 353 -10.33 30.08 -1.43
N GLN A 354 -9.15 29.93 -2.05
CA GLN A 354 -8.53 28.62 -2.20
C GLN A 354 -8.04 28.09 -0.85
N MET A 355 -8.60 26.96 -0.40
CA MET A 355 -8.29 26.33 0.88
C MET A 355 -7.39 25.09 0.78
N ASN A 356 -7.12 24.57 -0.42
CA ASN A 356 -6.14 23.52 -0.66
C ASN A 356 -4.76 24.10 -1.04
N GLU A 357 -3.73 23.30 -0.86
CA GLU A 357 -2.34 23.62 -1.17
C GLU A 357 -2.21 24.03 -2.65
N PRO A 358 -1.42 25.08 -2.97
CA PRO A 358 -1.18 25.46 -4.37
C PRO A 358 -0.26 24.46 -5.07
N ILE A 359 -0.35 24.38 -6.39
CA ILE A 359 0.58 23.59 -7.21
C ILE A 359 1.93 24.34 -7.27
N LYS A 360 3.04 23.62 -7.09
CA LYS A 360 4.39 24.19 -7.12
C LYS A 360 5.35 23.31 -7.92
N ILE A 361 6.53 23.85 -8.20
CA ILE A 361 7.69 23.05 -8.60
C ILE A 361 8.24 22.36 -7.35
N MET A 362 7.88 21.09 -7.16
CA MET A 362 8.20 20.31 -5.97
C MET A 362 9.61 19.71 -6.00
N LYS A 363 10.12 19.41 -7.20
CA LYS A 363 11.45 18.83 -7.38
C LYS A 363 12.06 19.25 -8.71
N THR A 364 13.37 19.50 -8.72
CA THR A 364 14.15 19.56 -9.97
C THR A 364 14.93 18.24 -10.11
N ILE A 365 14.79 17.56 -11.24
CA ILE A 365 15.53 16.33 -11.58
C ILE A 365 16.36 16.53 -12.84
N LYS A 366 17.49 15.82 -12.92
CA LYS A 366 18.37 15.87 -14.09
C LYS A 366 18.13 14.64 -14.97
N PRO A 367 18.18 14.78 -16.31
CA PRO A 367 18.15 13.64 -17.21
C PRO A 367 19.33 12.71 -16.97
N VAL A 368 19.14 11.42 -17.25
CA VAL A 368 20.17 10.38 -17.06
C VAL A 368 20.95 10.08 -18.34
N SER A 369 20.37 10.31 -19.52
CA SER A 369 21.04 10.12 -20.80
C SER A 369 20.41 10.94 -21.93
N ILE A 370 21.17 11.17 -22.99
CA ILE A 370 20.69 11.70 -24.27
C ILE A 370 21.33 10.92 -25.41
N THR A 371 20.53 10.47 -26.37
CA THR A 371 20.98 9.63 -27.49
C THR A 371 20.57 10.28 -28.81
N GLN A 372 21.48 10.33 -29.78
CA GLN A 372 21.14 10.77 -31.13
C GLN A 372 20.55 9.59 -31.92
N LEU A 373 19.28 9.71 -32.31
CA LEU A 373 18.58 8.66 -33.05
C LEU A 373 18.93 8.70 -34.54
N LYS A 374 18.94 9.91 -35.09
CA LYS A 374 19.37 10.22 -36.47
C LYS A 374 19.88 11.67 -36.51
N PRO A 375 20.54 12.11 -37.60
CA PRO A 375 21.06 13.48 -37.68
C PRO A 375 20.00 14.53 -37.30
N GLY A 376 20.29 15.34 -36.28
CA GLY A 376 19.39 16.39 -35.77
C GLY A 376 18.21 15.95 -34.89
N VAL A 377 18.06 14.65 -34.57
CA VAL A 377 16.99 14.14 -33.70
C VAL A 377 17.58 13.41 -32.50
N PHE A 378 17.25 13.88 -31.30
CA PHE A 378 17.78 13.35 -30.04
C PHE A 378 16.65 12.86 -29.13
N ILE A 379 16.92 11.81 -28.35
CA ILE A 379 16.03 11.29 -27.31
C ILE A 379 16.70 11.50 -25.96
N LEU A 380 16.06 12.28 -25.09
CA LEU A 380 16.45 12.52 -23.71
C LEU A 380 15.70 11.55 -22.80
N ASP A 381 16.38 10.80 -21.93
CA ASP A 381 15.76 9.98 -20.88
C ASP A 381 15.89 10.67 -19.52
N MET A 382 14.75 10.95 -18.88
CA MET A 382 14.70 11.51 -17.53
C MET A 382 15.02 10.47 -16.44
N GLY A 383 15.03 9.17 -16.78
CA GLY A 383 15.18 8.04 -15.86
C GLY A 383 13.95 7.74 -15.00
N GLN A 384 12.92 8.58 -15.12
CA GLN A 384 11.68 8.54 -14.35
C GLN A 384 10.54 9.10 -15.20
N ASN A 385 9.42 8.38 -15.29
CA ASN A 385 8.15 8.93 -15.76
C ASN A 385 7.66 9.96 -14.74
N MET A 386 7.88 11.24 -15.03
CA MET A 386 7.59 12.38 -14.17
C MET A 386 6.45 13.21 -14.77
N VAL A 387 5.84 14.08 -13.95
CA VAL A 387 4.89 15.08 -14.42
C VAL A 387 5.40 16.48 -14.14
N GLY A 388 5.41 17.30 -15.18
CA GLY A 388 5.80 18.69 -15.07
C GLY A 388 6.32 19.25 -16.37
N ARG A 389 7.44 19.96 -16.30
CA ARG A 389 7.97 20.77 -17.41
C ARG A 389 9.45 20.49 -17.63
N LEU A 390 9.94 20.72 -18.84
CA LEU A 390 11.36 20.67 -19.14
C LEU A 390 11.89 22.10 -19.28
N GLN A 391 12.90 22.44 -18.47
CA GLN A 391 13.70 23.64 -18.69
C GLN A 391 14.85 23.30 -19.61
N MET A 392 15.10 24.15 -20.61
CA MET A 392 16.16 24.02 -21.60
C MET A 392 17.09 25.23 -21.54
N GLN A 393 18.38 24.99 -21.78
CA GLN A 393 19.37 26.00 -22.14
C GLN A 393 19.80 25.80 -23.59
N VAL A 394 19.77 26.87 -24.39
CA VAL A 394 20.07 26.80 -25.83
C VAL A 394 20.78 28.06 -26.31
N LYS A 395 21.73 27.91 -27.25
CA LYS A 395 22.34 29.01 -28.00
C LYS A 395 21.98 28.87 -29.48
N ALA A 396 20.88 29.50 -29.89
CA ALA A 396 20.32 29.40 -31.23
C ALA A 396 20.32 30.74 -31.97
N GLY A 397 20.17 30.72 -33.29
CA GLY A 397 19.98 31.95 -34.09
C GLY A 397 18.59 32.55 -33.88
N LYS A 398 18.43 33.86 -34.10
CA LYS A 398 17.12 34.53 -34.02
C LYS A 398 16.13 33.87 -34.99
N GLY A 399 14.95 33.50 -34.49
CA GLY A 399 13.91 32.84 -35.26
C GLY A 399 14.08 31.32 -35.41
N GLN A 400 15.21 30.76 -34.96
CA GLN A 400 15.40 29.30 -34.98
C GLN A 400 14.50 28.65 -33.93
N GLN A 401 13.87 27.54 -34.31
CA GLN A 401 12.96 26.79 -33.44
C GLN A 401 13.62 25.54 -32.87
N VAL A 402 13.37 25.29 -31.58
CA VAL A 402 13.61 24.00 -30.94
C VAL A 402 12.25 23.41 -30.55
N THR A 403 12.02 22.16 -30.96
CA THR A 403 10.79 21.43 -30.66
C THR A 403 11.09 20.28 -29.71
N LEU A 404 10.28 20.18 -28.66
CA LEU A 404 10.35 19.16 -27.61
C LEU A 404 9.04 18.36 -27.63
N ARG A 405 9.09 17.08 -27.98
CA ARG A 405 7.93 16.18 -27.93
C ARG A 405 8.09 15.19 -26.79
N PHE A 406 7.02 14.93 -26.04
CA PHE A 406 7.12 14.16 -24.80
C PHE A 406 6.40 12.82 -24.90
N GLY A 407 6.92 11.80 -24.21
CA GLY A 407 6.32 10.46 -24.19
C GLY A 407 6.74 9.64 -22.97
N GLU A 408 5.94 8.64 -22.62
CA GLU A 408 6.18 7.78 -21.45
C GLU A 408 7.15 6.63 -21.75
N SER A 409 7.18 6.18 -23.01
CA SER A 409 7.97 5.04 -23.47
C SER A 409 8.54 5.26 -24.86
N LEU A 410 9.42 4.34 -25.27
CA LEU A 410 10.04 4.30 -26.59
C LEU A 410 9.56 3.07 -27.35
N GLN A 411 9.58 3.16 -28.68
CA GLN A 411 9.48 2.01 -29.57
C GLN A 411 10.78 1.17 -29.53
N PRO A 412 10.78 -0.08 -30.02
CA PRO A 412 11.99 -0.91 -30.05
C PRO A 412 13.20 -0.28 -30.77
N GLY A 413 12.96 0.58 -31.77
CA GLY A 413 14.00 1.34 -32.49
C GLY A 413 14.55 2.56 -31.74
N GLY A 414 13.97 2.92 -30.59
CA GLY A 414 14.33 4.10 -29.80
C GLY A 414 13.52 5.35 -30.12
N GLU A 415 12.65 5.32 -31.14
CA GLU A 415 11.70 6.42 -31.42
C GLU A 415 10.75 6.63 -30.24
N LEU A 416 10.30 7.88 -30.06
CA LEU A 416 9.28 8.20 -29.08
C LEU A 416 7.96 7.45 -29.37
N TYR A 417 7.39 6.80 -28.36
CA TYR A 417 6.06 6.18 -28.47
C TYR A 417 4.98 7.18 -28.04
N VAL A 418 4.11 7.55 -28.98
CA VAL A 418 3.08 8.59 -28.77
C VAL A 418 1.65 8.13 -29.08
N ARG A 419 1.45 6.88 -29.52
CA ARG A 419 0.11 6.40 -29.92
C ARG A 419 -0.87 6.40 -28.74
N ASN A 420 -0.38 6.16 -27.52
CA ASN A 420 -1.20 6.17 -26.31
C ASN A 420 -1.60 7.58 -25.82
N LEU A 421 -1.00 8.64 -26.39
CA LEU A 421 -1.39 10.03 -26.13
C LEU A 421 -2.67 10.41 -26.88
N ARG A 422 -3.12 9.55 -27.81
CA ARG A 422 -4.30 9.73 -28.68
C ARG A 422 -4.14 10.99 -29.55
N ASP A 423 -5.01 11.99 -29.41
CA ASP A 423 -4.91 13.25 -30.17
C ASP A 423 -4.23 14.39 -29.40
N ALA A 424 -3.72 14.16 -28.19
CA ALA A 424 -2.90 15.15 -27.47
C ALA A 424 -1.54 15.29 -28.16
N LYS A 425 -1.15 16.51 -28.55
CA LYS A 425 0.15 16.71 -29.22
C LYS A 425 1.33 16.59 -28.27
N VAL A 426 1.16 17.02 -27.02
CA VAL A 426 2.19 17.01 -25.96
C VAL A 426 3.54 17.48 -26.51
N THR A 427 3.56 18.73 -27.01
CA THR A 427 4.69 19.30 -27.74
C THR A 427 4.92 20.76 -27.35
N ASP A 428 6.16 21.07 -26.98
CA ASP A 428 6.61 22.41 -26.68
C ASP A 428 7.50 22.95 -27.81
N ILE A 429 7.30 24.21 -28.20
CA ILE A 429 8.08 24.86 -29.28
C ILE A 429 8.64 26.18 -28.78
N TYR A 430 9.96 26.33 -28.84
CA TYR A 430 10.67 27.55 -28.49
C TYR A 430 11.29 28.20 -29.73
N THR A 431 10.94 29.44 -30.02
CA THR A 431 11.58 30.26 -31.08
C THR A 431 12.56 31.23 -30.44
N ALA A 432 13.85 31.09 -30.75
CA ALA A 432 14.92 31.83 -30.09
C ALA A 432 15.00 33.31 -30.52
N LYS A 433 15.44 34.18 -29.61
CA LYS A 433 15.68 35.61 -29.90
C LYS A 433 17.08 35.91 -30.44
N GLY A 434 18.00 34.95 -30.35
CA GLY A 434 19.33 34.99 -30.93
C GLY A 434 20.39 35.65 -30.04
N VAL A 435 20.20 35.68 -28.71
CA VAL A 435 21.06 36.43 -27.79
C VAL A 435 21.63 35.52 -26.70
N GLY A 436 22.94 35.23 -26.81
CA GLY A 436 23.68 34.49 -25.79
C GLY A 436 23.18 33.06 -25.59
N ILE A 437 23.23 32.57 -24.35
CA ILE A 437 22.57 31.33 -23.95
C ILE A 437 21.21 31.72 -23.38
N GLU A 438 20.16 31.21 -23.99
CA GLU A 438 18.77 31.43 -23.62
C GLU A 438 18.30 30.27 -22.71
N THR A 439 17.60 30.60 -21.63
CA THR A 439 16.99 29.63 -20.71
C THR A 439 15.48 29.75 -20.81
N TRP A 440 14.80 28.65 -21.09
CA TRP A 440 13.36 28.63 -21.26
C TRP A 440 12.73 27.38 -20.67
N MET A 441 11.54 27.53 -20.12
CA MET A 441 10.59 26.47 -19.78
C MET A 441 9.18 27.02 -20.00
N PRO A 442 8.17 26.17 -20.27
CA PRO A 442 6.81 26.65 -20.44
C PRO A 442 6.18 27.18 -19.14
N ASP A 443 5.20 28.09 -19.25
CA ASP A 443 4.60 28.79 -18.10
C ASP A 443 3.24 28.22 -17.67
N PHE A 444 2.42 27.70 -18.60
CA PHE A 444 1.01 27.37 -18.34
C PHE A 444 0.60 25.93 -18.69
N VAL A 445 1.55 25.03 -18.92
CA VAL A 445 1.27 23.62 -19.25
C VAL A 445 2.04 22.65 -18.35
N TYR A 446 1.72 21.36 -18.45
CA TYR A 446 2.51 20.27 -17.92
C TYR A 446 2.32 19.03 -18.81
N HIS A 447 3.31 18.15 -18.76
CA HIS A 447 3.35 16.89 -19.49
C HIS A 447 3.63 15.74 -18.53
N GLY A 448 3.07 14.56 -18.77
CA GLY A 448 3.50 13.30 -18.18
C GLY A 448 4.45 12.58 -19.11
N PHE A 449 5.70 12.39 -18.71
CA PHE A 449 6.74 11.86 -19.59
C PHE A 449 7.94 11.29 -18.85
N ARG A 450 8.60 10.34 -19.51
CA ARG A 450 9.98 9.93 -19.19
C ARG A 450 10.96 10.37 -20.27
N TYR A 451 10.52 10.34 -21.52
CA TYR A 451 11.36 10.59 -22.68
C TYR A 451 10.95 11.87 -23.40
N VAL A 452 11.94 12.56 -23.96
CA VAL A 452 11.73 13.77 -24.76
C VAL A 452 12.48 13.64 -26.09
N GLU A 453 11.76 13.73 -27.20
CA GLU A 453 12.35 13.90 -28.53
C GLU A 453 12.65 15.39 -28.76
N ILE A 454 13.90 15.69 -29.10
CA ILE A 454 14.41 17.04 -29.32
C ILE A 454 14.81 17.18 -30.78
N THR A 455 14.26 18.19 -31.45
CA THR A 455 14.58 18.54 -32.84
C THR A 455 14.81 20.05 -32.98
N GLY A 456 15.58 20.46 -33.99
CA GLY A 456 15.92 21.87 -34.22
C GLY A 456 16.95 22.47 -33.25
N TYR A 457 17.47 21.68 -32.30
CA TYR A 457 18.53 22.12 -31.39
C TYR A 457 19.83 22.43 -32.16
N PRO A 458 20.48 23.58 -31.93
CA PRO A 458 21.73 23.94 -32.59
C PRO A 458 22.89 23.07 -32.09
N GLY A 459 23.44 22.24 -32.97
CA GLY A 459 24.53 21.32 -32.65
C GLY A 459 24.06 20.09 -31.88
N THR A 460 24.91 19.59 -30.97
CA THR A 460 24.60 18.40 -30.17
C THR A 460 24.24 18.80 -28.74
N PRO A 461 22.97 18.57 -28.30
CA PRO A 461 22.58 18.80 -26.92
C PRO A 461 23.25 17.81 -25.96
N ALA A 462 23.48 18.24 -24.72
CA ALA A 462 23.94 17.43 -23.60
C ALA A 462 22.90 17.40 -22.48
N VAL A 463 22.95 16.40 -21.60
CA VAL A 463 22.03 16.29 -20.44
C VAL A 463 22.07 17.54 -19.54
N THR A 464 23.21 18.24 -19.47
CA THR A 464 23.38 19.47 -18.69
C THR A 464 22.61 20.66 -19.25
N ASN A 465 22.12 20.58 -20.49
CA ASN A 465 21.28 21.61 -21.08
C ASN A 465 19.82 21.52 -20.60
N PHE A 466 19.44 20.48 -19.84
CA PHE A 466 18.05 20.27 -19.46
C PHE A 466 17.86 19.98 -17.98
N GLU A 467 16.73 20.42 -17.45
CA GLU A 467 16.26 20.08 -16.11
C GLU A 467 14.76 19.80 -16.12
N GLY A 468 14.34 18.67 -15.56
CA GLY A 468 12.94 18.36 -15.34
C GLY A 468 12.43 19.04 -14.07
N LYS A 469 11.37 19.85 -14.19
CA LYS A 469 10.68 20.50 -13.08
C LYS A 469 9.41 19.71 -12.77
N VAL A 470 9.46 18.88 -11.72
CA VAL A 470 8.33 18.07 -11.26
C VAL A 470 7.32 18.97 -10.56
N ILE A 471 6.05 18.92 -10.98
CA ILE A 471 5.00 19.78 -10.43
C ILE A 471 3.79 18.97 -9.93
N PHE A 472 3.33 19.34 -8.74
CA PHE A 472 2.09 18.89 -8.12
C PHE A 472 1.76 19.83 -6.94
N ASP A 473 0.61 19.63 -6.31
CA ASP A 473 0.20 20.34 -5.09
C ASP A 473 1.31 20.30 -4.01
N ASP A 474 1.47 21.38 -3.22
CA ASP A 474 2.48 21.52 -2.15
C ASP A 474 2.20 20.61 -0.93
N LEU A 475 2.10 19.31 -1.20
CA LEU A 475 1.76 18.27 -0.25
C LEU A 475 3.04 17.69 0.34
N ALA A 476 3.11 17.65 1.67
CA ALA A 476 4.17 16.95 2.37
C ALA A 476 4.08 15.44 2.12
N THR A 477 5.22 14.78 1.88
CA THR A 477 5.30 13.32 1.99
C THR A 477 5.22 12.94 3.47
N THR A 478 4.15 12.25 3.85
CA THR A 478 3.84 11.88 5.24
C THR A 478 4.22 10.44 5.57
N GLY A 479 4.42 9.58 4.57
CA GLY A 479 4.69 8.16 4.74
C GLY A 479 6.03 7.70 4.20
N THR A 480 6.68 6.77 4.91
CA THR A 480 7.81 5.99 4.39
C THR A 480 7.57 4.50 4.57
N PHE A 481 8.13 3.68 3.68
CA PHE A 481 8.00 2.23 3.73
C PHE A 481 9.21 1.55 3.08
N GLU A 482 9.79 0.58 3.78
CA GLU A 482 10.96 -0.17 3.32
C GLU A 482 10.90 -1.61 3.87
N THR A 483 11.30 -2.57 3.05
CA THR A 483 11.32 -4.01 3.36
C THR A 483 12.61 -4.66 2.85
N ASN A 484 12.80 -5.95 3.16
CA ASN A 484 13.86 -6.75 2.55
C ASN A 484 13.60 -7.14 1.09
N ASN A 485 12.43 -6.82 0.52
CA ASN A 485 12.08 -7.16 -0.86
C ASN A 485 12.15 -5.91 -1.75
N GLU A 486 13.16 -5.88 -2.64
CA GLU A 486 13.39 -4.73 -3.53
C GLU A 486 12.25 -4.48 -4.52
N ILE A 487 11.52 -5.52 -4.94
CA ILE A 487 10.34 -5.36 -5.81
C ILE A 487 9.24 -4.62 -5.07
N VAL A 488 8.94 -5.02 -3.84
CA VAL A 488 7.94 -4.34 -2.99
C VAL A 488 8.34 -2.88 -2.74
N ASN A 489 9.61 -2.63 -2.44
CA ASN A 489 10.13 -1.27 -2.24
C ASN A 489 9.99 -0.42 -3.52
N ARG A 490 10.26 -1.01 -4.69
CA ARG A 490 10.10 -0.32 -5.98
C ARG A 490 8.64 -0.05 -6.29
N ILE A 491 7.71 -0.96 -5.98
CA ILE A 491 6.27 -0.74 -6.16
C ILE A 491 5.80 0.46 -5.33
N HIS A 492 6.24 0.58 -4.07
CA HIS A 492 5.94 1.75 -3.24
C HIS A 492 6.46 3.07 -3.84
N GLN A 493 7.69 3.06 -4.35
CA GLN A 493 8.28 4.22 -5.04
C GLN A 493 7.52 4.59 -6.32
N ASN A 494 7.12 3.58 -7.11
CA ASN A 494 6.32 3.79 -8.31
C ASN A 494 4.94 4.36 -7.98
N ALA A 495 4.32 3.90 -6.88
CA ALA A 495 3.08 4.48 -6.36
C ALA A 495 3.27 5.94 -5.96
N TRP A 496 4.36 6.29 -5.26
CA TRP A 496 4.67 7.69 -4.89
C TRP A 496 4.72 8.60 -6.12
N TRP A 497 5.44 8.17 -7.17
CA TRP A 497 5.54 8.93 -8.41
C TRP A 497 4.21 9.01 -9.15
N GLY A 498 3.45 7.92 -9.20
CA GLY A 498 2.15 7.88 -9.87
C GLY A 498 1.10 8.75 -9.18
N ILE A 499 1.06 8.76 -7.85
CA ILE A 499 0.11 9.56 -7.07
C ILE A 499 0.45 11.05 -7.19
N SER A 500 1.70 11.44 -6.93
CA SER A 500 2.12 12.84 -7.05
C SER A 500 1.93 13.38 -8.48
N ALA A 501 2.18 12.55 -9.49
CA ALA A 501 1.94 12.89 -10.90
C ALA A 501 0.49 13.33 -11.17
N ASN A 502 -0.47 12.68 -10.50
CA ASN A 502 -1.90 12.82 -10.76
C ASN A 502 -2.64 13.81 -9.83
N TYR A 503 -1.93 14.55 -8.97
CA TYR A 503 -2.51 15.67 -8.24
C TYR A 503 -2.28 17.00 -8.95
N LYS A 504 -3.37 17.71 -9.27
CA LYS A 504 -3.38 19.05 -9.89
C LYS A 504 -4.51 19.93 -9.33
N GLY A 505 -4.58 20.08 -8.01
CA GLY A 505 -5.72 20.73 -7.32
C GLY A 505 -7.00 19.89 -7.30
N MET A 506 -6.91 18.69 -7.87
CA MET A 506 -7.88 17.61 -7.88
C MET A 506 -7.12 16.32 -8.26
N PRO A 507 -7.62 15.13 -7.87
CA PRO A 507 -7.01 13.87 -8.24
C PRO A 507 -7.43 13.46 -9.67
N LEU A 508 -6.48 13.09 -10.54
CA LEU A 508 -6.67 12.77 -11.96
C LEU A 508 -6.46 11.27 -12.26
N ASP A 509 -7.07 10.77 -13.34
CA ASP A 509 -6.78 9.42 -13.85
C ASP A 509 -5.32 9.28 -14.29
N CYS A 510 -4.91 10.13 -15.23
CA CYS A 510 -3.60 10.11 -15.86
C CYS A 510 -3.15 11.52 -16.25
N PRO A 511 -1.83 11.79 -16.36
CA PRO A 511 -1.32 13.16 -16.54
C PRO A 511 -0.88 13.53 -17.96
N GLN A 512 -0.96 12.62 -18.94
CA GLN A 512 -0.25 12.73 -20.23
C GLN A 512 -1.18 12.86 -21.45
N ARG A 513 -2.23 12.04 -21.57
CA ARG A 513 -3.08 12.00 -22.78
C ARG A 513 -4.15 13.11 -22.75
N ASN A 514 -4.98 13.18 -23.78
CA ASN A 514 -6.15 14.05 -23.89
C ASN A 514 -7.33 13.63 -22.96
N GLU A 515 -7.04 13.42 -21.67
CA GLU A 515 -8.01 13.02 -20.64
C GLU A 515 -7.81 13.85 -19.38
N ARG A 516 -6.91 13.44 -18.49
CA ARG A 516 -6.56 14.21 -17.28
C ARG A 516 -7.81 14.63 -16.53
N MET A 517 -8.74 13.68 -16.39
CA MET A 517 -10.04 13.92 -15.80
C MET A 517 -10.05 13.37 -14.38
N PRO A 518 -10.77 14.03 -13.47
CA PRO A 518 -10.90 13.58 -12.10
C PRO A 518 -11.95 12.47 -11.98
N TRP A 519 -11.62 11.31 -12.56
CA TRP A 519 -12.44 10.10 -12.51
C TRP A 519 -12.58 9.62 -11.07
N LEU A 520 -13.83 9.42 -10.63
CA LEU A 520 -14.11 9.20 -9.21
C LEU A 520 -13.56 7.87 -8.69
N ALA A 521 -13.88 6.73 -9.32
CA ALA A 521 -13.53 5.40 -8.79
C ALA A 521 -12.03 5.16 -8.66
N ASP A 522 -11.22 5.83 -9.46
CA ASP A 522 -9.77 5.68 -9.55
C ASP A 522 -9.08 5.98 -8.22
N HIS A 523 -9.70 6.86 -7.42
CA HIS A 523 -9.20 7.30 -6.12
C HIS A 523 -10.09 6.86 -4.96
N ALA A 524 -11.06 5.95 -5.15
CA ALA A 524 -12.02 5.55 -4.11
C ALA A 524 -11.34 5.06 -2.82
N ILE A 525 -11.05 3.76 -2.69
CA ILE A 525 -10.22 3.25 -1.58
C ILE A 525 -8.75 3.67 -1.74
N GLY A 526 -8.34 3.98 -2.97
CA GLY A 526 -7.04 4.59 -3.26
C GLY A 526 -6.76 5.82 -2.38
N SER A 527 -7.75 6.68 -2.15
CA SER A 527 -7.61 7.88 -1.30
C SER A 527 -7.12 7.58 0.12
N LEU A 528 -7.55 6.46 0.72
CA LEU A 528 -7.06 6.03 2.02
C LEU A 528 -5.58 5.61 1.94
N GLY A 529 -5.20 4.85 0.92
CA GLY A 529 -3.80 4.46 0.68
C GLY A 529 -2.90 5.67 0.41
N GLU A 530 -3.38 6.59 -0.41
CA GLU A 530 -2.72 7.86 -0.76
C GLU A 530 -2.51 8.75 0.47
N SER A 531 -3.47 8.77 1.41
CA SER A 531 -3.40 9.55 2.66
C SER A 531 -2.29 9.11 3.62
N PHE A 532 -1.80 7.86 3.48
CA PHE A 532 -0.59 7.44 4.19
C PHE A 532 0.69 8.03 3.57
N MET A 533 0.67 8.37 2.28
CA MET A 533 1.85 8.85 1.54
C MET A 533 1.95 10.37 1.50
N PHE A 534 0.82 11.06 1.39
CA PHE A 534 0.76 12.52 1.26
C PHE A 534 -0.19 13.15 2.28
N GLY A 535 0.14 14.35 2.74
CA GLY A 535 -0.75 15.19 3.55
C GLY A 535 -1.87 15.82 2.72
N ASN A 536 -2.76 15.00 2.18
CA ASN A 536 -3.76 15.34 1.15
C ASN A 536 -5.16 15.70 1.70
N GLY A 537 -5.30 15.93 3.01
CA GLY A 537 -6.59 16.20 3.66
C GLY A 537 -7.36 17.38 3.06
N ASN A 538 -6.70 18.53 2.83
CA ASN A 538 -7.34 19.71 2.25
C ASN A 538 -7.66 19.53 0.76
N LEU A 539 -6.80 18.85 0.00
CA LEU A 539 -7.05 18.50 -1.40
C LEU A 539 -8.35 17.68 -1.54
N TYR A 540 -8.50 16.63 -0.72
CA TYR A 540 -9.71 15.80 -0.75
C TYR A 540 -10.94 16.50 -0.18
N ALA A 541 -10.80 17.34 0.85
CA ALA A 541 -11.90 18.16 1.35
C ALA A 541 -12.42 19.14 0.29
N LYS A 542 -11.53 19.73 -0.51
CA LYS A 542 -11.89 20.54 -1.67
C LYS A 542 -12.53 19.68 -2.76
N TRP A 543 -12.03 18.47 -3.02
CA TRP A 543 -12.61 17.59 -4.04
C TRP A 543 -14.03 17.13 -3.69
N LEU A 544 -14.35 16.93 -2.40
CA LEU A 544 -15.74 16.67 -1.99
C LEU A 544 -16.67 17.84 -2.33
N GLN A 545 -16.19 19.08 -2.23
CA GLN A 545 -16.93 20.25 -2.71
C GLN A 545 -17.15 20.19 -4.22
N ASP A 546 -16.14 19.81 -5.01
CA ASP A 546 -16.28 19.66 -6.46
C ASP A 546 -17.33 18.59 -6.84
N ILE A 547 -17.39 17.48 -6.09
CA ILE A 547 -18.40 16.42 -6.28
C ILE A 547 -19.80 16.93 -5.96
N GLU A 548 -19.97 17.64 -4.84
CA GLU A 548 -21.26 18.26 -4.47
C GLU A 548 -21.73 19.24 -5.53
N GLU A 549 -20.84 20.13 -6.00
CA GLU A 549 -21.15 21.16 -6.99
C GLU A 549 -21.54 20.58 -8.36
N ALA A 550 -21.01 19.40 -8.68
CA ALA A 550 -21.33 18.65 -9.89
C ALA A 550 -22.68 17.89 -9.80
N GLN A 551 -23.29 17.77 -8.62
CA GLN A 551 -24.56 17.09 -8.44
C GLN A 551 -25.71 17.85 -9.13
N THR A 552 -26.55 17.14 -9.89
CA THR A 552 -27.70 17.76 -10.56
C THR A 552 -28.83 18.11 -9.56
N PRO A 553 -29.77 18.99 -9.94
CA PRO A 553 -30.96 19.26 -9.13
C PRO A 553 -31.77 18.01 -8.75
N GLU A 554 -31.77 16.96 -9.58
CA GLU A 554 -32.44 15.68 -9.32
C GLU A 554 -31.66 14.78 -8.36
N GLY A 555 -30.35 15.01 -8.19
CA GLY A 555 -29.48 14.23 -7.31
C GLY A 555 -28.47 13.31 -8.01
N SER A 556 -28.44 13.28 -9.35
CA SER A 556 -27.42 12.49 -10.09
C SER A 556 -26.03 13.12 -9.92
N ILE A 557 -25.00 12.28 -9.85
CA ILE A 557 -23.59 12.67 -9.74
C ILE A 557 -22.86 12.09 -10.95
N PRO A 558 -21.97 12.87 -11.60
CA PRO A 558 -21.24 12.40 -12.78
C PRO A 558 -20.09 11.45 -12.41
N ASP A 559 -19.56 10.75 -13.41
CA ASP A 559 -18.42 9.84 -13.24
C ASP A 559 -17.07 10.59 -13.09
N VAL A 560 -17.04 11.88 -13.43
CA VAL A 560 -15.90 12.80 -13.27
C VAL A 560 -16.35 14.08 -12.56
N ALA A 561 -15.62 14.53 -11.53
CA ALA A 561 -15.92 15.77 -10.81
C ALA A 561 -14.64 16.56 -10.46
N PRO A 562 -14.50 17.86 -10.80
CA PRO A 562 -15.45 18.71 -11.54
C PRO A 562 -15.89 18.15 -12.89
N ALA A 563 -17.14 18.45 -13.28
CA ALA A 563 -17.78 17.90 -14.46
C ALA A 563 -17.32 18.58 -15.76
N TYR A 564 -16.02 18.57 -16.07
CA TYR A 564 -15.52 19.06 -17.36
C TYR A 564 -16.05 18.24 -18.53
N TRP A 565 -16.28 16.94 -18.29
CA TRP A 565 -17.06 16.08 -19.18
C TRP A 565 -18.42 15.79 -18.54
N ASN A 566 -19.49 16.02 -19.29
CA ASN A 566 -20.87 15.71 -18.90
C ASN A 566 -21.13 14.19 -18.99
N TYR A 567 -20.44 13.41 -18.17
CA TYR A 567 -20.65 11.97 -18.03
C TYR A 567 -21.52 11.65 -16.82
N PHE A 568 -22.82 11.68 -17.05
CA PHE A 568 -23.84 11.23 -16.09
C PHE A 568 -24.35 9.87 -16.56
N SER A 569 -23.67 8.79 -16.16
CA SER A 569 -24.09 7.42 -16.50
C SER A 569 -25.00 6.78 -15.44
N ASP A 570 -25.28 7.51 -14.35
CA ASP A 570 -25.96 7.04 -13.15
C ASP A 570 -25.31 5.78 -12.57
N ASN A 571 -23.98 5.71 -12.65
CA ASN A 571 -23.22 4.59 -12.13
C ASN A 571 -23.20 4.57 -10.59
N MET A 572 -23.13 3.37 -10.00
CA MET A 572 -23.08 3.23 -8.53
C MET A 572 -21.65 3.27 -7.98
N THR A 573 -20.70 2.69 -8.70
CA THR A 573 -19.33 2.48 -8.23
C THR A 573 -18.46 3.74 -8.26
N TRP A 574 -18.61 4.59 -9.29
CA TRP A 574 -17.80 5.81 -9.45
C TRP A 574 -18.24 6.91 -8.46
N PRO A 575 -19.50 7.40 -8.50
CA PRO A 575 -20.02 8.35 -7.52
C PRO A 575 -19.95 7.91 -6.06
N GLY A 576 -19.94 6.59 -5.77
CA GLY A 576 -19.76 6.06 -4.41
C GLY A 576 -18.47 6.54 -3.72
N THR A 577 -17.48 6.98 -4.49
CA THR A 577 -16.26 7.65 -4.01
C THR A 577 -16.55 8.80 -3.05
N TYR A 578 -17.67 9.52 -3.25
CA TYR A 578 -18.07 10.64 -2.39
C TYR A 578 -18.13 10.23 -0.91
N LEU A 579 -18.78 9.12 -0.60
CA LEU A 579 -18.89 8.63 0.78
C LEU A 579 -17.56 8.02 1.26
N VAL A 580 -16.81 7.34 0.38
CA VAL A 580 -15.54 6.72 0.73
C VAL A 580 -14.50 7.78 1.16
N VAL A 581 -14.38 8.88 0.41
CA VAL A 581 -13.46 9.97 0.75
C VAL A 581 -13.88 10.71 2.02
N ALA A 582 -15.20 10.91 2.22
CA ALA A 582 -15.70 11.49 3.46
C ALA A 582 -15.33 10.63 4.69
N ASP A 583 -15.44 9.31 4.57
CA ASP A 583 -15.03 8.37 5.63
C ASP A 583 -13.51 8.40 5.87
N MET A 584 -12.71 8.45 4.79
CA MET A 584 -11.26 8.60 4.87
C MET A 584 -10.86 9.87 5.62
N LEU A 585 -11.45 11.02 5.30
CA LEU A 585 -11.15 12.29 5.98
C LEU A 585 -11.48 12.24 7.47
N TYR A 586 -12.56 11.58 7.84
CA TYR A 586 -12.92 11.35 9.24
C TYR A 586 -11.95 10.40 9.95
N ASN A 587 -11.67 9.22 9.38
CA ASN A 587 -10.83 8.20 10.03
C ASN A 587 -9.35 8.64 10.10
N GLN A 588 -8.81 9.22 9.03
CA GLN A 588 -7.38 9.54 8.90
C GLN A 588 -7.01 10.89 9.54
N TYR A 589 -7.90 11.89 9.45
CA TYR A 589 -7.64 13.27 9.87
C TYR A 589 -8.53 13.75 11.03
N GLY A 590 -9.50 12.94 11.47
CA GLY A 590 -10.46 13.35 12.50
C GLY A 590 -11.38 14.48 12.02
N ASP A 591 -11.57 14.64 10.70
CA ASP A 591 -12.41 15.69 10.13
C ASP A 591 -13.87 15.23 10.05
N LYS A 592 -14.65 15.55 11.08
CA LYS A 592 -16.09 15.31 11.10
C LYS A 592 -16.89 16.33 10.27
N ARG A 593 -16.35 17.55 10.09
CA ARG A 593 -17.07 18.69 9.49
C ARG A 593 -17.43 18.42 8.03
N VAL A 594 -16.58 17.68 7.31
CA VAL A 594 -16.88 17.30 5.91
C VAL A 594 -18.12 16.42 5.80
N ILE A 595 -18.33 15.49 6.75
CA ILE A 595 -19.53 14.66 6.78
C ILE A 595 -20.75 15.55 7.09
N GLU A 596 -20.66 16.43 8.09
CA GLU A 596 -21.74 17.34 8.48
C GLU A 596 -22.18 18.24 7.31
N LYS A 597 -21.21 18.78 6.56
CA LYS A 597 -21.44 19.63 5.41
C LYS A 597 -22.11 18.88 4.25
N HIS A 598 -21.58 17.73 3.88
CA HIS A 598 -21.94 17.03 2.64
C HIS A 598 -23.09 16.00 2.82
N TYR A 599 -23.51 15.71 4.06
CA TYR A 599 -24.50 14.65 4.36
C TYR A 599 -25.79 14.74 3.54
N ALA A 600 -26.35 15.95 3.40
CA ALA A 600 -27.60 16.14 2.66
C ALA A 600 -27.46 15.80 1.17
N SER A 601 -26.35 16.21 0.54
CA SER A 601 -26.04 15.90 -0.86
C SER A 601 -25.80 14.39 -1.06
N MET A 602 -25.03 13.74 -0.17
CA MET A 602 -24.80 12.30 -0.19
C MET A 602 -26.12 11.51 -0.06
N LYS A 603 -26.97 11.88 0.91
CA LYS A 603 -28.30 11.28 1.09
C LYS A 603 -29.16 11.44 -0.16
N LYS A 604 -29.17 12.63 -0.77
CA LYS A 604 -29.93 12.93 -1.99
C LYS A 604 -29.51 12.05 -3.17
N TRP A 605 -28.21 11.82 -3.37
CA TRP A 605 -27.73 10.93 -4.43
C TRP A 605 -28.19 9.49 -4.21
N LEU A 606 -28.08 8.98 -2.97
CA LEU A 606 -28.53 7.63 -2.65
C LEU A 606 -30.05 7.46 -2.84
N GLN A 607 -30.83 8.47 -2.44
CA GLN A 607 -32.27 8.51 -2.70
C GLN A 607 -32.58 8.54 -4.21
N TYR A 608 -31.86 9.35 -5.00
CA TYR A 608 -31.98 9.37 -6.45
C TYR A 608 -31.75 7.98 -7.05
N MET A 609 -30.66 7.32 -6.64
CA MET A 609 -30.32 5.98 -7.12
C MET A 609 -31.36 4.93 -6.71
N GLN A 610 -31.84 5.00 -5.46
CA GLN A 610 -32.89 4.14 -4.94
C GLN A 610 -34.19 4.31 -5.74
N THR A 611 -34.72 5.53 -5.82
CA THR A 611 -36.02 5.81 -6.45
C THR A 611 -36.03 5.51 -7.95
N ARG A 612 -34.92 5.74 -8.66
CA ARG A 612 -34.85 5.56 -10.12
C ARG A 612 -34.52 4.14 -10.56
N PHE A 613 -33.71 3.41 -9.78
CA PHE A 613 -33.06 2.20 -10.28
C PHE A 613 -33.18 0.98 -9.37
N MET A 614 -33.73 1.12 -8.16
CA MET A 614 -34.00 -0.02 -7.30
C MET A 614 -35.26 -0.75 -7.74
N LYS A 615 -35.15 -2.07 -7.92
CA LYS A 615 -36.28 -2.97 -8.08
C LYS A 615 -36.06 -4.21 -7.23
N ASP A 616 -37.03 -4.58 -6.41
CA ASP A 616 -36.95 -5.73 -5.50
C ASP A 616 -35.67 -5.71 -4.63
N TYR A 617 -35.29 -4.52 -4.15
CA TYR A 617 -34.05 -4.25 -3.40
C TYR A 617 -32.73 -4.50 -4.14
N ILE A 618 -32.76 -4.61 -5.47
CA ILE A 618 -31.58 -4.77 -6.34
C ILE A 618 -31.34 -3.49 -7.14
N ILE A 619 -30.09 -3.02 -7.21
CA ILE A 619 -29.65 -1.91 -8.06
C ILE A 619 -28.94 -2.50 -9.29
N SER A 620 -29.39 -2.13 -10.49
CA SER A 620 -28.85 -2.67 -11.75
C SER A 620 -27.90 -1.73 -12.49
N LYS A 621 -27.60 -0.57 -11.92
CA LYS A 621 -26.79 0.46 -12.57
C LYS A 621 -25.30 0.34 -12.25
N ASP A 622 -24.61 -0.35 -13.13
CA ASP A 622 -23.16 -0.34 -13.25
C ASP A 622 -22.76 -0.16 -14.72
N LYS A 623 -21.85 0.79 -14.99
CA LYS A 623 -21.46 1.15 -16.36
C LYS A 623 -20.16 0.49 -16.81
N TYR A 624 -19.22 0.30 -15.89
CA TYR A 624 -17.82 -0.03 -16.22
C TYR A 624 -17.40 -1.43 -15.74
N GLY A 625 -18.12 -2.04 -14.81
CA GLY A 625 -17.74 -3.31 -14.21
C GLY A 625 -16.48 -3.21 -13.35
N ASP A 626 -15.85 -4.37 -13.14
CA ASP A 626 -14.53 -4.47 -12.53
C ASP A 626 -13.45 -4.06 -13.55
N TRP A 627 -13.38 -2.77 -13.86
CA TRP A 627 -12.60 -2.22 -14.97
C TRP A 627 -11.14 -2.70 -14.99
N CYS A 628 -10.62 -3.04 -16.17
CA CYS A 628 -9.25 -3.53 -16.36
C CYS A 628 -8.89 -4.81 -15.58
N VAL A 629 -9.83 -5.77 -15.44
CA VAL A 629 -9.47 -7.17 -15.12
C VAL A 629 -8.38 -7.64 -16.09
N PRO A 630 -7.30 -8.29 -15.62
CA PRO A 630 -6.23 -8.73 -16.51
C PRO A 630 -6.77 -9.73 -17.54
N PRO A 631 -6.63 -9.43 -18.85
CA PRO A 631 -7.11 -10.32 -19.90
C PRO A 631 -6.30 -11.60 -19.98
N GLU A 632 -6.87 -12.59 -20.66
CA GLU A 632 -6.26 -13.88 -20.97
C GLU A 632 -4.99 -13.78 -21.83
N SER A 633 -4.82 -12.68 -22.59
CA SER A 633 -3.66 -12.42 -23.43
C SER A 633 -3.10 -11.00 -23.20
N PRO A 634 -1.78 -10.82 -23.08
CA PRO A 634 -1.14 -9.51 -22.86
C PRO A 634 -1.30 -8.49 -23.99
N GLU A 635 -1.84 -8.87 -25.15
CA GLU A 635 -2.07 -7.96 -26.28
C GLU A 635 -3.44 -7.25 -26.18
N LEU A 636 -4.35 -7.77 -25.35
CA LEU A 636 -5.71 -7.27 -25.20
C LEU A 636 -5.79 -6.11 -24.19
N ILE A 637 -6.74 -5.19 -24.41
CA ILE A 637 -7.12 -4.18 -23.41
C ILE A 637 -8.17 -4.76 -22.44
N HIS A 638 -9.15 -5.48 -22.99
CA HIS A 638 -10.25 -6.06 -22.23
C HIS A 638 -10.33 -7.57 -22.46
N SER A 639 -10.66 -8.31 -21.41
CA SER A 639 -10.95 -9.74 -21.48
C SER A 639 -12.08 -10.02 -22.46
N GLN A 640 -11.87 -10.97 -23.37
CA GLN A 640 -12.95 -11.48 -24.24
C GLN A 640 -13.67 -12.66 -23.57
N ASP A 641 -13.08 -13.27 -22.54
CA ASP A 641 -13.70 -14.29 -21.72
C ASP A 641 -14.71 -13.68 -20.73
N SER A 642 -16.00 -13.96 -20.95
CA SER A 642 -17.09 -13.49 -20.08
C SER A 642 -17.05 -14.12 -18.68
N MET A 643 -16.35 -15.25 -18.49
CA MET A 643 -16.15 -15.86 -17.16
C MET A 643 -15.21 -15.06 -16.27
N ARG A 644 -14.45 -14.11 -16.83
CA ARG A 644 -13.59 -13.18 -16.08
C ARG A 644 -14.31 -11.90 -15.67
N ASN A 645 -15.39 -11.55 -16.38
CA ASN A 645 -16.12 -10.31 -16.16
C ASN A 645 -17.18 -10.51 -15.07
N THR A 646 -17.12 -9.71 -14.01
CA THR A 646 -18.09 -9.79 -12.91
C THR A 646 -19.40 -9.10 -13.31
N ASP A 647 -20.54 -9.68 -12.92
CA ASP A 647 -21.88 -9.11 -13.19
C ASP A 647 -22.01 -7.70 -12.59
N GLY A 648 -22.27 -6.70 -13.44
CA GLY A 648 -22.44 -5.30 -13.03
C GLY A 648 -23.62 -5.09 -12.08
N THR A 649 -24.69 -5.89 -12.18
CA THR A 649 -25.84 -5.80 -11.24
C THR A 649 -25.41 -6.23 -9.83
N LEU A 650 -24.57 -7.26 -9.74
CA LEU A 650 -23.98 -7.70 -8.48
C LEU A 650 -23.10 -6.60 -7.91
N ILE A 651 -22.21 -6.02 -8.71
CA ILE A 651 -21.32 -4.94 -8.28
C ILE A 651 -22.13 -3.74 -7.76
N ALA A 652 -23.09 -3.25 -8.54
CA ALA A 652 -23.91 -2.10 -8.17
C ALA A 652 -24.68 -2.35 -6.87
N THR A 653 -25.32 -3.52 -6.73
CA THR A 653 -26.09 -3.81 -5.51
C THR A 653 -25.18 -3.96 -4.28
N ALA A 654 -24.02 -4.60 -4.43
CA ALA A 654 -23.05 -4.70 -3.35
C ALA A 654 -22.50 -3.33 -2.92
N TYR A 655 -22.21 -2.45 -3.88
CA TYR A 655 -21.79 -1.08 -3.57
C TYR A 655 -22.91 -0.25 -2.96
N PHE A 656 -24.16 -0.38 -3.42
CA PHE A 656 -25.28 0.31 -2.79
C PHE A 656 -25.43 -0.12 -1.32
N TYR A 657 -25.33 -1.43 -1.02
CA TYR A 657 -25.27 -1.94 0.35
C TYR A 657 -24.14 -1.31 1.17
N ARG A 658 -22.95 -1.18 0.57
CA ARG A 658 -21.80 -0.54 1.22
C ARG A 658 -22.00 0.96 1.44
N MET A 659 -22.64 1.66 0.50
CA MET A 659 -22.96 3.08 0.65
C MET A 659 -24.03 3.31 1.73
N MET A 660 -25.01 2.41 1.86
CA MET A 660 -25.97 2.40 2.97
C MET A 660 -25.25 2.28 4.33
N TRP A 661 -24.24 1.41 4.42
CA TRP A 661 -23.41 1.30 5.63
C TRP A 661 -22.67 2.60 5.95
N TYR A 662 -22.06 3.27 4.96
CA TYR A 662 -21.39 4.55 5.19
C TYR A 662 -22.36 5.64 5.63
N ILE A 663 -23.49 5.81 4.94
CA ILE A 663 -24.46 6.87 5.29
C ILE A 663 -25.13 6.60 6.65
N GLN A 664 -25.33 5.33 7.03
CA GLN A 664 -25.75 4.94 8.38
C GLN A 664 -24.70 5.36 9.43
N LYS A 665 -23.41 5.04 9.21
CA LYS A 665 -22.32 5.49 10.08
C LYS A 665 -22.33 7.01 10.21
N PHE A 666 -22.46 7.74 9.10
CA PHE A 666 -22.48 9.19 9.08
C PHE A 666 -23.67 9.78 9.82
N ALA A 667 -24.86 9.20 9.66
CA ALA A 667 -26.07 9.58 10.38
C ALA A 667 -25.86 9.48 11.90
N GLY A 668 -25.22 8.39 12.36
CA GLY A 668 -24.81 8.23 13.75
C GLY A 668 -23.84 9.33 14.23
N LEU A 669 -22.81 9.64 13.43
CA LEU A 669 -21.83 10.68 13.77
C LEU A 669 -22.46 12.07 13.93
N ILE A 670 -23.48 12.40 13.12
CA ILE A 670 -24.14 13.72 13.13
C ILE A 670 -25.46 13.73 13.91
N ASN A 671 -25.72 12.73 14.74
CA ASN A 671 -26.89 12.60 15.61
C ASN A 671 -28.24 12.59 14.85
N LYS A 672 -28.34 11.79 13.77
CA LYS A 672 -29.59 11.51 13.04
C LYS A 672 -30.01 10.03 13.20
N PRO A 673 -30.53 9.63 14.37
CA PRO A 673 -30.83 8.22 14.66
C PRO A 673 -31.93 7.63 13.79
N GLU A 674 -32.93 8.41 13.39
CA GLU A 674 -34.02 7.92 12.51
C GLU A 674 -33.50 7.56 11.12
N ASP A 675 -32.66 8.41 10.53
CA ASP A 675 -31.97 8.11 9.27
C ASP A 675 -31.13 6.82 9.42
N ALA A 676 -30.36 6.70 10.50
CA ALA A 676 -29.53 5.51 10.75
C ALA A 676 -30.37 4.22 10.83
N LYS A 677 -31.54 4.29 11.46
CA LYS A 677 -32.48 3.17 11.56
C LYS A 677 -33.06 2.80 10.18
N GLU A 678 -33.57 3.79 9.43
CA GLU A 678 -34.13 3.59 8.09
C GLU A 678 -33.10 2.93 7.15
N PHE A 679 -31.86 3.43 7.16
CA PHE A 679 -30.79 2.86 6.35
C PHE A 679 -30.43 1.43 6.76
N ALA A 680 -30.42 1.12 8.07
CA ALA A 680 -30.14 -0.22 8.56
C ALA A 680 -31.23 -1.23 8.12
N GLU A 681 -32.51 -0.84 8.23
CA GLU A 681 -33.65 -1.66 7.80
C GLU A 681 -33.60 -1.93 6.28
N LEU A 682 -33.34 -0.89 5.48
CA LEU A 682 -33.17 -1.05 4.03
C LEU A 682 -31.99 -1.97 3.70
N ASN A 683 -30.86 -1.85 4.43
CA ASN A 683 -29.68 -2.67 4.20
C ASN A 683 -29.94 -4.17 4.48
N GLN A 684 -30.76 -4.48 5.49
CA GLN A 684 -31.19 -5.86 5.76
C GLN A 684 -31.97 -6.44 4.57
N HIS A 685 -32.94 -5.71 4.01
CA HIS A 685 -33.69 -6.17 2.85
C HIS A 685 -32.81 -6.35 1.60
N ILE A 686 -31.82 -5.46 1.40
CA ILE A 686 -30.83 -5.60 0.33
C ILE A 686 -29.99 -6.86 0.53
N GLN A 687 -29.53 -7.16 1.74
CA GLN A 687 -28.75 -8.37 2.03
C GLN A 687 -29.53 -9.65 1.68
N GLU A 688 -30.80 -9.73 2.08
CA GLU A 688 -31.70 -10.84 1.79
C GLU A 688 -31.93 -11.01 0.28
N ALA A 689 -32.27 -9.91 -0.41
CA ALA A 689 -32.49 -9.91 -1.85
C ALA A 689 -31.22 -10.26 -2.64
N PHE A 690 -30.07 -9.70 -2.25
CA PHE A 690 -28.78 -9.98 -2.86
C PHE A 690 -28.42 -11.46 -2.74
N THR A 691 -28.52 -12.01 -1.52
CA THR A 691 -28.22 -13.43 -1.27
C THR A 691 -29.16 -14.32 -2.08
N LYS A 692 -30.46 -14.02 -2.11
CA LYS A 692 -31.44 -14.76 -2.92
C LYS A 692 -31.13 -14.70 -4.41
N ARG A 693 -30.71 -13.54 -4.94
CA ARG A 693 -30.48 -13.32 -6.37
C ARG A 693 -29.18 -13.93 -6.87
N PHE A 694 -28.09 -13.75 -6.12
CA PHE A 694 -26.73 -13.99 -6.63
C PHE A 694 -26.04 -15.21 -6.02
N PHE A 695 -26.47 -15.72 -4.86
CA PHE A 695 -25.81 -16.87 -4.24
C PHE A 695 -26.26 -18.20 -4.84
N ASN A 696 -25.32 -19.01 -5.33
CA ASN A 696 -25.59 -20.36 -5.78
C ASN A 696 -25.36 -21.35 -4.62
N LYS A 697 -26.44 -21.95 -4.12
CA LYS A 697 -26.38 -22.88 -2.97
C LYS A 697 -25.54 -24.14 -3.24
N GLN A 698 -25.57 -24.68 -4.46
CA GLN A 698 -24.84 -25.90 -4.81
C GLN A 698 -23.33 -25.64 -4.92
N LYS A 699 -22.94 -24.54 -5.57
CA LYS A 699 -21.54 -24.15 -5.79
C LYS A 699 -20.92 -23.39 -4.60
N LYS A 700 -21.76 -22.93 -3.66
CA LYS A 700 -21.38 -22.08 -2.53
C LYS A 700 -20.62 -20.82 -2.94
N SER A 701 -20.99 -20.24 -4.08
CA SER A 701 -20.35 -19.08 -4.68
C SER A 701 -21.39 -18.07 -5.17
N TYR A 702 -20.98 -16.83 -5.37
CA TYR A 702 -21.84 -15.79 -5.95
C TYR A 702 -21.64 -15.69 -7.47
N SER A 703 -22.74 -15.46 -8.20
CA SER A 703 -22.77 -15.25 -9.66
C SER A 703 -21.90 -16.24 -10.44
N ASN A 704 -21.01 -15.76 -11.30
CA ASN A 704 -20.09 -16.54 -12.13
C ASN A 704 -18.79 -16.97 -11.41
N ASN A 705 -18.70 -16.78 -10.08
CA ASN A 705 -17.57 -17.22 -9.26
C ASN A 705 -16.22 -16.55 -9.63
N THR A 706 -16.22 -15.31 -10.13
CA THR A 706 -15.00 -14.50 -10.20
C THR A 706 -14.52 -14.18 -8.77
N VAL A 707 -13.26 -13.74 -8.63
CA VAL A 707 -12.74 -13.25 -7.34
C VAL A 707 -13.61 -12.10 -6.83
N THR A 708 -13.87 -11.08 -7.67
CA THR A 708 -14.67 -9.91 -7.30
C THR A 708 -16.12 -10.27 -6.93
N ALA A 709 -16.77 -11.20 -7.65
CA ALA A 709 -18.14 -11.62 -7.36
C ALA A 709 -18.32 -12.19 -5.94
N ASN A 710 -17.30 -12.88 -5.42
CA ASN A 710 -17.31 -13.44 -4.06
C ASN A 710 -16.72 -12.48 -3.03
N LEU A 711 -15.72 -11.70 -3.43
CA LEU A 711 -14.99 -10.75 -2.58
C LEU A 711 -15.90 -9.66 -2.03
N LEU A 712 -16.69 -9.00 -2.90
CA LEU A 712 -17.54 -7.89 -2.47
C LEU A 712 -18.56 -8.30 -1.39
N PRO A 713 -19.41 -9.32 -1.58
CA PRO A 713 -20.38 -9.71 -0.55
C PRO A 713 -19.71 -10.27 0.71
N LEU A 714 -18.55 -10.92 0.59
CA LEU A 714 -17.81 -11.40 1.75
C LEU A 714 -17.30 -10.22 2.59
N TYR A 715 -16.56 -9.31 1.96
CA TYR A 715 -15.89 -8.21 2.64
C TYR A 715 -16.85 -7.12 3.13
N PHE A 716 -17.96 -6.90 2.42
CA PHE A 716 -18.99 -5.95 2.85
C PHE A 716 -19.90 -6.50 3.94
N GLY A 717 -19.76 -7.77 4.32
CA GLY A 717 -20.58 -8.40 5.35
C GLY A 717 -21.97 -8.86 4.88
N ILE A 718 -22.20 -8.90 3.56
CA ILE A 718 -23.45 -9.42 2.97
C ILE A 718 -23.54 -10.94 3.15
N THR A 719 -22.41 -11.65 3.02
CA THR A 719 -22.36 -13.11 3.17
C THR A 719 -22.69 -13.54 4.61
N PRO A 720 -23.71 -14.40 4.80
CA PRO A 720 -24.02 -14.96 6.12
C PRO A 720 -22.84 -15.69 6.75
N ASP A 721 -22.69 -15.61 8.09
CA ASP A 721 -21.53 -16.14 8.81
C ASP A 721 -21.23 -17.61 8.51
N SER A 722 -22.27 -18.44 8.42
CA SER A 722 -22.16 -19.88 8.12
C SER A 722 -21.59 -20.20 6.74
N LEU A 723 -21.57 -19.21 5.83
CA LEU A 723 -21.08 -19.35 4.46
C LEU A 723 -19.74 -18.68 4.21
N ARG A 724 -19.28 -17.79 5.11
CA ARG A 724 -18.08 -16.96 4.94
C ARG A 724 -16.84 -17.78 4.57
N GLU A 725 -16.58 -18.87 5.30
CA GLU A 725 -15.43 -19.75 5.02
C GLU A 725 -15.53 -20.42 3.64
N SER A 726 -16.72 -20.91 3.27
CA SER A 726 -16.92 -21.56 1.96
C SER A 726 -16.76 -20.59 0.80
N VAL A 727 -17.25 -19.35 0.94
CA VAL A 727 -17.10 -18.29 -0.07
C VAL A 727 -15.65 -17.83 -0.16
N PHE A 728 -14.96 -17.68 0.97
CA PHE A 728 -13.53 -17.36 0.98
C PHE A 728 -12.66 -18.47 0.35
N ASN A 729 -13.03 -19.74 0.55
CA ASN A 729 -12.37 -20.87 -0.10
C ASN A 729 -12.51 -20.81 -1.64
N ASN A 730 -13.61 -20.25 -2.17
CA ASN A 730 -13.73 -20.01 -3.61
C ASN A 730 -12.78 -18.90 -4.10
N ILE A 731 -12.63 -17.80 -3.34
CA ILE A 731 -11.68 -16.72 -3.66
C ILE A 731 -10.24 -17.27 -3.71
N SER A 732 -9.81 -17.93 -2.63
CA SER A 732 -8.45 -18.47 -2.53
C SER A 732 -8.17 -19.55 -3.59
N SER A 733 -9.13 -20.43 -3.87
CA SER A 733 -9.01 -21.44 -4.93
C SER A 733 -8.92 -20.82 -6.32
N LYS A 734 -9.70 -19.77 -6.61
CA LYS A 734 -9.60 -19.07 -7.90
C LYS A 734 -8.23 -18.41 -8.08
N ILE A 735 -7.73 -17.70 -7.08
CA ILE A 735 -6.42 -17.06 -7.14
C ILE A 735 -5.32 -18.12 -7.31
N TRP A 736 -5.28 -19.12 -6.42
CA TRP A 736 -4.16 -20.05 -6.37
C TRP A 736 -4.19 -21.09 -7.50
N THR A 737 -5.37 -21.67 -7.76
CA THR A 737 -5.50 -22.81 -8.67
C THR A 737 -5.83 -22.35 -10.09
N ALA A 738 -6.86 -21.52 -10.27
CA ALA A 738 -7.31 -21.14 -11.61
C ALA A 738 -6.44 -20.03 -12.23
N ASN A 739 -5.93 -19.12 -11.41
CA ASN A 739 -5.09 -18.00 -11.85
C ASN A 739 -3.61 -18.20 -11.49
N HIS A 740 -3.23 -19.41 -11.06
CA HIS A 740 -1.84 -19.79 -10.79
C HIS A 740 -1.10 -18.83 -9.84
N GLY A 741 -1.79 -18.33 -8.82
CA GLY A 741 -1.23 -17.42 -7.81
C GLY A 741 -1.14 -15.95 -8.25
N HIS A 742 -1.79 -15.54 -9.34
CA HIS A 742 -1.74 -14.16 -9.84
C HIS A 742 -2.98 -13.35 -9.46
N ILE A 743 -2.84 -12.02 -9.49
CA ILE A 743 -3.96 -11.11 -9.33
C ILE A 743 -4.91 -11.26 -10.52
N SER A 744 -6.22 -11.20 -10.26
CA SER A 744 -7.24 -11.44 -11.28
C SER A 744 -8.42 -10.49 -11.15
N THR A 745 -8.17 -9.31 -10.60
CA THR A 745 -9.17 -8.28 -10.30
C THR A 745 -8.84 -7.02 -11.08
N GLY A 746 -9.89 -6.28 -11.43
CA GLY A 746 -9.78 -4.93 -11.96
C GLY A 746 -9.79 -3.89 -10.84
N VAL A 747 -10.22 -2.68 -11.18
CA VAL A 747 -10.30 -1.53 -10.25
C VAL A 747 -11.17 -1.84 -9.04
N ILE A 748 -12.32 -2.49 -9.22
CA ILE A 748 -13.30 -2.70 -8.16
C ILE A 748 -12.84 -3.80 -7.20
N GLY A 749 -12.37 -4.94 -7.73
CA GLY A 749 -11.88 -6.03 -6.89
C GLY A 749 -10.61 -5.65 -6.11
N THR A 750 -9.70 -4.92 -6.76
CA THR A 750 -8.41 -4.53 -6.15
C THR A 750 -8.57 -3.52 -5.00
N GLN A 751 -9.71 -2.84 -4.87
CA GLN A 751 -10.01 -1.98 -3.72
C GLN A 751 -10.23 -2.73 -2.39
N TRP A 752 -10.34 -4.06 -2.42
CA TRP A 752 -10.71 -4.86 -1.23
C TRP A 752 -9.92 -6.15 -1.07
N LEU A 753 -9.15 -6.56 -2.08
CA LEU A 753 -8.55 -7.88 -2.15
C LEU A 753 -7.49 -8.09 -1.08
N MET A 754 -6.54 -7.16 -0.91
CA MET A 754 -5.35 -7.39 -0.08
C MET A 754 -5.70 -7.48 1.40
N ARG A 755 -6.59 -6.59 1.87
CA ARG A 755 -7.09 -6.63 3.24
C ARG A 755 -8.01 -7.81 3.49
N CYS A 756 -8.88 -8.17 2.54
CA CYS A 756 -9.71 -9.38 2.65
C CYS A 756 -8.85 -10.64 2.85
N LEU A 757 -7.82 -10.84 2.02
CA LEU A 757 -6.92 -11.99 2.16
C LEU A 757 -6.28 -12.04 3.56
N SER A 758 -5.89 -10.90 4.11
CA SER A 758 -5.22 -10.82 5.41
C SER A 758 -6.18 -11.03 6.59
N GLU A 759 -7.36 -10.41 6.55
CA GLU A 759 -8.40 -10.56 7.56
C GLU A 759 -8.93 -12.00 7.62
N TYR A 760 -9.01 -12.67 6.46
CA TYR A 760 -9.43 -14.07 6.35
C TYR A 760 -8.26 -15.07 6.41
N LYS A 761 -7.20 -14.73 7.16
CA LYS A 761 -6.10 -15.63 7.56
C LYS A 761 -5.15 -16.12 6.43
N LEU A 762 -5.15 -15.48 5.26
CA LEU A 762 -4.19 -15.73 4.17
C LEU A 762 -3.30 -14.50 3.81
N PRO A 763 -2.64 -13.84 4.79
CA PRO A 763 -1.76 -12.70 4.51
C PRO A 763 -0.52 -13.06 3.66
N ASP A 764 -0.12 -14.33 3.67
CA ASP A 764 0.93 -14.89 2.80
C ASP A 764 0.52 -14.87 1.32
N MET A 765 -0.76 -15.03 1.02
CA MET A 765 -1.28 -14.92 -0.35
C MET A 765 -1.22 -13.46 -0.81
N ALA A 766 -1.60 -12.51 0.05
CA ALA A 766 -1.42 -11.08 -0.25
C ALA A 766 0.05 -10.74 -0.51
N TYR A 767 0.98 -11.21 0.34
CA TYR A 767 2.41 -11.01 0.10
C TYR A 767 2.90 -11.65 -1.21
N THR A 768 2.37 -12.83 -1.56
CA THR A 768 2.67 -13.48 -2.85
C THR A 768 2.23 -12.64 -4.03
N LEU A 769 1.07 -11.97 -3.98
CA LEU A 769 0.57 -11.10 -5.05
C LEU A 769 1.44 -9.85 -5.26
N ILE A 770 1.86 -9.18 -4.19
CA ILE A 770 2.68 -7.95 -4.28
C ILE A 770 4.15 -8.24 -4.65
N SER A 771 4.69 -9.39 -4.23
CA SER A 771 6.08 -9.77 -4.53
C SER A 771 6.27 -10.48 -5.87
N ASP A 772 5.16 -10.83 -6.54
CA ASP A 772 5.18 -11.49 -7.84
C ASP A 772 5.80 -10.59 -8.92
N THR A 773 6.49 -11.23 -9.87
CA THR A 773 7.14 -10.56 -11.00
C THR A 773 6.66 -11.07 -12.37
N THR A 774 5.77 -12.06 -12.41
CA THR A 774 5.19 -12.58 -13.65
C THR A 774 3.82 -11.93 -13.94
N TYR A 775 3.40 -11.96 -15.20
CA TYR A 775 2.13 -11.36 -15.61
C TYR A 775 0.93 -12.20 -15.13
N PRO A 776 -0.16 -11.56 -14.64
CA PRO A 776 -0.28 -10.16 -14.25
C PRO A 776 0.21 -9.91 -12.80
N SER A 777 0.99 -8.85 -12.59
CA SER A 777 1.39 -8.39 -11.24
C SER A 777 1.97 -6.97 -11.26
N TRP A 778 2.07 -6.32 -10.10
CA TRP A 778 2.80 -5.05 -9.99
C TRP A 778 4.31 -5.23 -10.22
N GLY A 779 4.90 -6.35 -9.76
CA GLY A 779 6.32 -6.61 -10.00
C GLY A 779 6.64 -6.94 -11.45
N TYR A 780 5.67 -7.43 -12.24
CA TYR A 780 5.80 -7.49 -13.70
C TYR A 780 6.02 -6.10 -14.30
N MET A 781 5.26 -5.09 -13.87
CA MET A 781 5.47 -3.70 -14.30
C MET A 781 6.90 -3.25 -13.97
N VAL A 782 7.36 -3.52 -12.73
CA VAL A 782 8.72 -3.19 -12.29
C VAL A 782 9.78 -3.88 -13.15
N LYS A 783 9.65 -5.18 -13.43
CA LYS A 783 10.60 -5.93 -14.27
C LYS A 783 10.64 -5.44 -15.72
N HIS A 784 9.59 -4.78 -16.18
CA HIS A 784 9.50 -4.18 -17.51
C HIS A 784 9.76 -2.66 -17.51
N GLY A 785 10.46 -2.15 -16.49
CA GLY A 785 11.01 -0.80 -16.47
C GLY A 785 10.01 0.29 -16.06
N ALA A 786 8.85 -0.06 -15.51
CA ALA A 786 7.91 0.90 -14.96
C ALA A 786 8.53 1.67 -13.79
N THR A 787 8.38 2.99 -13.80
CA THR A 787 8.75 3.89 -12.70
C THR A 787 7.53 4.58 -12.06
N THR A 788 6.34 4.17 -12.49
CA THR A 788 4.99 4.58 -12.08
C THR A 788 4.09 3.34 -12.15
N ILE A 789 2.85 3.43 -11.69
CA ILE A 789 1.85 2.37 -11.87
C ILE A 789 1.16 2.57 -13.23
N TRP A 790 0.86 1.48 -13.93
CA TRP A 790 0.22 1.51 -15.25
C TRP A 790 -1.30 1.41 -15.14
N GLU A 791 -2.00 1.84 -16.19
CA GLU A 791 -3.46 1.67 -16.34
C GLU A 791 -3.84 0.20 -16.49
N LEU A 792 -3.02 -0.55 -17.23
CA LEU A 792 -3.23 -1.95 -17.53
C LEU A 792 -2.10 -2.80 -16.94
N TRP A 793 -2.44 -4.00 -16.46
CA TRP A 793 -1.46 -4.99 -15.99
C TRP A 793 -0.39 -5.35 -17.05
N ASN A 794 -0.74 -5.17 -18.32
CA ASN A 794 0.04 -5.40 -19.53
C ASN A 794 0.36 -4.11 -20.30
N GLY A 795 0.54 -2.97 -19.61
CA GLY A 795 0.73 -1.65 -20.24
C GLY A 795 1.92 -1.52 -21.21
N ASN A 796 2.87 -2.47 -21.20
CA ASN A 796 3.96 -2.55 -22.19
C ASN A 796 3.57 -3.19 -23.52
N THR A 797 2.52 -4.01 -23.57
CA THR A 797 2.11 -4.79 -24.76
C THR A 797 0.69 -4.49 -25.23
N ALA A 798 -0.16 -3.92 -24.37
CA ALA A 798 -1.54 -3.60 -24.69
C ALA A 798 -1.68 -2.55 -25.81
N ALA A 799 -2.77 -2.64 -26.56
CA ALA A 799 -3.07 -1.72 -27.65
C ALA A 799 -3.21 -0.24 -27.17
N PRO A 800 -2.83 0.75 -28.00
CA PRO A 800 -2.64 2.15 -27.57
C PRO A 800 -3.91 2.93 -27.20
N GLN A 801 -5.10 2.44 -27.54
CA GLN A 801 -6.34 3.23 -27.47
C GLN A 801 -6.69 3.66 -26.04
N MET A 802 -6.25 2.87 -25.05
CA MET A 802 -6.38 3.14 -23.62
C MET A 802 -5.23 2.42 -22.89
N ASN A 803 -4.05 3.03 -22.90
CA ASN A 803 -2.85 2.44 -22.31
C ASN A 803 -1.91 3.52 -21.72
N SER A 804 -2.33 4.12 -20.62
CA SER A 804 -1.51 5.02 -19.81
C SER A 804 -0.46 4.22 -19.01
N GLN A 805 0.78 4.71 -19.00
CA GLN A 805 1.84 4.17 -18.15
C GLN A 805 2.02 4.98 -16.85
N ASN A 806 1.05 5.82 -16.51
CA ASN A 806 1.00 6.59 -15.28
C ASN A 806 -0.45 6.77 -14.81
N HIS A 807 -0.90 5.84 -13.98
CA HIS A 807 -2.27 5.75 -13.49
C HIS A 807 -2.28 5.17 -12.07
N VAL A 808 -3.25 5.53 -11.23
CA VAL A 808 -3.29 5.08 -9.82
C VAL A 808 -4.29 3.96 -9.53
N MET A 809 -5.27 3.72 -10.41
CA MET A 809 -6.47 2.93 -10.07
C MET A 809 -6.19 1.46 -9.69
N LEU A 810 -5.12 0.86 -10.22
CA LEU A 810 -4.70 -0.52 -9.87
C LEU A 810 -3.94 -0.60 -8.55
N LEU A 811 -3.78 0.50 -7.82
CA LEU A 811 -3.30 0.47 -6.43
C LEU A 811 -4.38 -0.05 -5.48
N GLY A 812 -5.66 0.28 -5.69
CA GLY A 812 -6.75 -0.18 -4.83
C GLY A 812 -6.45 -0.07 -3.33
N ASP A 813 -6.48 -1.19 -2.60
CA ASP A 813 -6.10 -1.25 -1.18
C ASP A 813 -4.66 -1.71 -0.90
N LEU A 814 -3.80 -1.77 -1.92
CA LEU A 814 -2.40 -2.18 -1.79
C LEU A 814 -1.65 -1.35 -0.75
N LEU A 815 -1.70 -0.03 -0.87
CA LEU A 815 -1.01 0.87 0.05
C LEU A 815 -1.62 0.80 1.45
N VAL A 816 -2.94 0.67 1.55
CA VAL A 816 -3.62 0.46 2.83
C VAL A 816 -3.09 -0.80 3.50
N TRP A 817 -2.99 -1.92 2.77
CA TRP A 817 -2.41 -3.17 3.28
C TRP A 817 -0.95 -3.03 3.70
N MET A 818 -0.13 -2.31 2.94
CA MET A 818 1.28 -2.06 3.27
C MET A 818 1.39 -1.35 4.63
N TYR A 819 0.60 -0.30 4.88
CA TYR A 819 0.65 0.41 6.15
C TYR A 819 -0.11 -0.30 7.28
N GLU A 820 -1.35 -0.74 7.07
CA GLU A 820 -2.19 -1.30 8.14
C GLU A 820 -1.84 -2.74 8.51
N ASN A 821 -1.39 -3.58 7.56
CA ASN A 821 -1.14 -5.01 7.80
C ASN A 821 0.35 -5.35 7.85
N ALA A 822 1.14 -4.90 6.87
CA ALA A 822 2.57 -5.21 6.83
C ALA A 822 3.34 -4.38 7.86
N ALA A 823 3.18 -3.05 7.87
CA ALA A 823 3.76 -2.20 8.89
C ALA A 823 2.99 -2.23 10.22
N GLY A 824 1.67 -2.44 10.19
CA GLY A 824 0.84 -2.42 11.39
C GLY A 824 0.65 -1.00 11.91
N ILE A 825 0.18 -0.07 11.09
CA ILE A 825 -0.18 1.30 11.48
C ILE A 825 -1.60 1.56 10.98
N LYS A 826 -2.58 1.52 11.88
CA LYS A 826 -3.99 1.77 11.58
C LYS A 826 -4.60 2.72 12.62
N SER A 827 -5.51 3.60 12.21
CA SER A 827 -6.30 4.40 13.17
C SER A 827 -7.41 3.54 13.80
N ASP A 828 -7.72 3.77 15.07
CA ASP A 828 -8.94 3.22 15.68
C ASP A 828 -10.19 3.82 14.99
N ASP A 829 -11.23 3.00 14.82
CA ASP A 829 -12.46 3.38 14.11
C ASP A 829 -13.37 4.33 14.94
N THR A 830 -13.13 4.45 16.24
CA THR A 830 -13.89 5.33 17.16
C THR A 830 -13.07 6.53 17.61
N ALA A 831 -11.81 6.31 18.00
CA ALA A 831 -10.86 7.35 18.36
C ALA A 831 -9.98 7.70 17.15
N THR A 832 -10.62 8.30 16.14
CA THR A 832 -10.08 8.57 14.81
C THR A 832 -8.98 9.63 14.79
N GLY A 833 -8.40 9.87 13.60
CA GLY A 833 -7.28 10.80 13.43
C GLY A 833 -6.00 10.30 14.10
N PHE A 834 -5.90 8.99 14.36
CA PHE A 834 -4.84 8.37 15.16
C PHE A 834 -4.80 8.86 16.61
N LYS A 835 -5.95 9.29 17.16
CA LYS A 835 -6.05 9.59 18.60
C LYS A 835 -5.78 8.33 19.42
N LYS A 836 -6.25 7.18 18.93
CA LYS A 836 -5.81 5.84 19.32
C LYS A 836 -5.32 5.09 18.08
N ILE A 837 -4.20 4.40 18.24
CA ILE A 837 -3.48 3.72 17.14
C ILE A 837 -3.57 2.22 17.35
N ILE A 838 -3.93 1.48 16.31
CA ILE A 838 -3.87 0.02 16.29
C ILE A 838 -2.59 -0.37 15.56
N MET A 839 -1.67 -1.01 16.28
CA MET A 839 -0.42 -1.50 15.70
C MET A 839 -0.37 -3.02 15.69
N LYS A 840 -0.72 -3.61 14.55
CA LYS A 840 -0.86 -5.05 14.36
C LYS A 840 -0.10 -5.54 13.13
N PRO A 841 1.25 -5.52 13.14
CA PRO A 841 2.03 -6.04 12.02
C PRO A 841 1.76 -7.54 11.84
N THR A 842 1.90 -8.00 10.61
CA THR A 842 1.79 -9.41 10.24
C THR A 842 3.14 -9.89 9.71
N PRO A 843 4.01 -10.47 10.56
CA PRO A 843 5.24 -11.09 10.11
C PRO A 843 4.93 -12.27 9.19
N LEU A 844 5.62 -12.35 8.05
CA LEU A 844 5.40 -13.36 7.02
C LEU A 844 6.73 -13.98 6.61
N ASP A 845 6.68 -15.24 6.19
CA ASP A 845 7.82 -15.90 5.58
C ASP A 845 8.28 -15.13 4.33
N GLY A 846 9.59 -14.89 4.22
CA GLY A 846 10.17 -14.09 3.13
C GLY A 846 10.09 -12.57 3.33
N LEU A 847 9.37 -12.08 4.35
CA LEU A 847 9.34 -10.67 4.77
C LEU A 847 9.98 -10.54 6.15
N THR A 848 11.30 -10.41 6.18
CA THR A 848 12.10 -10.43 7.42
C THR A 848 12.14 -9.08 8.14
N PHE A 849 11.84 -7.98 7.46
CA PHE A 849 11.66 -6.69 8.13
C PHE A 849 10.71 -5.78 7.36
N VAL A 850 10.06 -4.88 8.11
CA VAL A 850 9.39 -3.69 7.58
C VAL A 850 9.79 -2.51 8.44
N ASN A 851 10.25 -1.44 7.79
CA ASN A 851 10.55 -0.15 8.39
C ASN A 851 9.64 0.90 7.74
N ALA A 852 8.63 1.34 8.49
CA ALA A 852 7.65 2.30 8.01
C ALA A 852 7.38 3.39 9.03
N SER A 853 6.99 4.56 8.53
CA SER A 853 6.55 5.67 9.36
C SER A 853 5.39 6.41 8.71
N TYR A 854 4.53 7.00 9.53
CA TYR A 854 3.44 7.87 9.09
C TYR A 854 3.35 9.11 9.97
N GLN A 855 3.37 10.29 9.36
CA GLN A 855 3.23 11.58 10.01
C GLN A 855 1.74 11.94 10.11
N SER A 856 1.10 11.54 11.21
CA SER A 856 -0.31 11.85 11.46
C SER A 856 -0.52 13.31 11.88
N VAL A 857 -1.79 13.71 12.02
CA VAL A 857 -2.18 15.02 12.58
C VAL A 857 -1.65 15.24 14.00
N HIS A 858 -1.38 14.18 14.76
CA HIS A 858 -0.81 14.25 16.11
C HIS A 858 0.71 14.18 16.16
N GLY A 859 1.37 13.59 15.16
CA GLY A 859 2.83 13.45 15.13
C GLY A 859 3.29 12.19 14.38
N LEU A 860 4.60 11.91 14.47
CA LEU A 860 5.21 10.75 13.84
C LEU A 860 4.80 9.45 14.55
N ILE A 861 4.27 8.50 13.78
CA ILE A 861 4.07 7.10 14.17
C ILE A 861 5.13 6.28 13.44
N LYS A 862 5.87 5.43 14.16
CA LYS A 862 6.91 4.58 13.56
C LYS A 862 6.67 3.12 13.90
N SER A 863 6.80 2.25 12.90
CA SER A 863 6.82 0.80 13.04
C SER A 863 8.04 0.24 12.31
N ASN A 864 9.05 -0.18 13.06
CA ASN A 864 10.25 -0.82 12.52
C ASN A 864 10.45 -2.17 13.18
N TRP A 865 9.91 -3.22 12.55
CA TRP A 865 10.02 -4.57 13.04
C TRP A 865 10.98 -5.41 12.20
N LYS A 866 11.65 -6.34 12.87
CA LYS A 866 12.44 -7.40 12.26
C LYS A 866 11.97 -8.73 12.83
N ASN A 867 11.76 -9.69 11.93
CA ASN A 867 11.37 -11.04 12.26
C ASN A 867 12.48 -12.01 11.84
N SER A 868 12.83 -12.89 12.75
CA SER A 868 13.74 -14.01 12.54
C SER A 868 13.09 -15.26 13.13
N ILE A 869 13.73 -16.41 12.93
CA ILE A 869 13.18 -17.72 13.26
C ILE A 869 12.73 -17.82 14.73
N ASP A 870 13.56 -17.36 15.66
CA ASP A 870 13.33 -17.50 17.10
C ASP A 870 13.09 -16.16 17.81
N ARG A 871 13.00 -15.06 17.06
CA ARG A 871 12.96 -13.72 17.64
C ARG A 871 12.25 -12.70 16.75
N PHE A 872 11.46 -11.85 17.39
CA PHE A 872 10.89 -10.64 16.81
C PHE A 872 11.35 -9.41 17.59
N THR A 873 11.82 -8.39 16.87
CA THR A 873 12.22 -7.11 17.47
C THR A 873 11.41 -6.00 16.85
N TRP A 874 10.97 -5.02 17.65
CA TRP A 874 10.10 -3.95 17.17
C TRP A 874 10.39 -2.63 17.85
N ASN A 875 10.79 -1.64 17.06
CA ASN A 875 10.92 -0.25 17.51
C ASN A 875 9.67 0.52 17.11
N VAL A 876 9.03 1.13 18.11
CA VAL A 876 7.74 1.83 17.98
C VAL A 876 7.88 3.25 18.49
N SER A 877 7.34 4.22 17.74
CA SER A 877 7.19 5.61 18.18
C SER A 877 5.72 6.00 18.16
N ILE A 878 5.20 6.50 19.29
CA ILE A 878 3.81 6.94 19.46
C ILE A 878 3.80 8.45 19.76
N PRO A 879 3.05 9.27 18.99
CA PRO A 879 3.05 10.72 19.18
C PRO A 879 2.37 11.13 20.50
N ALA A 880 2.78 12.28 21.04
CA ALA A 880 2.20 12.85 22.25
C ALA A 880 0.69 13.07 22.11
N ASN A 881 -0.04 12.95 23.22
CA ASN A 881 -1.50 13.04 23.29
C ASN A 881 -2.26 11.89 22.59
N THR A 882 -1.60 10.78 22.29
CA THR A 882 -2.21 9.58 21.71
C THR A 882 -1.87 8.32 22.52
N THR A 883 -2.59 7.23 22.27
CA THR A 883 -2.31 5.89 22.80
C THR A 883 -2.24 4.87 21.67
N ALA A 884 -1.65 3.70 21.93
CA ALA A 884 -1.60 2.61 20.97
C ALA A 884 -1.90 1.25 21.59
N LEU A 885 -2.58 0.39 20.83
CA LEU A 885 -2.67 -1.05 21.06
C LEU A 885 -1.64 -1.77 20.19
N LEU A 886 -0.66 -2.39 20.82
CA LEU A 886 0.42 -3.14 20.17
C LEU A 886 0.10 -4.63 20.21
N TYR A 887 0.18 -5.29 19.05
CA TYR A 887 0.02 -6.74 18.93
C TYR A 887 1.38 -7.38 18.66
N ILE A 888 2.06 -7.79 19.72
CA ILE A 888 3.41 -8.35 19.65
C ILE A 888 3.30 -9.87 19.53
N PRO A 889 3.82 -10.52 18.48
CA PRO A 889 3.77 -11.97 18.41
C PRO A 889 4.61 -12.58 19.56
N ALA A 890 4.01 -13.45 20.35
CA ALA A 890 4.60 -14.09 21.53
C ALA A 890 3.75 -15.28 21.98
N ASP A 891 4.39 -16.32 22.52
CA ASP A 891 3.69 -17.47 23.15
C ASP A 891 3.12 -17.15 24.52
N ASP A 892 3.86 -16.33 25.27
CA ASP A 892 3.55 -15.92 26.63
C ASP A 892 4.10 -14.50 26.79
N VAL A 893 3.37 -13.65 27.53
CA VAL A 893 3.78 -12.28 27.86
C VAL A 893 5.17 -12.21 28.52
N LYS A 894 5.57 -13.25 29.27
CA LYS A 894 6.89 -13.38 29.91
C LYS A 894 8.05 -13.49 28.92
N ASN A 895 7.77 -13.82 27.65
CA ASN A 895 8.78 -13.88 26.59
C ASN A 895 9.07 -12.51 25.98
N ILE A 896 8.33 -11.47 26.38
CA ILE A 896 8.48 -10.12 25.87
C ILE A 896 9.35 -9.30 26.81
N LEU A 897 10.34 -8.63 26.21
CA LEU A 897 11.20 -7.66 26.86
C LEU A 897 10.98 -6.28 26.24
N GLU A 898 11.06 -5.25 27.05
CA GLU A 898 11.18 -3.85 26.61
C GLU A 898 12.52 -3.30 27.09
N ASN A 899 13.32 -2.72 26.20
CA ASN A 899 14.70 -2.31 26.50
C ASN A 899 15.53 -3.40 27.22
N ASN A 900 15.38 -4.66 26.77
CA ASN A 900 16.00 -5.86 27.34
C ASN A 900 15.61 -6.18 28.80
N LYS A 901 14.50 -5.64 29.31
CA LYS A 901 13.94 -5.95 30.63
C LYS A 901 12.53 -6.56 30.49
N PRO A 902 12.10 -7.47 31.39
CA PRO A 902 10.73 -7.97 31.39
C PRO A 902 9.71 -6.82 31.43
N ILE A 903 8.62 -6.94 30.68
CA ILE A 903 7.60 -5.87 30.64
C ILE A 903 6.73 -5.81 31.90
N ALA A 904 6.81 -6.82 32.79
CA ALA A 904 6.12 -6.81 34.06
C ALA A 904 6.61 -5.64 34.93
N GLY A 905 5.72 -4.71 35.24
CA GLY A 905 6.04 -3.50 36.01
C GLY A 905 6.74 -2.40 35.22
N ALA A 906 6.82 -2.51 33.88
CA ALA A 906 7.42 -1.46 33.05
C ALA A 906 6.50 -0.22 32.95
N ASP A 907 7.09 0.97 33.14
CA ASP A 907 6.35 2.24 33.13
C ASP A 907 5.67 2.51 31.79
N GLY A 908 4.37 2.78 31.84
CA GLY A 908 3.57 3.17 30.68
C GLY A 908 3.24 2.05 29.71
N ILE A 909 3.33 0.79 30.14
CA ILE A 909 2.97 -0.42 29.39
C ILE A 909 1.95 -1.21 30.20
N ARG A 910 0.79 -1.49 29.60
CA ARG A 910 -0.26 -2.30 30.22
C ARG A 910 -0.54 -3.53 29.38
N PHE A 911 -0.36 -4.72 29.96
CA PHE A 911 -0.83 -5.94 29.31
C PHE A 911 -2.37 -5.97 29.32
N VAL A 912 -2.97 -6.20 28.16
CA VAL A 912 -4.42 -6.28 27.99
C VAL A 912 -4.88 -7.73 27.99
N ARG A 913 -4.33 -8.54 27.07
CA ARG A 913 -4.68 -9.97 26.91
C ARG A 913 -3.70 -10.68 25.99
N MET A 914 -3.76 -12.02 25.97
CA MET A 914 -3.29 -12.81 24.83
C MET A 914 -4.43 -12.94 23.80
N GLU A 915 -4.10 -12.80 22.52
CA GLU A 915 -4.99 -13.05 21.38
C GLU A 915 -4.29 -14.03 20.44
N GLY A 916 -4.58 -15.33 20.60
CA GLY A 916 -3.75 -16.39 20.01
C GLY A 916 -2.29 -16.27 20.47
N ARG A 917 -1.34 -16.34 19.54
CA ARG A 917 0.10 -16.11 19.79
C ARG A 917 0.53 -14.65 19.66
N LYS A 918 -0.33 -13.72 20.08
CA LYS A 918 -0.02 -12.28 20.13
C LYS A 918 -0.36 -11.74 21.52
N ALA A 919 0.59 -11.10 22.17
CA ALA A 919 0.31 -10.30 23.36
C ALA A 919 -0.19 -8.93 22.92
N VAL A 920 -1.35 -8.52 23.46
CA VAL A 920 -1.91 -7.20 23.24
C VAL A 920 -1.50 -6.30 24.39
N LEU A 921 -0.73 -5.25 24.09
CA LEU A 921 -0.27 -4.26 25.05
C LEU A 921 -0.91 -2.90 24.74
N GLU A 922 -1.30 -2.15 25.75
CA GLU A 922 -1.63 -0.74 25.62
C GLU A 922 -0.47 0.11 26.10
N VAL A 923 -0.09 1.11 25.29
CA VAL A 923 0.98 2.06 25.59
C VAL A 923 0.53 3.50 25.35
N GLY A 924 1.10 4.43 26.11
CA GLY A 924 0.98 5.87 25.85
C GLY A 924 1.97 6.36 24.79
N SER A 925 2.11 7.67 24.67
CA SER A 925 3.10 8.28 23.78
C SER A 925 4.54 7.96 24.16
N GLY A 926 5.45 7.97 23.20
CA GLY A 926 6.90 7.81 23.39
C GLY A 926 7.51 6.76 22.49
N ASP A 927 8.81 6.54 22.67
CA ASP A 927 9.58 5.54 21.95
C ASP A 927 9.72 4.26 22.79
N TYR A 928 9.50 3.10 22.16
CA TYR A 928 9.54 1.77 22.77
C TYR A 928 10.36 0.81 21.91
N SER A 929 11.11 -0.09 22.56
CA SER A 929 11.87 -1.15 21.87
C SER A 929 11.54 -2.50 22.47
N PHE A 930 10.73 -3.28 21.75
CA PHE A 930 10.29 -4.61 22.15
C PHE A 930 11.14 -5.72 21.53
N VAL A 931 11.31 -6.79 22.31
CA VAL A 931 11.87 -8.06 21.86
C VAL A 931 10.93 -9.16 22.33
N SER A 932 10.53 -10.06 21.44
CA SER A 932 9.80 -11.28 21.76
C SER A 932 10.61 -12.48 21.29
N ASN A 933 10.84 -13.46 22.17
CA ASN A 933 11.60 -14.68 21.85
C ASN A 933 10.64 -15.89 21.69
N TYR A 934 10.71 -16.56 20.54
CA TYR A 934 9.94 -17.77 20.22
C TYR A 934 10.68 -19.02 20.70
N LYS A 935 10.52 -19.36 21.98
CA LYS A 935 11.22 -20.50 22.58
C LYS A 935 11.01 -21.81 21.82
N PHE A 936 9.83 -22.04 21.25
CA PHE A 936 9.49 -23.25 20.51
C PHE A 936 10.06 -23.32 19.08
N LYS A 937 10.78 -22.29 18.63
CA LYS A 937 11.59 -22.32 17.41
C LYS A 937 13.10 -22.37 17.71
N SER A 938 13.50 -22.45 18.99
CA SER A 938 14.90 -22.54 19.42
C SER A 938 15.57 -23.81 18.90
N GLY A 939 16.64 -23.65 18.12
CA GLY A 939 17.39 -24.75 17.51
C GLY A 939 17.10 -24.94 16.02
N ILE A 940 16.09 -24.27 15.47
CA ILE A 940 15.94 -24.15 14.01
C ILE A 940 17.05 -23.22 13.48
N VAL A 941 17.81 -23.71 12.51
CA VAL A 941 18.95 -23.03 11.86
C VAL A 941 18.54 -22.42 10.52
N THR A 942 17.65 -23.10 9.79
CA THR A 942 17.12 -22.67 8.48
C THR A 942 15.64 -23.00 8.43
N ASP A 943 14.84 -22.06 7.91
CA ASP A 943 13.39 -22.18 7.75
C ASP A 943 12.99 -21.50 6.42
N GLU A 944 12.87 -22.29 5.34
CA GLU A 944 12.71 -21.77 3.99
C GLU A 944 11.78 -22.63 3.13
N PHE A 945 11.26 -22.07 2.04
CA PHE A 945 10.58 -22.86 1.01
C PHE A 945 11.60 -23.46 0.05
N ILE A 946 11.35 -24.68 -0.44
CA ILE A 946 12.15 -25.30 -1.51
C ILE A 946 12.01 -24.51 -2.81
N PHE A 947 10.82 -23.97 -3.05
CA PHE A 947 10.44 -23.15 -4.19
C PHE A 947 9.33 -22.20 -3.78
N ASP A 948 9.32 -21.00 -4.36
CA ASP A 948 8.26 -20.03 -4.13
C ASP A 948 7.06 -20.26 -5.06
N ARG A 949 7.32 -20.68 -6.30
CA ARG A 949 6.31 -20.97 -7.34
C ARG A 949 6.72 -22.14 -8.24
N THR A 950 5.73 -22.74 -8.90
CA THR A 950 5.93 -23.81 -9.89
C THR A 950 4.82 -23.76 -10.96
N SER A 951 4.94 -24.59 -11.99
CA SER A 951 3.91 -24.76 -13.01
C SER A 951 2.69 -25.56 -12.55
N PHE A 952 2.67 -26.09 -11.32
CA PHE A 952 1.58 -26.89 -10.77
C PHE A 952 1.02 -26.25 -9.49
N PRO A 953 -0.31 -26.24 -9.31
CA PRO A 953 -0.93 -25.58 -8.15
C PRO A 953 -0.87 -26.39 -6.86
N GLU A 954 -0.78 -27.73 -6.94
CA GLU A 954 -0.70 -28.61 -5.78
C GLU A 954 0.62 -29.40 -5.70
N SER A 955 1.18 -29.51 -4.50
CA SER A 955 2.32 -30.36 -4.14
C SER A 955 2.04 -31.13 -2.85
N HIS A 956 2.45 -32.40 -2.79
CA HIS A 956 2.21 -33.25 -1.62
C HIS A 956 3.20 -34.40 -1.45
N ALA A 957 3.26 -34.93 -0.22
CA ALA A 957 4.08 -36.06 0.21
C ALA A 957 5.57 -35.90 -0.13
N ALA A 958 6.25 -35.02 0.61
CA ALA A 958 7.67 -34.76 0.45
C ALA A 958 8.53 -35.85 1.11
N THR A 959 9.72 -36.08 0.55
CA THR A 959 10.76 -36.99 1.06
C THR A 959 12.14 -36.34 0.88
N ILE A 960 13.07 -36.58 1.81
CA ILE A 960 14.43 -36.04 1.77
C ILE A 960 15.49 -37.12 1.99
N ALA A 961 16.62 -37.00 1.31
CA ALA A 961 17.82 -37.82 1.52
C ALA A 961 19.09 -36.96 1.47
N GLU A 962 20.11 -37.39 2.23
CA GLU A 962 21.48 -36.89 2.10
C GLU A 962 22.22 -37.74 1.06
N THR A 963 22.94 -37.07 0.15
CA THR A 963 23.79 -37.70 -0.87
C THR A 963 25.23 -37.20 -0.73
N PRO A 964 26.22 -37.85 -1.38
CA PRO A 964 27.59 -37.36 -1.38
C PRO A 964 27.79 -35.92 -1.90
N LYS A 965 26.81 -35.37 -2.65
CA LYS A 965 26.85 -34.01 -3.21
C LYS A 965 25.94 -33.01 -2.49
N GLY A 966 25.24 -33.42 -1.43
CA GLY A 966 24.29 -32.56 -0.71
C GLY A 966 22.90 -33.18 -0.56
N LEU A 967 21.92 -32.37 -0.16
CA LEU A 967 20.54 -32.81 0.08
C LEU A 967 19.75 -32.91 -1.22
N VAL A 968 18.88 -33.91 -1.31
CA VAL A 968 17.90 -34.08 -2.39
C VAL A 968 16.53 -34.31 -1.79
N THR A 969 15.52 -33.64 -2.35
CA THR A 969 14.13 -33.78 -1.93
C THR A 969 13.22 -34.07 -3.12
N ALA A 970 12.18 -34.86 -2.90
CA ALA A 970 11.18 -35.22 -3.91
C ALA A 970 9.77 -35.12 -3.35
N TRP A 971 8.78 -34.87 -4.21
CA TRP A 971 7.35 -34.83 -3.88
C TRP A 971 6.53 -35.13 -5.13
N PHE A 972 5.23 -35.37 -4.99
CA PHE A 972 4.35 -35.39 -6.16
C PHE A 972 3.60 -34.08 -6.33
N GLY A 973 3.39 -33.64 -7.57
CA GLY A 973 2.74 -32.36 -7.87
C GLY A 973 2.06 -32.35 -9.24
N GLY A 974 0.95 -31.62 -9.32
CA GLY A 974 0.08 -31.53 -10.50
C GLY A 974 -1.15 -30.66 -10.21
N THR A 975 -2.17 -30.73 -11.07
CA THR A 975 -3.41 -29.96 -10.92
C THR A 975 -4.14 -30.27 -9.62
N LYS A 976 -4.24 -31.56 -9.28
CA LYS A 976 -4.84 -32.06 -8.04
C LYS A 976 -4.44 -33.50 -7.81
N GLU A 977 -4.31 -33.91 -6.55
CA GLU A 977 -4.12 -35.34 -6.19
C GLU A 977 -5.11 -36.25 -6.96
N ARG A 978 -4.62 -37.36 -7.53
CA ARG A 978 -5.31 -38.34 -8.42
C ARG A 978 -5.38 -37.98 -9.90
N ASN A 979 -5.17 -36.73 -10.28
CA ASN A 979 -5.25 -36.39 -11.70
C ASN A 979 -4.08 -37.01 -12.49
N PRO A 980 -4.31 -37.43 -13.75
CA PRO A 980 -3.27 -38.05 -14.57
C PRO A 980 -2.01 -37.19 -14.76
N ASP A 981 -2.11 -35.87 -14.62
CA ASP A 981 -0.99 -34.94 -14.77
C ASP A 981 -0.06 -34.89 -13.54
N VAL A 982 -0.40 -35.55 -12.44
CA VAL A 982 0.43 -35.61 -11.23
C VAL A 982 1.72 -36.40 -11.48
N CYS A 983 2.86 -35.73 -11.32
CA CYS A 983 4.20 -36.27 -11.52
C CYS A 983 5.02 -36.28 -10.23
N ILE A 984 6.16 -36.97 -10.24
CA ILE A 984 7.20 -36.81 -9.22
C ILE A 984 8.18 -35.71 -9.65
N TRP A 985 8.37 -34.76 -8.75
CA TRP A 985 9.29 -33.63 -8.89
C TRP A 985 10.43 -33.76 -7.90
N VAL A 986 11.63 -33.39 -8.33
CA VAL A 986 12.86 -33.43 -7.53
C VAL A 986 13.52 -32.05 -7.51
N SER A 987 14.03 -31.66 -6.35
CA SER A 987 14.94 -30.52 -6.19
C SER A 987 16.18 -30.96 -5.41
N ARG A 988 17.32 -30.34 -5.72
CA ARG A 988 18.62 -30.61 -5.09
C ARG A 988 19.13 -29.36 -4.42
N GLN A 989 19.83 -29.51 -3.31
CA GLN A 989 20.54 -28.40 -2.69
C GLN A 989 21.95 -28.30 -3.25
N VAL A 990 22.24 -27.23 -3.98
CA VAL A 990 23.55 -26.93 -4.58
C VAL A 990 24.00 -25.57 -4.05
N ASN A 991 25.20 -25.49 -3.46
CA ASN A 991 25.72 -24.26 -2.85
C ASN A 991 24.74 -23.61 -1.85
N ASN A 992 24.10 -24.43 -1.00
CA ASN A 992 23.07 -24.01 -0.04
C ASN A 992 21.82 -23.35 -0.67
N LYS A 993 21.54 -23.58 -1.96
CA LYS A 993 20.30 -23.15 -2.62
C LYS A 993 19.60 -24.34 -3.25
N TRP A 994 18.28 -24.36 -3.15
CA TRP A 994 17.46 -25.36 -3.84
C TRP A 994 17.40 -25.05 -5.34
N THR A 995 17.53 -26.08 -6.17
CA THR A 995 17.31 -25.96 -7.62
C THR A 995 15.82 -25.85 -7.92
N GLU A 996 15.47 -25.30 -9.08
CA GLU A 996 14.11 -25.41 -9.61
C GLU A 996 13.64 -26.87 -9.64
N PRO A 997 12.36 -27.16 -9.35
CA PRO A 997 11.82 -28.51 -9.41
C PRO A 997 11.89 -29.10 -10.83
N VAL A 998 12.41 -30.33 -10.94
CA VAL A 998 12.50 -31.08 -12.20
C VAL A 998 11.59 -32.30 -12.14
N ASN A 999 10.83 -32.54 -13.21
CA ASN A 999 10.00 -33.73 -13.35
C ASN A 999 10.87 -34.96 -13.66
N VAL A 1000 10.77 -36.02 -12.84
CA VAL A 1000 11.58 -37.24 -12.99
C VAL A 1000 10.76 -38.51 -13.19
N ALA A 1001 9.44 -38.45 -12.95
CA ALA A 1001 8.51 -39.53 -13.26
C ALA A 1001 7.12 -38.96 -13.58
N ASN A 1002 6.57 -39.34 -14.74
CA ASN A 1002 5.39 -38.70 -15.32
C ASN A 1002 4.13 -39.59 -15.34
N GLY A 1003 4.26 -40.88 -15.01
CA GLY A 1003 3.15 -41.82 -14.93
C GLY A 1003 2.59 -42.26 -16.28
N ILE A 1004 3.32 -41.99 -17.37
CA ILE A 1004 2.98 -42.50 -18.71
C ILE A 1004 3.21 -44.01 -18.72
N ILE A 1005 2.16 -44.76 -19.05
CA ILE A 1005 2.21 -46.22 -19.21
C ILE A 1005 2.42 -46.58 -20.67
N ASN A 1006 1.73 -45.88 -21.57
CA ASN A 1006 1.84 -45.98 -23.02
C ASN A 1006 1.29 -44.68 -23.66
N ASP A 1007 1.22 -44.62 -25.00
CA ASP A 1007 0.85 -43.42 -25.76
C ASP A 1007 -0.55 -42.84 -25.44
N SER A 1008 -1.48 -43.64 -24.90
CA SER A 1008 -2.85 -43.22 -24.60
C SER A 1008 -3.19 -43.26 -23.11
N LEU A 1009 -2.39 -43.94 -22.29
CA LEU A 1009 -2.66 -44.17 -20.88
C LEU A 1009 -1.60 -43.53 -19.99
N ARG A 1010 -2.08 -42.61 -19.15
CA ARG A 1010 -1.29 -41.98 -18.10
C ARG A 1010 -2.03 -42.11 -16.77
N TYR A 1011 -1.30 -42.49 -15.74
CA TYR A 1011 -1.80 -42.50 -14.37
C TYR A 1011 -1.05 -41.48 -13.52
N ALA A 1012 -1.69 -41.07 -12.43
CA ALA A 1012 -1.04 -40.24 -11.42
C ALA A 1012 0.17 -40.96 -10.81
N CYS A 1013 1.22 -40.21 -10.50
CA CYS A 1013 2.33 -40.64 -9.66
C CYS A 1013 2.07 -40.33 -8.17
N TRP A 1014 2.64 -41.14 -7.29
CA TRP A 1014 2.30 -41.13 -5.86
C TRP A 1014 3.49 -41.48 -4.96
N ASN A 1015 3.44 -40.97 -3.72
CA ASN A 1015 4.30 -41.38 -2.58
C ASN A 1015 5.77 -41.65 -2.94
N PRO A 1016 6.50 -40.62 -3.40
CA PRO A 1016 7.93 -40.74 -3.60
C PRO A 1016 8.64 -40.96 -2.26
N VAL A 1017 9.64 -41.83 -2.25
CA VAL A 1017 10.52 -42.09 -1.11
C VAL A 1017 11.95 -42.18 -1.62
N LEU A 1018 12.81 -41.27 -1.14
CA LEU A 1018 14.24 -41.26 -1.44
C LEU A 1018 15.01 -42.13 -0.45
N TYR A 1019 16.04 -42.81 -0.94
CA TYR A 1019 17.00 -43.52 -0.11
C TYR A 1019 18.38 -43.53 -0.78
N GLN A 1020 19.41 -43.08 -0.07
CA GLN A 1020 20.80 -43.15 -0.54
C GLN A 1020 21.39 -44.50 -0.15
N ALA A 1021 21.62 -45.37 -1.14
CA ALA A 1021 22.17 -46.69 -0.90
C ALA A 1021 23.70 -46.64 -0.68
N PRO A 1022 24.25 -47.57 0.14
CA PRO A 1022 25.71 -47.66 0.40
C PRO A 1022 26.56 -47.90 -0.86
N ASN A 1023 25.98 -48.47 -1.92
CA ASN A 1023 26.65 -48.68 -3.20
C ASN A 1023 26.80 -47.39 -4.05
N GLY A 1024 26.37 -46.23 -3.51
CA GLY A 1024 26.44 -44.92 -4.17
C GLY A 1024 25.20 -44.53 -4.97
N GLU A 1025 24.27 -45.46 -5.25
CA GLU A 1025 23.04 -45.14 -5.97
C GLU A 1025 22.03 -44.41 -5.10
N LEU A 1026 21.44 -43.35 -5.62
CA LEU A 1026 20.23 -42.74 -5.05
C LEU A 1026 19.00 -43.43 -5.62
N LEU A 1027 18.21 -44.05 -4.74
CA LEU A 1027 16.98 -44.75 -5.08
C LEU A 1027 15.78 -43.82 -4.87
N LEU A 1028 14.87 -43.79 -5.83
CA LEU A 1028 13.57 -43.12 -5.72
C LEU A 1028 12.46 -44.14 -5.97
N PHE A 1029 11.80 -44.55 -4.89
CA PHE A 1029 10.62 -45.39 -4.95
C PHE A 1029 9.38 -44.53 -5.12
N TYR A 1030 8.46 -44.88 -6.00
CA TYR A 1030 7.20 -44.16 -6.21
C TYR A 1030 6.13 -45.12 -6.72
N LYS A 1031 4.87 -44.70 -6.76
CA LYS A 1031 3.75 -45.56 -7.18
C LYS A 1031 3.06 -44.92 -8.36
N VAL A 1032 2.55 -45.75 -9.27
CA VAL A 1032 1.79 -45.30 -10.44
C VAL A 1032 0.49 -46.10 -10.49
N GLY A 1033 -0.64 -45.40 -10.62
CA GLY A 1033 -1.93 -46.06 -10.78
C GLY A 1033 -3.14 -45.14 -10.60
N PRO A 1034 -4.35 -45.66 -10.88
CA PRO A 1034 -5.58 -44.87 -10.87
C PRO A 1034 -6.03 -44.45 -9.46
N ASN A 1035 -5.67 -45.21 -8.43
CA ASN A 1035 -5.96 -44.91 -7.03
C ASN A 1035 -5.02 -45.70 -6.11
N VAL A 1036 -5.08 -45.41 -4.80
CA VAL A 1036 -4.24 -46.02 -3.76
C VAL A 1036 -4.40 -47.55 -3.66
N ALA A 1037 -5.57 -48.10 -4.00
CA ALA A 1037 -5.80 -49.55 -3.95
C ALA A 1037 -5.26 -50.28 -5.20
N GLY A 1038 -5.22 -49.60 -6.35
CA GLY A 1038 -4.83 -50.17 -7.65
C GLY A 1038 -3.47 -49.70 -8.18
N TRP A 1039 -2.61 -49.12 -7.35
CA TRP A 1039 -1.29 -48.67 -7.78
C TRP A 1039 -0.25 -49.80 -7.83
N LYS A 1040 0.78 -49.64 -8.65
CA LYS A 1040 1.97 -50.50 -8.68
C LYS A 1040 3.18 -49.74 -8.15
N GLY A 1041 4.08 -50.44 -7.46
CA GLY A 1041 5.37 -49.88 -7.03
C GLY A 1041 6.37 -49.78 -8.18
N TRP A 1042 7.12 -48.69 -8.20
CA TRP A 1042 8.17 -48.39 -9.17
C TRP A 1042 9.42 -47.88 -8.46
N LEU A 1043 10.56 -48.08 -9.09
CA LEU A 1043 11.87 -47.62 -8.66
C LEU A 1043 12.60 -46.95 -9.82
N ILE A 1044 13.20 -45.80 -9.59
CA ILE A 1044 14.14 -45.16 -10.51
C ILE A 1044 15.43 -44.84 -9.77
N ARG A 1045 16.57 -44.94 -10.46
CA ARG A 1045 17.90 -44.84 -9.88
C ARG A 1045 18.66 -43.65 -10.44
N SER A 1046 19.49 -43.03 -9.61
CA SER A 1046 20.46 -42.02 -10.02
C SER A 1046 21.86 -42.39 -9.54
N LYS A 1047 22.85 -42.29 -10.43
CA LYS A 1047 24.26 -42.57 -10.15
C LYS A 1047 25.08 -41.31 -9.86
N ASP A 1048 24.48 -40.14 -9.97
CA ASP A 1048 25.16 -38.83 -9.91
C ASP A 1048 24.52 -37.88 -8.88
N SER A 1049 23.84 -38.45 -7.89
CA SER A 1049 23.16 -37.75 -6.80
C SER A 1049 21.95 -36.92 -7.25
N GLY A 1050 21.13 -37.50 -8.14
CA GLY A 1050 19.86 -36.94 -8.60
C GLY A 1050 20.00 -35.90 -9.72
N VAL A 1051 21.17 -35.77 -10.36
CA VAL A 1051 21.35 -34.88 -11.52
C VAL A 1051 20.67 -35.50 -12.74
N SER A 1052 20.90 -36.79 -12.97
CA SER A 1052 20.22 -37.59 -13.99
C SER A 1052 19.59 -38.85 -13.39
N TRP A 1053 18.56 -39.35 -14.06
CA TRP A 1053 17.77 -40.49 -13.61
C TRP A 1053 17.69 -41.56 -14.71
N GLY A 1054 17.83 -42.82 -14.33
CA GLY A 1054 17.77 -43.98 -15.23
C GLY A 1054 16.36 -44.31 -15.70
N LYS A 1055 16.18 -45.48 -16.32
CA LYS A 1055 14.84 -45.96 -16.72
C LYS A 1055 14.05 -46.42 -15.48
N PRO A 1056 12.73 -46.13 -15.41
CA PRO A 1056 11.85 -46.70 -14.40
C PRO A 1056 11.81 -48.24 -14.42
N GLU A 1057 11.90 -48.84 -13.24
CA GLU A 1057 11.81 -50.28 -12.98
C GLU A 1057 10.51 -50.56 -12.22
N ALA A 1058 9.63 -51.41 -12.75
CA ALA A 1058 8.43 -51.84 -12.01
C ALA A 1058 8.83 -52.88 -10.96
N LEU A 1059 8.34 -52.73 -9.72
CA LEU A 1059 8.58 -53.73 -8.68
C LEU A 1059 7.82 -55.05 -8.99
N PRO A 1060 8.28 -56.20 -8.45
CA PRO A 1060 7.61 -57.47 -8.63
C PRO A 1060 6.15 -57.43 -8.14
N GLU A 1061 5.30 -58.28 -8.71
CA GLU A 1061 3.89 -58.34 -8.34
C GLU A 1061 3.72 -58.61 -6.84
N GLY A 1062 2.78 -57.90 -6.21
CA GLY A 1062 2.55 -57.95 -4.75
C GLY A 1062 3.43 -57.00 -3.91
N PHE A 1063 4.50 -56.45 -4.46
CA PHE A 1063 5.42 -55.52 -3.78
C PHE A 1063 5.18 -54.06 -4.19
N LEU A 1064 5.24 -53.14 -3.21
CA LEU A 1064 5.07 -51.69 -3.39
C LEU A 1064 6.30 -50.88 -2.94
N GLY A 1065 7.26 -51.53 -2.27
CA GLY A 1065 8.38 -50.87 -1.63
C GLY A 1065 7.96 -50.02 -0.42
N PRO A 1066 8.79 -49.05 0.00
CA PRO A 1066 8.48 -48.21 1.15
C PRO A 1066 7.28 -47.30 0.84
N ILE A 1067 6.31 -47.18 1.74
CA ILE A 1067 5.18 -46.26 1.59
C ILE A 1067 5.35 -45.08 2.53
N LYS A 1068 5.59 -43.91 1.94
CA LYS A 1068 5.74 -42.60 2.59
C LYS A 1068 7.01 -42.42 3.42
N ASN A 1069 7.37 -43.37 4.29
CA ASN A 1069 8.56 -43.26 5.15
C ASN A 1069 9.76 -44.00 4.58
N LYS A 1070 10.96 -43.50 4.92
CA LYS A 1070 12.25 -44.00 4.41
C LYS A 1070 12.57 -45.42 4.91
N PRO A 1071 13.21 -46.27 4.09
CA PRO A 1071 13.79 -47.54 4.54
C PRO A 1071 14.91 -47.35 5.59
N VAL A 1072 15.19 -48.41 6.34
CA VAL A 1072 16.33 -48.48 7.28
C VAL A 1072 17.23 -49.65 6.87
N LEU A 1073 18.54 -49.42 6.81
CA LEU A 1073 19.52 -50.50 6.60
C LEU A 1073 19.83 -51.16 7.93
N LEU A 1074 19.60 -52.46 8.02
CA LEU A 1074 19.87 -53.25 9.20
C LEU A 1074 21.32 -53.73 9.22
N SER A 1075 21.80 -54.09 10.41
CA SER A 1075 23.18 -54.57 10.62
C SER A 1075 23.51 -55.85 9.86
N ASN A 1076 22.49 -56.63 9.46
CA ASN A 1076 22.65 -57.84 8.64
C ASN A 1076 22.69 -57.56 7.13
N GLY A 1077 22.68 -56.30 6.70
CA GLY A 1077 22.69 -55.88 5.28
C GLY A 1077 21.31 -55.82 4.62
N ASP A 1078 20.25 -56.21 5.32
CA ASP A 1078 18.88 -56.09 4.80
C ASP A 1078 18.40 -54.63 4.83
N LEU A 1079 17.80 -54.17 3.73
CA LEU A 1079 17.08 -52.90 3.68
C LEU A 1079 15.60 -53.16 3.98
N ILE A 1080 15.16 -52.86 5.21
CA ILE A 1080 13.77 -52.99 5.62
C ILE A 1080 12.98 -51.76 5.17
N CYS A 1081 12.00 -51.95 4.29
CA CYS A 1081 11.13 -50.90 3.80
C CYS A 1081 9.82 -50.86 4.60
N PRO A 1082 9.51 -49.76 5.31
CA PRO A 1082 8.22 -49.59 5.97
C PRO A 1082 7.11 -49.48 4.93
N SER A 1083 6.17 -50.43 4.93
CA SER A 1083 5.09 -50.51 3.94
C SER A 1083 3.72 -50.60 4.61
N SER A 1084 2.66 -50.52 3.80
CA SER A 1084 1.28 -50.64 4.28
C SER A 1084 0.31 -50.97 3.14
N ARG A 1085 -0.93 -51.33 3.44
CA ARG A 1085 -2.02 -51.42 2.45
C ARG A 1085 -3.28 -50.71 2.99
N GLU A 1086 -4.09 -50.16 2.09
CA GLU A 1086 -5.29 -49.37 2.43
C GLU A 1086 -6.62 -50.00 1.96
N GLY A 1087 -6.64 -51.28 1.55
CA GLY A 1087 -7.81 -51.97 0.96
C GLY A 1087 -9.05 -52.09 1.88
N SER A 1088 -9.41 -53.28 2.33
CA SER A 1088 -10.54 -53.50 3.25
C SER A 1088 -10.26 -53.06 4.70
N GLY A 1089 -9.40 -52.05 4.89
CA GLY A 1089 -8.82 -51.64 6.16
C GLY A 1089 -7.33 -51.35 6.05
N TRP A 1090 -6.75 -50.83 7.13
CA TRP A 1090 -5.38 -50.36 7.18
C TRP A 1090 -4.45 -51.40 7.81
N THR A 1091 -3.48 -51.88 7.02
CA THR A 1091 -2.51 -52.87 7.48
C THR A 1091 -1.08 -52.34 7.44
N VAL A 1092 -0.31 -52.71 8.46
CA VAL A 1092 1.12 -52.45 8.58
C VAL A 1092 1.90 -53.71 8.23
N LEU A 1093 2.87 -53.59 7.34
CA LEU A 1093 3.78 -54.67 6.94
C LEU A 1093 5.14 -54.10 6.56
N PHE A 1094 6.10 -54.97 6.30
CA PHE A 1094 7.43 -54.59 5.85
C PHE A 1094 7.81 -55.38 4.60
N GLU A 1095 8.46 -54.71 3.67
CA GLU A 1095 8.99 -55.31 2.45
C GLU A 1095 10.51 -55.18 2.52
N VAL A 1096 11.23 -56.28 2.41
CA VAL A 1096 12.68 -56.30 2.68
C VAL A 1096 13.43 -56.77 1.46
N THR A 1097 14.54 -56.10 1.18
CA THR A 1097 15.44 -56.39 0.06
C THR A 1097 16.89 -56.37 0.55
N SER A 1098 17.69 -57.36 0.15
CA SER A 1098 19.12 -57.43 0.48
C SER A 1098 20.02 -56.92 -0.66
N ASP A 1099 19.44 -56.60 -1.82
CA ASP A 1099 20.13 -56.21 -3.05
C ASP A 1099 19.62 -54.88 -3.63
N PHE A 1100 19.07 -54.03 -2.75
CA PHE A 1100 18.61 -52.67 -3.06
C PHE A 1100 17.53 -52.62 -4.16
N GLY A 1101 16.56 -53.53 -4.05
CA GLY A 1101 15.29 -53.51 -4.78
C GLY A 1101 15.17 -54.51 -5.92
N LYS A 1102 16.13 -55.43 -6.10
CA LYS A 1102 16.05 -56.46 -7.16
C LYS A 1102 15.25 -57.68 -6.70
N THR A 1103 15.46 -58.14 -5.46
CA THR A 1103 14.70 -59.23 -4.83
C THR A 1103 14.04 -58.76 -3.53
N TRP A 1104 12.90 -59.37 -3.20
CA TRP A 1104 12.02 -58.92 -2.12
C TRP A 1104 11.43 -60.08 -1.32
N ARG A 1105 11.21 -59.85 -0.03
CA ARG A 1105 10.41 -60.71 0.87
C ARG A 1105 9.51 -59.86 1.77
N MET A 1106 8.42 -60.44 2.26
CA MET A 1106 7.43 -59.73 3.08
C MET A 1106 7.52 -60.16 4.56
N VAL A 1107 7.30 -59.22 5.47
CA VAL A 1107 7.14 -59.47 6.91
C VAL A 1107 5.84 -58.82 7.38
N GLY A 1108 4.99 -59.60 8.07
CA GLY A 1108 3.66 -59.17 8.49
C GLY A 1108 2.53 -59.68 7.56
N PRO A 1109 1.32 -59.11 7.65
CA PRO A 1109 0.95 -57.91 8.42
C PRO A 1109 1.01 -58.13 9.93
N ILE A 1110 1.36 -57.08 10.69
CA ILE A 1110 1.49 -57.17 12.16
C ILE A 1110 0.20 -56.81 12.91
N ASN A 1111 -0.84 -56.39 12.17
CA ASN A 1111 -2.18 -56.12 12.67
C ASN A 1111 -3.28 -56.83 11.84
N PRO A 1112 -3.20 -58.16 11.67
CA PRO A 1112 -4.10 -58.91 10.77
C PRO A 1112 -5.57 -58.84 11.19
N ASP A 1113 -5.86 -58.69 12.50
CA ASP A 1113 -7.21 -58.57 13.05
C ASP A 1113 -7.83 -57.17 12.84
N LYS A 1114 -7.02 -56.18 12.43
CA LYS A 1114 -7.40 -54.77 12.20
C LYS A 1114 -8.11 -54.11 13.38
N LYS A 1115 -7.91 -54.57 14.62
CA LYS A 1115 -8.44 -53.89 15.83
C LYS A 1115 -7.93 -52.45 15.92
N ILE A 1116 -6.64 -52.27 15.62
CA ILE A 1116 -6.02 -50.96 15.41
C ILE A 1116 -5.72 -50.80 13.91
N ASN A 1117 -6.43 -49.88 13.27
CA ASN A 1117 -6.20 -49.50 11.87
C ASN A 1117 -5.06 -48.49 11.79
N ALA A 1118 -3.88 -48.96 11.35
CA ALA A 1118 -2.67 -48.14 11.27
C ALA A 1118 -1.92 -48.35 9.96
N ILE A 1119 -1.21 -47.33 9.48
CA ILE A 1119 -0.39 -47.39 8.26
C ILE A 1119 0.85 -46.50 8.35
N GLN A 1120 1.70 -46.58 7.31
CA GLN A 1120 2.87 -45.71 7.12
C GLN A 1120 3.79 -45.72 8.35
N PRO A 1121 4.35 -46.88 8.74
CA PRO A 1121 5.26 -46.96 9.88
C PRO A 1121 6.53 -46.14 9.63
N SER A 1122 7.05 -45.50 10.67
CA SER A 1122 8.46 -45.04 10.73
C SER A 1122 9.25 -46.04 11.54
N ILE A 1123 10.49 -46.35 11.17
CA ILE A 1123 11.33 -47.32 11.89
C ILE A 1123 12.38 -46.58 12.71
N LEU A 1124 12.50 -46.94 13.98
CA LEU A 1124 13.49 -46.45 14.94
C LEU A 1124 14.32 -47.62 15.47
N THR A 1125 15.58 -47.35 15.80
CA THR A 1125 16.55 -48.33 16.30
C THR A 1125 17.13 -47.89 17.64
N TYR A 1126 17.50 -48.85 18.48
CA TYR A 1126 18.04 -48.62 19.81
C TYR A 1126 19.40 -49.30 19.99
N LYS A 1127 20.21 -48.79 20.92
CA LYS A 1127 21.58 -49.30 21.18
C LYS A 1127 21.61 -50.77 21.61
N ASP A 1128 20.53 -51.26 22.22
CA ASP A 1128 20.37 -52.65 22.64
C ASP A 1128 19.87 -53.57 21.52
N GLY A 1129 19.80 -53.09 20.27
CA GLY A 1129 19.35 -53.84 19.10
C GLY A 1129 17.83 -53.90 18.94
N LYS A 1130 17.06 -53.32 19.86
CA LYS A 1130 15.61 -53.21 19.69
C LYS A 1130 15.25 -52.28 18.55
N MET A 1131 14.11 -52.55 17.94
CA MET A 1131 13.48 -51.69 16.96
C MET A 1131 12.09 -51.30 17.45
N GLN A 1132 11.67 -50.07 17.11
CA GLN A 1132 10.33 -49.58 17.33
C GLN A 1132 9.77 -49.09 16.00
N ILE A 1133 8.47 -49.30 15.79
CA ILE A 1133 7.74 -48.54 14.78
C ILE A 1133 6.81 -47.54 15.40
N LEU A 1134 6.58 -46.44 14.69
CA LEU A 1134 5.54 -45.46 14.98
C LEU A 1134 4.66 -45.29 13.74
N CYS A 1135 3.35 -45.48 13.90
CA CYS A 1135 2.38 -45.45 12.81
C CYS A 1135 1.31 -44.39 13.07
N ARG A 1136 0.82 -43.75 12.00
CA ARG A 1136 -0.46 -43.05 12.08
C ARG A 1136 -1.60 -44.05 12.20
N SER A 1137 -2.69 -43.66 12.85
CA SER A 1137 -3.81 -44.57 13.12
C SER A 1137 -5.18 -43.88 13.00
N LYS A 1138 -6.24 -44.68 13.08
CA LYS A 1138 -7.63 -44.19 13.23
C LYS A 1138 -8.09 -44.10 14.69
N THR A 1139 -7.23 -44.37 15.68
CA THR A 1139 -7.61 -44.38 17.11
C THR A 1139 -7.27 -43.07 17.85
N SER A 1140 -7.07 -41.98 17.11
CA SER A 1140 -6.71 -40.65 17.64
C SER A 1140 -5.33 -40.54 18.31
N SER A 1141 -4.53 -41.61 18.31
CA SER A 1141 -3.16 -41.66 18.86
C SER A 1141 -2.17 -42.19 17.82
N VAL A 1142 -0.90 -41.78 17.90
CA VAL A 1142 0.18 -42.50 17.22
C VAL A 1142 0.30 -43.85 17.89
N VAL A 1143 0.44 -44.91 17.11
CA VAL A 1143 0.55 -46.28 17.65
C VAL A 1143 1.94 -46.82 17.42
N GLU A 1144 2.35 -47.73 18.29
CA GLU A 1144 3.69 -48.29 18.33
C GLU A 1144 3.69 -49.82 18.36
N SER A 1145 4.82 -50.40 17.96
CA SER A 1145 5.12 -51.83 18.12
C SER A 1145 6.64 -52.02 18.14
N TRP A 1146 7.09 -53.11 18.76
CA TRP A 1146 8.49 -53.37 19.08
C TRP A 1146 8.97 -54.67 18.47
N SER A 1147 10.24 -54.72 18.06
CA SER A 1147 10.92 -55.92 17.59
C SER A 1147 12.28 -56.06 18.29
N THR A 1148 12.66 -57.30 18.58
CA THR A 1148 13.95 -57.65 19.20
C THR A 1148 14.79 -58.56 18.30
N ASP A 1149 14.35 -58.81 17.06
CA ASP A 1149 14.92 -59.84 16.16
C ASP A 1149 15.19 -59.31 14.75
N ASN A 1150 15.63 -58.04 14.65
CA ASN A 1150 15.85 -57.32 13.38
C ASN A 1150 14.59 -57.19 12.52
N GLY A 1151 13.43 -56.97 13.16
CA GLY A 1151 12.17 -56.70 12.46
C GLY A 1151 11.52 -57.93 11.83
N LYS A 1152 11.91 -59.15 12.23
CA LYS A 1152 11.29 -60.41 11.75
C LYS A 1152 9.95 -60.65 12.44
N THR A 1153 9.86 -60.37 13.74
CA THR A 1153 8.63 -60.41 14.53
C THR A 1153 8.43 -59.10 15.28
N TRP A 1154 7.16 -58.78 15.55
CA TRP A 1154 6.73 -57.52 16.13
C TRP A 1154 5.68 -57.76 17.20
N THR A 1155 5.70 -57.00 18.29
CA THR A 1155 4.63 -57.03 19.30
C THR A 1155 3.30 -56.56 18.69
N PRO A 1156 2.14 -56.89 19.28
CA PRO A 1156 0.88 -56.25 18.90
C PRO A 1156 0.97 -54.72 18.93
N LEU A 1157 0.22 -54.05 18.05
CA LEU A 1157 0.12 -52.59 18.06
C LEU A 1157 -0.47 -52.11 19.40
N ALA A 1158 0.11 -51.05 19.96
CA ALA A 1158 -0.38 -50.38 21.16
C ALA A 1158 -0.42 -48.85 20.94
N GLU A 1159 -1.29 -48.15 21.66
CA GLU A 1159 -1.32 -46.68 21.62
C GLU A 1159 -0.14 -46.08 22.37
N SER A 1160 0.46 -45.03 21.82
CA SER A 1160 1.45 -44.20 22.51
C SER A 1160 0.79 -43.00 23.19
N THR A 1161 1.58 -42.19 23.91
CA THR A 1161 1.11 -40.93 24.50
C THR A 1161 0.98 -39.77 23.50
N LEU A 1162 1.37 -39.98 22.24
CA LEU A 1162 1.34 -38.94 21.21
C LEU A 1162 -0.02 -38.94 20.50
N PRO A 1163 -0.69 -37.78 20.37
CA PRO A 1163 -1.93 -37.70 19.61
C PRO A 1163 -1.70 -37.87 18.10
N ASN A 1164 -2.72 -38.33 17.38
CA ASN A 1164 -2.74 -38.38 15.93
C ASN A 1164 -4.08 -37.90 15.34
N ASN A 1165 -3.98 -36.98 14.38
CA ASN A 1165 -5.09 -36.38 13.64
C ASN A 1165 -5.40 -37.12 12.32
N ASN A 1166 -4.90 -38.35 12.16
CA ASN A 1166 -4.91 -39.11 10.92
C ASN A 1166 -3.97 -38.57 9.80
N SER A 1167 -3.02 -37.71 10.14
CA SER A 1167 -1.98 -37.25 9.21
C SER A 1167 -0.71 -38.10 9.31
N GLY A 1168 0.02 -38.17 8.20
CA GLY A 1168 1.30 -38.88 8.14
C GLY A 1168 2.33 -38.26 9.08
N THR A 1169 3.14 -39.11 9.69
CA THR A 1169 4.25 -38.77 10.59
C THR A 1169 5.53 -39.40 10.07
N ASP A 1170 6.70 -38.83 10.35
CA ASP A 1170 8.00 -39.47 10.12
C ASP A 1170 8.85 -39.36 11.39
N ALA A 1171 9.75 -40.31 11.60
CA ALA A 1171 10.61 -40.37 12.75
C ALA A 1171 12.03 -40.78 12.37
N VAL A 1172 13.00 -40.43 13.20
CA VAL A 1172 14.41 -40.79 13.01
C VAL A 1172 15.09 -41.02 14.36
N THR A 1173 15.97 -42.01 14.42
CA THR A 1173 16.90 -42.19 15.53
C THR A 1173 18.09 -41.25 15.33
N LEU A 1174 18.33 -40.39 16.32
CA LEU A 1174 19.48 -39.48 16.32
C LEU A 1174 20.76 -40.22 16.69
N LYS A 1175 21.90 -39.71 16.23
CA LYS A 1175 23.26 -40.21 16.52
C LYS A 1175 23.59 -40.30 18.00
N ASP A 1176 22.96 -39.47 18.85
CA ASP A 1176 23.12 -39.52 20.30
C ASP A 1176 22.25 -40.59 20.98
N GLY A 1177 21.40 -41.29 20.22
CA GLY A 1177 20.51 -42.35 20.67
C GLY A 1177 19.09 -41.88 21.02
N ARG A 1178 18.82 -40.58 21.02
CA ARG A 1178 17.45 -40.06 21.18
C ARG A 1178 16.61 -40.36 19.94
N GLN A 1179 15.32 -40.51 20.13
CA GLN A 1179 14.33 -40.69 19.08
C GLN A 1179 13.63 -39.36 18.82
N LEU A 1180 13.41 -39.03 17.55
CA LEU A 1180 12.72 -37.79 17.14
C LEU A 1180 11.56 -38.14 16.22
N ILE A 1181 10.38 -37.56 16.47
CA ILE A 1181 9.19 -37.67 15.61
C ILE A 1181 8.71 -36.29 15.17
N VAL A 1182 8.33 -36.19 13.89
CA VAL A 1182 7.61 -35.04 13.33
C VAL A 1182 6.15 -35.43 13.07
N TYR A 1183 5.22 -34.73 13.70
CA TYR A 1183 3.80 -35.09 13.73
C TYR A 1183 2.89 -33.89 13.99
N ASN A 1184 1.60 -34.01 13.67
CA ASN A 1184 0.62 -33.03 14.11
C ASN A 1184 0.19 -33.34 15.55
N HIS A 1185 0.40 -32.41 16.47
CA HIS A 1185 0.05 -32.58 17.89
C HIS A 1185 -1.44 -32.30 18.14
N VAL A 1186 -2.30 -33.03 17.46
CA VAL A 1186 -3.76 -32.90 17.56
C VAL A 1186 -4.36 -34.30 17.46
N ALA A 1187 -5.29 -34.61 18.37
CA ALA A 1187 -6.06 -35.85 18.30
C ALA A 1187 -7.20 -35.68 17.29
N THR A 1188 -7.61 -36.77 16.64
CA THR A 1188 -8.83 -36.74 15.81
C THR A 1188 -10.06 -36.54 16.71
N PRO A 1189 -10.91 -35.52 16.46
CA PRO A 1189 -12.13 -35.32 17.23
C PRO A 1189 -13.03 -36.56 17.19
N LYS A 1190 -13.76 -36.81 18.28
CA LYS A 1190 -14.64 -37.97 18.38
C LYS A 1190 -15.68 -37.96 17.25
N GLY A 1191 -15.75 -39.05 16.48
CA GLY A 1191 -16.66 -39.19 15.34
C GLY A 1191 -16.20 -38.53 14.03
N ALA A 1192 -15.10 -37.77 14.03
CA ALA A 1192 -14.54 -37.18 12.83
C ALA A 1192 -13.60 -38.17 12.09
N PRO A 1193 -13.57 -38.16 10.75
CA PRO A 1193 -12.66 -39.04 9.99
C PRO A 1193 -11.19 -38.60 10.05
N LYS A 1194 -10.92 -37.31 10.33
CA LYS A 1194 -9.59 -36.68 10.42
C LYS A 1194 -9.64 -35.47 11.37
N GLY A 1195 -8.52 -35.14 12.00
CA GLY A 1195 -8.35 -33.90 12.77
C GLY A 1195 -7.65 -32.78 11.97
N ALA A 1196 -7.49 -31.62 12.61
CA ALA A 1196 -6.79 -30.48 12.03
C ALA A 1196 -5.29 -30.76 11.80
N ARG A 1197 -4.75 -30.31 10.67
CA ARG A 1197 -3.34 -30.45 10.23
C ARG A 1197 -2.47 -29.30 10.71
N THR A 1198 -2.63 -28.92 11.97
CA THR A 1198 -1.91 -27.84 12.64
C THR A 1198 -2.12 -27.99 14.16
N PRO A 1199 -1.12 -27.72 15.02
CA PRO A 1199 0.27 -27.44 14.67
C PRO A 1199 1.02 -28.69 14.15
N LEU A 1200 2.09 -28.49 13.38
CA LEU A 1200 3.08 -29.50 13.01
C LEU A 1200 4.30 -29.33 13.92
N ASN A 1201 4.62 -30.38 14.68
CA ASN A 1201 5.57 -30.32 15.79
C ASN A 1201 6.66 -31.39 15.69
N VAL A 1202 7.69 -31.17 16.48
CA VAL A 1202 8.74 -32.15 16.77
C VAL A 1202 8.66 -32.55 18.24
N ALA A 1203 8.64 -33.85 18.51
CA ALA A 1203 8.83 -34.41 19.85
C ALA A 1203 10.06 -35.33 19.89
N VAL A 1204 10.68 -35.43 21.06
CA VAL A 1204 11.89 -36.20 21.31
C VAL A 1204 11.66 -37.14 22.49
N SER A 1205 12.26 -38.32 22.45
CA SER A 1205 12.24 -39.31 23.53
C SER A 1205 13.60 -39.99 23.67
N SER A 1206 14.00 -40.36 24.88
CA SER A 1206 15.20 -41.17 25.14
C SER A 1206 14.93 -42.68 25.09
N ASP A 1207 13.69 -43.09 25.32
CA ASP A 1207 13.28 -44.49 25.48
C ASP A 1207 12.18 -44.94 24.51
N GLY A 1208 11.67 -44.03 23.67
CA GLY A 1208 10.56 -44.28 22.75
C GLY A 1208 9.17 -44.29 23.39
N LYS A 1209 9.08 -44.12 24.70
CA LYS A 1209 7.85 -44.21 25.49
C LYS A 1209 7.48 -42.85 26.06
N LEU A 1210 8.39 -42.21 26.78
CA LEU A 1210 8.19 -40.87 27.32
C LEU A 1210 8.61 -39.85 26.27
N TRP A 1211 7.61 -39.21 25.64
CA TRP A 1211 7.83 -38.17 24.65
C TRP A 1211 7.73 -36.77 25.26
N GLN A 1212 8.64 -35.88 24.85
CA GLN A 1212 8.67 -34.47 25.24
C GLN A 1212 8.60 -33.60 23.99
N ALA A 1213 7.89 -32.48 24.06
CA ALA A 1213 7.84 -31.56 22.93
C ALA A 1213 9.15 -30.78 22.82
N ALA A 1214 9.58 -30.52 21.58
CA ALA A 1214 10.86 -29.88 21.28
C ALA A 1214 10.72 -28.64 20.38
N LEU A 1215 9.90 -28.70 19.33
CA LEU A 1215 9.73 -27.61 18.36
C LEU A 1215 8.30 -27.51 17.82
N VAL A 1216 7.89 -26.30 17.46
CA VAL A 1216 6.76 -26.02 16.56
C VAL A 1216 7.31 -25.60 15.21
N LEU A 1217 7.05 -26.40 14.17
CA LEU A 1217 7.41 -26.05 12.80
C LEU A 1217 6.39 -25.08 12.21
N GLU A 1218 5.11 -25.42 12.36
CA GLU A 1218 3.99 -24.66 11.83
C GLU A 1218 2.80 -24.71 12.78
N ASP A 1219 2.08 -23.61 12.93
CA ASP A 1219 0.93 -23.52 13.82
C ASP A 1219 -0.13 -22.53 13.36
N SER A 1220 -0.04 -22.08 12.10
CA SER A 1220 -1.04 -21.19 11.57
C SER A 1220 -2.44 -21.84 11.62
N PRO A 1221 -3.50 -21.05 11.87
CA PRO A 1221 -4.87 -21.55 11.92
C PRO A 1221 -5.36 -22.11 10.58
N VAL A 1222 -4.71 -21.73 9.47
CA VAL A 1222 -4.94 -22.36 8.16
C VAL A 1222 -4.33 -23.75 8.16
N SER A 1223 -5.20 -24.76 8.37
CA SER A 1223 -4.85 -26.15 8.63
C SER A 1223 -4.56 -26.94 7.35
N GLN A 1224 -3.30 -27.08 6.93
CA GLN A 1224 -2.88 -28.03 5.88
C GLN A 1224 -1.36 -28.35 5.92
N TYR A 1225 -0.75 -28.51 7.11
CA TYR A 1225 0.67 -28.94 7.25
C TYR A 1225 0.76 -30.44 7.44
N SER A 1226 1.44 -31.16 6.54
CA SER A 1226 1.37 -32.62 6.55
C SER A 1226 2.49 -33.31 5.78
N TYR A 1227 2.55 -34.64 5.93
CA TYR A 1227 3.53 -35.53 5.30
C TYR A 1227 4.97 -35.02 5.47
N PRO A 1228 5.42 -34.91 6.73
CA PRO A 1228 6.82 -34.62 6.98
C PRO A 1228 7.71 -35.78 6.55
N SER A 1229 8.94 -35.49 6.18
CA SER A 1229 10.04 -36.44 6.07
C SER A 1229 11.24 -35.88 6.81
N VAL A 1230 11.92 -36.72 7.58
CA VAL A 1230 13.02 -36.30 8.46
C VAL A 1230 14.22 -37.24 8.35
N ILE A 1231 15.41 -36.66 8.28
CA ILE A 1231 16.70 -37.37 8.37
C ILE A 1231 17.64 -36.64 9.33
N GLN A 1232 18.69 -37.32 9.80
CA GLN A 1232 19.86 -36.67 10.39
C GLN A 1232 21.06 -36.93 9.48
N SER A 1233 21.75 -35.88 9.08
CA SER A 1233 22.85 -35.91 8.13
C SER A 1233 24.20 -36.19 8.80
N ALA A 1234 25.24 -36.39 7.98
CA ALA A 1234 26.61 -36.61 8.41
C ALA A 1234 27.14 -35.51 9.35
N ASP A 1235 26.74 -34.25 9.14
CA ASP A 1235 27.13 -33.09 9.96
C ASP A 1235 26.45 -33.04 11.34
N GLY A 1236 25.51 -33.95 11.62
CA GLY A 1236 24.79 -34.06 12.88
C GLY A 1236 23.50 -33.23 12.93
N MET A 1237 23.16 -32.50 11.87
CA MET A 1237 21.95 -31.68 11.79
C MET A 1237 20.75 -32.53 11.38
N VAL A 1238 19.58 -32.14 11.85
CA VAL A 1238 18.30 -32.75 11.48
C VAL A 1238 17.69 -31.94 10.34
N HIS A 1239 17.26 -32.62 9.29
CA HIS A 1239 16.68 -32.03 8.09
C HIS A 1239 15.24 -32.51 7.95
N ILE A 1240 14.30 -31.57 7.92
CA ILE A 1240 12.87 -31.85 7.83
C ILE A 1240 12.32 -31.19 6.56
N VAL A 1241 11.60 -31.95 5.75
CA VAL A 1241 10.76 -31.40 4.67
C VAL A 1241 9.31 -31.78 4.89
N TYR A 1242 8.37 -30.93 4.48
CA TYR A 1242 6.94 -31.25 4.60
C TYR A 1242 6.10 -30.50 3.59
N THR A 1243 4.89 -31.01 3.35
CA THR A 1243 3.88 -30.33 2.56
C THR A 1243 3.34 -29.12 3.32
N TRP A 1244 3.49 -27.94 2.74
CA TRP A 1244 2.97 -26.70 3.23
C TRP A 1244 1.71 -26.31 2.44
N ARG A 1245 0.56 -26.36 3.12
CA ARG A 1245 -0.77 -26.04 2.60
C ARG A 1245 -1.22 -26.79 1.33
N ARG A 1246 -0.53 -27.87 0.97
CA ARG A 1246 -0.63 -28.57 -0.33
C ARG A 1246 -0.21 -27.74 -1.53
N GLN A 1247 0.43 -26.59 -1.30
CA GLN A 1247 0.80 -25.64 -2.34
C GLN A 1247 2.31 -25.66 -2.58
N ARG A 1248 3.08 -25.71 -1.49
CA ARG A 1248 4.55 -25.67 -1.51
C ARG A 1248 5.15 -26.77 -0.65
N VAL A 1249 6.46 -26.93 -0.76
CA VAL A 1249 7.27 -27.76 0.14
C VAL A 1249 8.17 -26.87 0.98
N LYS A 1250 8.14 -27.06 2.29
CA LYS A 1250 9.00 -26.34 3.24
C LYS A 1250 10.19 -27.21 3.63
N TYR A 1251 11.34 -26.59 3.88
CA TYR A 1251 12.54 -27.20 4.43
C TYR A 1251 12.97 -26.51 5.72
N VAL A 1252 13.27 -27.31 6.73
CA VAL A 1252 13.74 -26.86 8.04
C VAL A 1252 15.00 -27.63 8.42
N LYS A 1253 16.09 -26.89 8.69
CA LYS A 1253 17.33 -27.43 9.27
C LYS A 1253 17.33 -27.17 10.77
N VAL A 1254 17.60 -28.19 11.58
CA VAL A 1254 17.56 -28.15 13.04
C VAL A 1254 18.88 -28.64 13.62
N ASP A 1255 19.40 -27.90 14.60
CA ASP A 1255 20.51 -28.32 15.45
C ASP A 1255 19.94 -29.07 16.67
N PRO A 1256 20.02 -30.42 16.71
CA PRO A 1256 19.40 -31.21 17.77
C PRO A 1256 20.04 -30.99 19.15
N THR A 1257 21.22 -30.36 19.23
CA THR A 1257 21.89 -30.05 20.50
C THR A 1257 21.31 -28.81 21.19
N LYS A 1258 20.58 -27.97 20.45
CA LYS A 1258 19.97 -26.72 20.93
C LYS A 1258 18.49 -26.84 21.27
N LEU A 1259 17.91 -28.04 21.12
CA LEU A 1259 16.51 -28.31 21.43
C LEU A 1259 16.23 -28.13 22.93
N LYS A 1260 15.12 -27.45 23.25
CA LYS A 1260 14.63 -27.29 24.61
C LYS A 1260 13.39 -28.16 24.81
N LEU A 1261 13.50 -29.16 25.68
CA LEU A 1261 12.46 -30.16 25.89
C LEU A 1261 11.49 -29.70 26.99
N VAL A 1262 10.18 -29.87 26.75
CA VAL A 1262 9.13 -29.59 27.73
C VAL A 1262 8.11 -30.75 27.79
N PRO A 1263 7.43 -30.97 28.93
CA PRO A 1263 6.34 -31.95 29.02
C PRO A 1263 5.24 -31.68 28.00
N LEU A 1264 4.65 -32.73 27.41
CA LEU A 1264 3.58 -32.60 26.41
C LEU A 1264 2.32 -31.88 26.94
N THR A 1265 2.04 -31.98 28.24
CA THR A 1265 0.89 -31.34 28.91
C THR A 1265 1.00 -29.82 28.95
N GLU A 1266 2.20 -29.26 28.91
CA GLU A 1266 2.44 -27.82 28.89
C GLU A 1266 2.39 -27.24 27.46
N PHE A 1267 2.19 -28.10 26.46
CA PHE A 1267 2.31 -27.77 25.03
C PHE A 1267 0.97 -27.40 24.36
N HIS A 1268 -0.09 -27.13 25.11
CA HIS A 1268 -1.40 -26.84 24.50
C HIS A 1268 -1.41 -25.49 23.76
N SER A 1269 -1.30 -25.58 22.43
CA SER A 1269 -1.52 -24.47 21.51
C SER A 1269 -2.93 -23.90 21.69
N GLY A 1270 -3.02 -22.63 22.10
CA GLY A 1270 -4.26 -21.93 22.47
C GLY A 1270 -5.24 -21.68 21.33
N ASN A 1271 -5.80 -22.75 20.76
CA ASN A 1271 -6.73 -22.68 19.62
C ASN A 1271 -7.92 -23.68 19.75
N GLN A 1272 -8.41 -23.93 20.97
CA GLN A 1272 -9.62 -24.74 21.17
C GLN A 1272 -10.90 -23.95 21.50
N SER A 1273 -10.87 -22.63 21.66
CA SER A 1273 -12.09 -21.83 21.84
C SER A 1273 -12.36 -20.97 20.60
N GLY A 1274 -12.90 -21.61 19.57
CA GLY A 1274 -13.61 -20.93 18.49
C GLY A 1274 -15.11 -20.95 18.75
N ASP A 1275 -15.54 -20.48 19.92
CA ASP A 1275 -16.94 -20.07 20.10
C ASP A 1275 -17.06 -18.61 19.67
N SER A 1276 -18.07 -18.39 18.86
CA SER A 1276 -18.51 -17.13 18.28
C SER A 1276 -18.74 -16.06 19.35
N GLU A 1277 -18.04 -14.94 19.23
CA GLU A 1277 -18.55 -13.61 19.57
C GLU A 1277 -17.64 -12.56 18.91
N LEU A 1278 -18.01 -12.19 17.68
CA LEU A 1278 -17.88 -10.85 17.09
C LEU A 1278 -18.86 -10.74 15.93
#